data_AF-A0A8D0PUQ1-F1
#
_entry.id   AF-A0A8D0PUQ1-F1
#
_cell.length_a   1.000
_cell.length_b   1.000
_cell.length_c   1.000
_cell.angle_alpha   90.00
_cell.angle_beta   90.00
_cell.angle_gamma   90.00
#
_symmetry.space_group_name_H-M   'P 1'
#
loop_
_entity.id
_entity.type
_entity.pdbx_description
1 polymer ?
#
loop_
_entity_poly.entity_id
_entity_poly.type
_entity_poly.pdbx_seq_one_letter_code
_entity_poly.pdbx_strand_id
1 'polypeptide(L)'
;MYRSELVIESQMQSVFTDIGKFDFRDPYNYQLIPAAPGLSPNSTTSAAWLSNDGEALFALPSASGGIFVLKLPPYDVPGMVSVVELKQSSVMQRLLIGWMPTAIRGDQGPSDRPLSLAVHCVEHDAFIFALCQDHKLRMWSYKDQMCLMVADMLEYVPVNKDLRLTAGTGHKLRLAYSPSMGLYLGIYMHAPKRGQFCVFQLVSTENSRYSLDHISSLFTSQETLIDFALTSTDIWALWHDAENQTIVKYINFEHNVAGQWNPVFIQPLPEEEIIIRDDQDPREMYLRSLFTPGRFTNAALCKALQIFCRGTERNLDLSWSELKREVTLAVESELQGSVTEYEFSQEEFRNLQQEFWCKFYACCLQYQEALSHPLALHLNPHTNMVCLLKKGYLSFLVPSSLVDHLYLLPDENLLTEDETTISDDVDVARDVICLIKCLRLIGESVTMDMSVMMEMSCYNLQSPEKAAEQILEDLITIDVDNVMEDICSKLQEIRNPIHAIGLVIREMDYETEVEMEKGFNPAQPLNIRMNLSQLYGSSTAGYIVCRNVCKIASTRFLICRDLLILQQLLMRLGDAVILGAGQLFQAQQDLLHRTAPLLLSYYLIKWGSQCLATDVPVDTLESNLQHLSVLELTDSGTLTANKFVSSPQTIVELFFQEVARKHIISHLFSQPKAPLSQTGLNWPEMITAITSYLLQLLWPSNPGCLFLECLMGNCQYVQLQDYIQLLHPWCQVNVGSCRFMLGRCYLVTGEGQKALECFCQAASEVGKEEFLDRLIRSEDGEIVSTPRLQYYDKVLRLLDVVGLPELVIQLATSAITEAGDDWKSQATLRTCIFKHHLDLGHNSQAYEALTQIPDSSRQLDCLRQLVVVLCERSQLQDLVEFPYVNLHNEVVGIIESRARAVDLMTHNYYELLYAFHIYRHNYRKAGTVMFEYGMRLGREVRTLRGLEKQGNCYLAAINCLRLIRPEYAWIVQPASGAVYDRPGASPKRNHDGECTAAPTNRQIEILELEDLEKECSLARIRLTLAQHDPSAVAVAGSSSAEEMVTLLVQAGLFDTAISLCQTFKLPLTPVFEGLAFKCIKLQFGGEPAQAEAWAWLAANQLSSVITTKESSATDEAWRLLSTYLERYKVQNNLYHHCVINKLLSHGVPLPNWLINSYKKVDAAELLRLYLNYDLLEEAVDLVSEYVDAVLGKGHQYFGIEFPLSATAPMVWLPYSSIDQLLQALGENSANSHNIALSQKILDKLEDYQQKVDKATRDLLHRRLL
;
A
#
# COMPACT_ATOMS: atom_id res chain seq x y z
N MET A 1 35.03 9.46 5.99
CA MET A 1 34.21 8.26 5.76
C MET A 1 32.79 8.71 5.44
N TYR A 2 32.57 9.20 4.23
CA TYR A 2 31.24 9.44 3.68
C TYR A 2 30.90 8.21 2.84
N ARG A 3 30.04 7.32 3.35
CA ARG A 3 29.37 6.34 2.50
C ARG A 3 28.40 7.11 1.60
N SER A 4 28.40 6.70 0.35
CA SER A 4 27.84 7.33 -0.83
C SER A 4 26.31 7.35 -0.83
N GLU A 5 25.71 8.32 -0.15
CA GLU A 5 24.45 8.89 -0.62
C GLU A 5 24.80 10.23 -1.29
N LEU A 6 24.53 10.30 -2.58
CA LEU A 6 24.64 11.51 -3.38
C LEU A 6 23.91 12.63 -2.62
N VAL A 7 24.61 13.75 -2.39
CA VAL A 7 24.01 14.98 -1.85
C VAL A 7 22.73 15.24 -2.64
N ILE A 8 21.59 15.27 -1.93
CA ILE A 8 20.27 15.47 -2.53
C ILE A 8 20.31 16.75 -3.37
N GLU A 9 20.06 16.56 -4.68
CA GLU A 9 20.26 17.50 -5.80
C GLU A 9 19.44 18.81 -5.70
N SER A 10 18.57 18.97 -4.68
CA SER A 10 17.61 20.06 -4.56
C SER A 10 18.09 21.33 -3.85
N GLN A 11 19.35 21.40 -3.40
CA GLN A 11 19.84 22.50 -2.55
C GLN A 11 20.79 23.50 -3.21
N MET A 12 21.23 23.30 -4.46
CA MET A 12 21.98 24.34 -5.18
C MET A 12 21.00 25.25 -5.94
N GLN A 13 20.47 26.18 -5.18
CA GLN A 13 19.63 27.28 -5.63
C GLN A 13 20.44 28.22 -6.55
N SER A 14 19.81 28.66 -7.65
CA SER A 14 20.36 29.72 -8.52
C SER A 14 20.82 30.92 -7.68
N VAL A 15 21.82 31.66 -8.15
CA VAL A 15 22.18 32.95 -7.54
C VAL A 15 20.96 33.91 -7.51
N PHE A 16 19.94 33.65 -8.34
CA PHE A 16 18.69 34.41 -8.38
C PHE A 16 17.49 33.77 -7.66
N THR A 17 17.56 32.52 -7.17
CA THR A 17 16.36 31.85 -6.60
C THR A 17 15.90 32.41 -5.27
N ASP A 18 16.80 33.03 -4.50
CA ASP A 18 16.46 33.63 -3.21
C ASP A 18 16.10 35.11 -3.31
N ILE A 19 16.26 35.73 -4.49
CA ILE A 19 16.04 37.18 -4.68
C ILE A 19 14.56 37.51 -4.57
N GLY A 20 14.13 37.76 -3.34
CA GLY A 20 12.80 38.23 -3.00
C GLY A 20 12.72 39.76 -2.98
N LYS A 21 11.50 40.30 -2.82
CA LYS A 21 11.29 41.73 -2.56
C LYS A 21 12.05 42.24 -1.31
N PHE A 22 12.43 41.35 -0.39
CA PHE A 22 13.23 41.68 0.78
C PHE A 22 14.72 41.85 0.45
N ASP A 23 15.27 41.05 -0.47
CA ASP A 23 16.67 41.14 -0.89
C ASP A 23 16.96 42.44 -1.65
N PHE A 24 15.99 42.95 -2.41
CA PHE A 24 16.10 44.29 -3.02
C PHE A 24 16.15 45.43 -2.00
N ARG A 25 15.75 45.20 -0.76
CA ARG A 25 15.88 46.16 0.34
C ARG A 25 17.18 45.98 1.12
N ASP A 26 17.92 44.91 0.86
CA ASP A 26 19.23 44.72 1.43
C ASP A 26 20.22 45.69 0.77
N PRO A 27 20.78 46.68 1.50
CA PRO A 27 21.77 47.60 0.95
C PRO A 27 23.05 46.91 0.42
N TYR A 28 23.26 45.61 0.70
CA TYR A 28 24.33 44.83 0.08
C TYR A 28 24.02 44.39 -1.36
N ASN A 29 22.73 44.28 -1.74
CA ASN A 29 22.28 43.83 -3.06
C ASN A 29 21.86 44.98 -3.99
N TYR A 30 21.66 46.18 -3.47
CA TYR A 30 21.38 47.37 -4.28
C TYR A 30 22.35 48.51 -3.92
N GLN A 31 22.95 49.12 -4.94
CA GLN A 31 23.78 50.30 -4.74
C GLN A 31 23.34 51.42 -5.68
N LEU A 32 22.93 52.54 -5.08
CA LEU A 32 22.56 53.72 -5.84
C LEU A 32 23.83 54.40 -6.33
N ILE A 33 24.12 54.28 -7.62
CA ILE A 33 25.17 55.05 -8.26
C ILE A 33 24.64 56.49 -8.37
N PRO A 34 25.20 57.48 -7.66
CA PRO A 34 24.80 58.87 -7.85
C PRO A 34 24.97 59.20 -9.32
N ALA A 35 24.00 59.89 -9.94
CA ALA A 35 24.00 60.22 -11.36
C ALA A 35 25.35 60.82 -11.76
N ALA A 36 26.27 59.97 -12.23
CA ALA A 36 27.63 60.39 -12.48
C ALA A 36 27.55 61.31 -13.70
N PRO A 37 27.96 62.59 -13.60
CA PRO A 37 27.95 63.50 -14.74
C PRO A 37 28.85 62.89 -15.82
N GLY A 38 28.24 62.41 -16.90
CA GLY A 38 28.95 61.70 -17.97
C GLY A 38 28.39 60.33 -18.34
N LEU A 39 27.48 59.71 -17.60
CA LEU A 39 26.81 58.50 -18.10
C LEU A 39 25.86 58.83 -19.26
N SER A 40 26.01 58.15 -20.39
CA SER A 40 25.12 58.39 -21.53
C SER A 40 23.72 57.85 -21.23
N PRO A 41 22.64 58.64 -21.36
CA PRO A 41 21.29 58.25 -20.91
C PRO A 41 20.72 57.02 -21.65
N ASN A 42 21.34 56.61 -22.77
CA ASN A 42 20.94 55.47 -23.60
C ASN A 42 22.13 54.52 -23.89
N SER A 43 23.00 54.21 -22.91
CA SER A 43 24.06 53.19 -23.12
C SER A 43 23.45 51.80 -23.21
N THR A 44 23.57 51.16 -24.37
CA THR A 44 23.08 49.79 -24.61
C THR A 44 24.15 48.72 -24.40
N THR A 45 25.40 49.10 -24.11
CA THR A 45 26.51 48.16 -23.95
C THR A 45 27.25 48.35 -22.64
N SER A 46 27.69 47.22 -22.09
CA SER A 46 28.45 47.13 -20.86
C SER A 46 29.29 45.87 -20.89
N ALA A 47 30.41 45.86 -20.17
CA ALA A 47 31.15 44.64 -19.86
C ALA A 47 31.40 44.58 -18.36
N ALA A 48 31.38 43.38 -17.77
CA ALA A 48 31.58 43.19 -16.35
C ALA A 48 32.60 42.08 -16.10
N TRP A 49 33.35 42.19 -15.00
CA TRP A 49 34.29 41.17 -14.55
C TRP A 49 34.51 41.27 -13.04
N LEU A 50 35.10 40.22 -12.46
CA LEU A 50 35.54 40.19 -11.07
C LEU A 50 37.05 40.40 -11.00
N SER A 51 37.53 41.24 -10.09
CA SER A 51 38.96 41.35 -9.79
C SER A 51 39.43 40.15 -8.97
N ASN A 52 40.76 39.92 -8.93
CA ASN A 52 41.36 38.90 -8.06
C ASN A 52 41.07 39.15 -6.57
N ASP A 53 40.79 40.41 -6.20
CA ASP A 53 40.48 40.82 -4.84
C ASP A 53 38.98 40.67 -4.49
N GLY A 54 38.18 40.11 -5.42
CA GLY A 54 36.74 39.87 -5.22
C GLY A 54 35.85 41.09 -5.46
N GLU A 55 36.37 42.14 -6.10
CA GLU A 55 35.62 43.35 -6.43
C GLU A 55 34.88 43.18 -7.75
N ALA A 56 33.64 43.70 -7.85
CA ALA A 56 32.87 43.66 -9.09
C ALA A 56 33.07 44.95 -9.90
N LEU A 57 33.53 44.83 -11.15
CA LEU A 57 33.80 45.97 -12.03
C LEU A 57 32.86 45.96 -13.25
N PHE A 58 32.42 47.15 -13.66
CA PHE A 58 31.53 47.36 -14.81
C PHE A 58 32.07 48.48 -15.71
N ALA A 59 32.39 48.15 -16.96
CA ALA A 59 32.75 49.11 -18.00
C ALA A 59 31.50 49.56 -18.79
N LEU A 60 31.31 50.87 -18.91
CA LEU A 60 30.17 51.54 -19.52
C LEU A 60 30.62 52.65 -20.48
N PRO A 61 29.87 52.99 -21.55
CA PRO A 61 30.17 54.12 -22.43
C PRO A 61 30.07 55.48 -21.72
N SER A 62 31.08 56.34 -21.90
CA SER A 62 31.02 57.75 -21.50
C SER A 62 30.25 58.62 -22.50
N ALA A 63 29.38 59.48 -22.00
CA ALA A 63 28.69 60.53 -22.75
C ALA A 63 29.67 61.54 -23.36
N SER A 64 30.86 61.67 -22.78
CA SER A 64 31.91 62.56 -23.28
C SER A 64 32.80 61.91 -24.35
N GLY A 65 32.61 60.63 -24.65
CA GLY A 65 33.54 59.79 -25.42
C GLY A 65 34.58 59.12 -24.51
N GLY A 66 34.76 57.80 -24.64
CA GLY A 66 35.57 56.96 -23.73
C GLY A 66 34.76 55.91 -22.94
N ILE A 67 35.38 55.32 -21.91
CA ILE A 67 34.83 54.22 -21.09
C ILE A 67 34.81 54.64 -19.61
N PHE A 68 33.66 54.55 -18.95
CA PHE A 68 33.54 54.61 -17.49
C PHE A 68 33.66 53.22 -16.89
N VAL A 69 34.58 53.00 -15.96
CA VAL A 69 34.68 51.78 -15.16
C VAL A 69 34.19 52.08 -13.74
N LEU A 70 33.09 51.44 -13.37
CA LEU A 70 32.56 51.41 -12.01
C LEU A 70 33.18 50.24 -11.27
N LYS A 71 33.58 50.45 -10.02
CA LYS A 71 34.15 49.43 -9.16
C LYS A 71 33.37 49.36 -7.86
N LEU A 72 32.76 48.21 -7.61
CA LEU A 72 32.01 47.87 -6.40
C LEU A 72 32.90 47.07 -5.43
N PRO A 73 32.77 47.29 -4.11
CA PRO A 73 33.54 46.55 -3.12
C PRO A 73 33.14 45.05 -3.07
N PRO A 74 33.98 44.18 -2.48
CA PRO A 74 33.66 42.77 -2.27
C PRO A 74 32.48 42.57 -1.32
N TYR A 75 31.85 41.39 -1.42
CA TYR A 75 30.76 40.95 -0.53
C TYR A 75 31.19 41.02 0.95
N ASP A 76 30.29 41.46 1.83
CA ASP A 76 30.52 41.69 3.28
C ASP A 76 31.56 42.76 3.68
N VAL A 77 32.19 43.46 2.73
CA VAL A 77 33.15 44.53 3.03
C VAL A 77 32.50 45.90 2.79
N PRO A 78 32.31 46.75 3.82
CA PRO A 78 31.80 48.10 3.61
C PRO A 78 32.84 48.92 2.82
N GLY A 79 32.50 49.29 1.58
CA GLY A 79 33.34 50.13 0.72
C GLY A 79 32.52 51.12 -0.11
N MET A 80 33.12 52.24 -0.50
CA MET A 80 32.50 53.20 -1.43
C MET A 80 32.72 52.76 -2.88
N VAL A 81 31.70 52.95 -3.71
CA VAL A 81 31.81 52.81 -5.17
C VAL A 81 32.88 53.78 -5.68
N SER A 82 33.83 53.28 -6.46
CA SER A 82 34.82 54.11 -7.14
C SER A 82 34.57 54.11 -8.64
N VAL A 83 34.90 55.23 -9.30
CA VAL A 83 34.66 55.43 -10.73
C VAL A 83 35.94 55.90 -11.39
N VAL A 84 36.31 55.26 -12.50
CA VAL A 84 37.48 55.60 -13.32
C VAL A 84 37.02 55.86 -14.75
N GLU A 85 37.35 57.03 -15.32
CA GLU A 85 37.08 57.32 -16.74
C GLU A 85 38.35 57.09 -17.57
N LEU A 86 38.28 56.15 -18.52
CA LEU A 86 39.32 55.87 -19.50
C LEU A 86 39.02 56.65 -20.78
N LYS A 87 39.88 57.62 -21.09
CA LYS A 87 39.73 58.49 -22.26
C LYS A 87 41.05 58.80 -22.93
N GLN A 88 41.04 58.84 -24.27
CA GLN A 88 42.24 59.12 -25.03
C GLN A 88 42.50 60.64 -25.03
N SER A 89 43.56 61.10 -24.38
CA SER A 89 43.93 62.51 -24.33
C SER A 89 44.65 62.92 -25.62
N SER A 90 43.91 63.12 -26.71
CA SER A 90 44.48 63.65 -27.96
C SER A 90 44.61 65.17 -27.89
N VAL A 91 45.75 65.66 -27.38
CA VAL A 91 46.10 67.10 -27.38
C VAL A 91 46.00 67.70 -28.79
N MET A 92 46.29 66.90 -29.84
CA MET A 92 46.19 67.32 -31.25
C MET A 92 44.75 67.43 -31.81
N GLN A 93 43.79 66.60 -31.38
CA GLN A 93 42.41 66.72 -31.89
C GLN A 93 41.71 67.96 -31.32
N ARG A 94 41.99 68.34 -30.06
CA ARG A 94 41.46 69.60 -29.48
C ARG A 94 41.95 70.85 -30.22
N LEU A 95 43.18 70.83 -30.72
CA LEU A 95 43.77 71.94 -31.49
C LEU A 95 43.16 72.10 -32.90
N LEU A 96 42.79 71.01 -33.57
CA LEU A 96 42.18 71.03 -34.90
C LEU A 96 40.65 71.23 -34.88
N ILE A 97 39.96 70.76 -33.83
CA ILE A 97 38.49 70.82 -33.71
C ILE A 97 38.00 72.17 -33.15
N GLY A 98 38.87 72.93 -32.45
CA GLY A 98 38.53 74.21 -31.81
C GLY A 98 38.23 75.40 -32.74
N TRP A 99 38.23 75.23 -34.06
CA TRP A 99 38.03 76.31 -35.04
C TRP A 99 36.64 76.39 -35.70
N MET A 100 35.71 75.45 -35.42
CA MET A 100 34.35 75.51 -35.99
C MET A 100 33.24 75.42 -34.91
N PRO A 101 32.23 76.31 -34.92
CA PRO A 101 31.10 76.28 -33.99
C PRO A 101 30.20 75.03 -34.14
N THR A 102 29.70 74.53 -33.01
CA THR A 102 28.81 73.35 -32.89
C THR A 102 27.47 73.46 -33.63
N ALA A 103 26.99 74.67 -33.91
CA ALA A 103 25.71 74.92 -34.59
C ALA A 103 25.67 74.47 -36.07
N ILE A 104 26.82 74.27 -36.71
CA ILE A 104 26.93 73.83 -38.11
C ILE A 104 27.06 72.29 -38.21
N ARG A 105 27.40 71.61 -37.11
CA ARG A 105 27.75 70.17 -37.13
C ARG A 105 26.57 69.20 -37.08
N GLY A 106 25.34 69.67 -36.84
CA GLY A 106 24.26 68.75 -36.47
C GLY A 106 24.60 67.96 -35.20
N ASP A 107 23.63 67.21 -34.69
CA ASP A 107 23.74 66.48 -33.42
C ASP A 107 24.61 65.22 -33.54
N GLN A 108 25.88 65.37 -33.95
CA GLN A 108 26.85 64.28 -33.99
C GLN A 108 27.60 64.22 -32.66
N GLY A 109 27.22 63.25 -31.82
CA GLY A 109 27.93 62.93 -30.58
C GLY A 109 29.42 62.59 -30.81
N PRO A 110 30.19 62.39 -29.73
CA PRO A 110 31.63 62.12 -29.84
C PRO A 110 31.90 60.81 -30.62
N SER A 111 32.72 60.88 -31.67
CA SER A 111 32.97 59.76 -32.59
C SER A 111 33.71 58.58 -31.95
N ASP A 112 34.35 58.78 -30.80
CA ASP A 112 35.04 57.77 -30.00
C ASP A 112 34.12 57.04 -29.00
N ARG A 113 32.79 57.24 -29.10
CA ARG A 113 31.83 56.51 -28.26
C ARG A 113 31.92 54.99 -28.51
N PRO A 114 32.10 54.16 -27.47
CA PRO A 114 32.06 52.71 -27.60
C PRO A 114 30.67 52.23 -28.00
N LEU A 115 30.61 51.42 -29.05
CA LEU A 115 29.42 50.68 -29.47
C LEU A 115 29.38 49.31 -28.83
N SER A 116 30.51 48.60 -28.76
CA SER A 116 30.62 47.27 -28.17
C SER A 116 31.84 47.21 -27.26
N LEU A 117 31.67 46.59 -26.09
CA LEU A 117 32.72 46.44 -25.08
C LEU A 117 32.92 44.95 -24.77
N ALA A 118 34.16 44.54 -24.60
CA ALA A 118 34.51 43.21 -24.13
C ALA A 118 35.76 43.27 -23.24
N VAL A 119 35.87 42.37 -22.26
CA VAL A 119 36.97 42.37 -21.29
C VAL A 119 37.64 41.01 -21.28
N HIS A 120 38.97 41.00 -21.23
CA HIS A 120 39.78 39.82 -20.98
C HIS A 120 40.64 40.04 -19.74
N CYS A 121 40.48 39.18 -18.74
CA CYS A 121 41.25 39.25 -17.50
C CYS A 121 42.53 38.42 -17.64
N VAL A 122 43.67 39.07 -17.39
CA VAL A 122 45.00 38.45 -17.28
C VAL A 122 45.42 38.56 -15.81
N GLU A 123 46.28 37.67 -15.31
CA GLU A 123 46.56 37.47 -13.86
C GLU A 123 46.64 38.76 -13.01
N HIS A 124 47.12 39.89 -13.51
CA HIS A 124 47.19 41.15 -12.74
C HIS A 124 46.62 42.38 -13.47
N ASP A 125 45.95 42.23 -14.60
CA ASP A 125 45.38 43.34 -15.38
C ASP A 125 44.12 42.91 -16.15
N ALA A 126 43.23 43.86 -16.43
CA ALA A 126 42.05 43.64 -17.26
C ALA A 126 42.17 44.45 -18.54
N PHE A 127 42.19 43.76 -19.69
CA PHE A 127 42.19 44.39 -20.99
C PHE A 127 40.77 44.65 -21.46
N ILE A 128 40.44 45.93 -21.65
CA ILE A 128 39.12 46.38 -22.10
C ILE A 128 39.20 46.74 -23.58
N PHE A 129 38.48 45.99 -24.41
CA PHE A 129 38.35 46.23 -25.84
C PHE A 129 37.08 47.02 -26.13
N ALA A 130 37.21 48.11 -26.86
CA ALA A 130 36.13 48.99 -27.25
C ALA A 130 36.11 49.18 -28.77
N LEU A 131 35.01 48.75 -29.40
CA LEU A 131 34.74 49.03 -30.80
C LEU A 131 33.86 50.28 -30.88
N CYS A 132 34.37 51.35 -31.47
CA CYS A 132 33.77 52.68 -31.39
C CYS A 132 33.00 53.09 -32.67
N GLN A 133 32.23 54.18 -32.58
CA GLN A 133 31.46 54.76 -33.70
C GLN A 133 32.32 55.21 -34.90
N ASP A 134 33.61 55.47 -34.68
CA ASP A 134 34.59 55.80 -35.72
C ASP A 134 35.22 54.57 -36.39
N HIS A 135 34.62 53.38 -36.22
CA HIS A 135 35.07 52.11 -36.79
C HIS A 135 36.44 51.62 -36.29
N LYS A 136 36.96 52.20 -35.20
CA LYS A 136 38.24 51.79 -34.61
C LYS A 136 38.03 50.87 -33.42
N LEU A 137 38.87 49.85 -33.35
CA LEU A 137 39.03 49.02 -32.16
C LEU A 137 40.12 49.61 -31.27
N ARG A 138 39.80 49.84 -30.00
CA ARG A 138 40.73 50.34 -28.99
C ARG A 138 40.87 49.32 -27.87
N MET A 139 42.11 49.02 -27.47
CA MET A 139 42.40 48.17 -26.31
C MET A 139 42.97 49.05 -25.19
N TRP A 140 42.44 48.90 -23.99
CA TRP A 140 42.82 49.63 -22.80
C TRP A 140 43.34 48.67 -21.73
N SER A 141 44.42 49.05 -21.05
CA SER A 141 44.79 48.43 -19.77
C SER A 141 44.05 49.13 -18.64
N TYR A 142 43.33 48.38 -17.82
CA TYR A 142 42.67 48.92 -16.63
C TYR A 142 43.70 49.35 -15.58
N LYS A 143 44.77 48.56 -15.39
CA LYS A 143 45.84 48.83 -14.44
C LYS A 143 46.62 50.10 -14.78
N ASP A 144 47.04 50.23 -16.05
CA ASP A 144 47.85 51.36 -16.51
C ASP A 144 46.99 52.57 -16.88
N GLN A 145 45.66 52.40 -17.03
CA GLN A 145 44.69 53.42 -17.46
C GLN A 145 45.02 54.07 -18.82
N MET A 146 45.72 53.33 -19.68
CA MET A 146 46.21 53.81 -20.98
C MET A 146 45.67 52.95 -22.13
N CYS A 147 45.52 53.58 -23.30
CA CYS A 147 45.18 52.88 -24.54
C CYS A 147 46.44 52.25 -25.12
N LEU A 148 46.48 50.92 -25.14
CA LEU A 148 47.62 50.11 -25.57
C LEU A 148 47.66 49.89 -27.09
N MET A 149 46.49 49.85 -27.74
CA MET A 149 46.37 49.57 -29.16
C MET A 149 45.16 50.30 -29.77
N VAL A 150 45.33 50.83 -30.98
CA VAL A 150 44.25 51.36 -31.82
C VAL A 150 44.40 50.75 -33.21
N ALA A 151 43.37 50.07 -33.68
CA ALA A 151 43.32 49.47 -35.01
C ALA A 151 42.11 50.00 -35.79
N ASP A 152 42.31 50.36 -37.06
CA ASP A 152 41.24 50.82 -37.95
C ASP A 152 40.61 49.62 -38.67
N MET A 153 39.36 49.29 -38.34
CA MET A 153 38.71 48.11 -38.90
C MET A 153 38.37 48.27 -40.37
N LEU A 154 38.31 49.51 -40.89
CA LEU A 154 38.00 49.77 -42.30
C LEU A 154 39.14 49.37 -43.24
N GLU A 155 40.35 49.10 -42.73
CA GLU A 155 41.45 48.54 -43.54
C GLU A 155 41.16 47.11 -44.00
N TYR A 156 40.32 46.38 -43.26
CA TYR A 156 39.98 44.97 -43.51
C TYR A 156 38.63 44.79 -44.23
N VAL A 157 37.91 45.89 -44.49
CA VAL A 157 36.61 45.90 -45.17
C VAL A 157 36.79 46.42 -46.60
N PRO A 158 36.34 45.71 -47.65
CA PRO A 158 36.43 46.20 -49.02
C PRO A 158 35.62 47.50 -49.16
N VAL A 159 36.31 48.56 -49.59
CA VAL A 159 35.93 49.96 -49.40
C VAL A 159 34.60 50.31 -50.08
N ASN A 160 33.52 50.48 -49.32
CA ASN A 160 32.46 51.43 -49.68
C ASN A 160 32.89 52.81 -49.18
N LYS A 161 33.12 53.76 -50.10
CA LYS A 161 33.51 55.14 -49.74
C LYS A 161 32.51 55.81 -48.79
N ASP A 162 31.25 55.36 -48.82
CA ASP A 162 30.15 55.87 -48.01
C ASP A 162 30.29 55.53 -46.52
N LEU A 163 30.89 54.38 -46.16
CA LEU A 163 31.06 53.94 -44.76
C LEU A 163 32.00 54.86 -43.96
N ARG A 164 32.99 55.49 -44.61
CA ARG A 164 33.95 56.39 -43.93
C ARG A 164 33.32 57.67 -43.38
N LEU A 165 32.14 58.05 -43.89
CA LEU A 165 31.45 59.29 -43.54
C LEU A 165 30.25 59.08 -42.62
N THR A 166 29.80 57.82 -42.44
CA THR A 166 28.68 57.46 -41.58
C THR A 166 29.19 56.91 -40.26
N ALA A 167 28.63 57.34 -39.14
CA ALA A 167 28.95 56.71 -37.86
C ALA A 167 28.55 55.23 -37.89
N GLY A 168 29.42 54.38 -37.36
CA GLY A 168 29.13 52.97 -37.17
C GLY A 168 27.89 52.79 -36.31
N THR A 169 26.92 52.04 -36.80
CA THR A 169 25.72 51.65 -36.05
C THR A 169 25.63 50.14 -36.06
N GLY A 170 25.51 49.49 -34.90
CA GLY A 170 25.33 48.04 -34.82
C GLY A 170 26.61 47.20 -34.97
N HIS A 171 27.81 47.80 -34.85
CA HIS A 171 29.05 47.02 -34.75
C HIS A 171 29.09 46.21 -33.45
N LYS A 172 29.59 44.97 -33.53
CA LYS A 172 29.66 44.05 -32.40
C LYS A 172 31.04 43.42 -32.26
N LEU A 173 31.46 43.17 -31.03
CA LEU A 173 32.75 42.59 -30.67
C LEU A 173 32.54 41.42 -29.71
N ARG A 174 33.20 40.28 -29.97
CA ARG A 174 33.26 39.10 -29.09
C ARG A 174 34.70 38.61 -28.98
N LEU A 175 35.01 38.00 -27.84
CA LEU A 175 36.35 37.46 -27.53
C LEU A 175 36.25 35.94 -27.31
N ALA A 176 37.28 35.21 -27.72
CA ALA A 176 37.46 33.79 -27.41
C ALA A 176 38.93 33.53 -27.04
N TYR A 177 39.19 32.60 -26.14
CA TYR A 177 40.55 32.30 -25.68
C TYR A 177 40.87 30.82 -25.88
N SER A 178 42.03 30.56 -26.50
CA SER A 178 42.59 29.22 -26.64
C SER A 178 43.89 29.12 -25.83
N PRO A 179 44.07 28.09 -24.99
CA PRO A 179 45.32 27.89 -24.25
C PRO A 179 46.56 27.72 -25.14
N SER A 180 46.39 27.19 -26.36
CA SER A 180 47.48 26.94 -27.30
C SER A 180 47.79 28.13 -28.20
N MET A 181 46.76 28.89 -28.61
CA MET A 181 46.86 29.92 -29.65
C MET A 181 46.64 31.36 -29.11
N GLY A 182 46.20 31.53 -27.85
CA GLY A 182 45.99 32.85 -27.26
C GLY A 182 44.58 33.43 -27.50
N LEU A 183 44.48 34.76 -27.49
CA LEU A 183 43.20 35.50 -27.54
C LEU A 183 42.78 35.81 -28.98
N TYR A 184 41.57 35.41 -29.34
CA TYR A 184 40.89 35.71 -30.59
C TYR A 184 39.85 36.81 -30.41
N LEU A 185 39.75 37.69 -31.40
CA LEU A 185 38.79 38.78 -31.48
C LEU A 185 37.92 38.60 -32.73
N GLY A 186 36.62 38.42 -32.53
CA GLY A 186 35.63 38.39 -33.59
C GLY A 186 34.93 39.74 -33.65
N ILE A 187 34.93 40.37 -34.82
CA ILE A 187 34.37 41.70 -35.04
C ILE A 187 33.35 41.62 -36.16
N TYR A 188 32.13 42.07 -35.90
CA TYR A 188 31.11 42.26 -36.91
C TYR A 188 31.00 43.74 -37.29
N MET A 189 31.32 44.03 -38.55
CA MET A 189 31.15 45.34 -39.15
C MET A 189 29.81 45.39 -39.87
N HIS A 190 28.82 45.99 -39.22
CA HIS A 190 27.56 46.35 -39.87
C HIS A 190 27.79 47.33 -41.04
N ALA A 191 27.21 47.01 -42.20
CA ALA A 191 27.11 47.91 -43.34
C ALA A 191 25.75 47.75 -44.03
N PRO A 192 25.21 48.80 -44.68
CA PRO A 192 23.81 48.82 -45.15
C PRO A 192 23.46 47.79 -46.23
N LYS A 193 24.45 47.25 -46.95
CA LYS A 193 24.23 46.31 -48.06
C LYS A 193 24.68 44.88 -47.76
N ARG A 194 25.81 44.71 -47.08
CA ARG A 194 26.38 43.42 -46.65
C ARG A 194 27.24 43.64 -45.41
N GLY A 195 26.91 42.98 -44.31
CA GLY A 195 27.78 42.93 -43.14
C GLY A 195 29.03 42.08 -43.39
N GLN A 196 30.04 42.25 -42.54
CA GLN A 196 31.26 41.45 -42.60
C GLN A 196 31.72 41.06 -41.20
N PHE A 197 32.11 39.79 -41.04
CA PHE A 197 32.86 39.30 -39.89
C PHE A 197 34.35 39.35 -40.19
N CYS A 198 35.14 39.79 -39.22
CA CYS A 198 36.60 39.75 -39.23
C CYS A 198 37.06 39.03 -37.96
N VAL A 199 37.95 38.05 -38.11
CA VAL A 199 38.57 37.34 -36.99
C VAL A 199 40.04 37.71 -36.92
N PHE A 200 40.49 38.09 -35.72
CA PHE A 200 41.87 38.47 -35.43
C PHE A 200 42.44 37.68 -34.27
N GLN A 201 43.75 37.47 -34.28
CA GLN A 201 44.52 36.96 -33.15
C GLN A 201 45.29 38.13 -32.52
N LEU A 202 45.22 38.25 -31.19
CA LEU A 202 46.03 39.24 -30.48
C LEU A 202 47.45 38.71 -30.31
N VAL A 203 48.41 39.42 -30.89
CA VAL A 203 49.84 39.08 -30.77
C VAL A 203 50.56 40.16 -29.98
N SER A 204 51.38 39.72 -29.02
CA SER A 204 52.26 40.61 -28.26
C SER A 204 53.66 40.57 -28.88
N THR A 205 54.18 41.73 -29.27
CA THR A 205 55.57 41.87 -29.72
C THR A 205 56.52 42.05 -28.52
N GLU A 206 57.82 41.82 -28.70
CA GLU A 206 58.86 41.87 -27.64
C GLU A 206 58.90 43.17 -26.82
N ASN A 207 58.33 44.27 -27.35
CA ASN A 207 58.30 45.59 -26.70
C ASN A 207 56.97 45.93 -25.99
N SER A 208 56.17 44.94 -25.61
CA SER A 208 54.82 45.14 -25.02
C SER A 208 53.88 45.97 -25.90
N ARG A 209 54.12 45.98 -27.23
CA ARG A 209 53.18 46.53 -28.21
C ARG A 209 52.30 45.40 -28.71
N TYR A 210 50.99 45.63 -28.67
CA TYR A 210 49.98 44.70 -29.16
C TYR A 210 49.65 45.02 -30.62
N SER A 211 49.53 43.97 -31.44
CA SER A 211 49.01 44.04 -32.81
C SER A 211 47.94 42.99 -33.03
N LEU A 212 47.12 43.20 -34.06
CA LEU A 212 46.12 42.26 -34.51
C LEU A 212 46.60 41.55 -35.77
N ASP A 213 46.76 40.25 -35.69
CA ASP A 213 47.01 39.42 -36.87
C ASP A 213 45.66 38.99 -37.45
N HIS A 214 45.44 39.28 -38.73
CA HIS A 214 44.20 38.95 -39.43
C HIS A 214 44.18 37.46 -39.80
N ILE A 215 43.11 36.76 -39.43
CA ILE A 215 42.91 35.34 -39.71
C ILE A 215 41.96 35.16 -40.89
N SER A 216 40.76 35.74 -40.79
CA SER A 216 39.71 35.52 -41.79
C SER A 216 38.74 36.70 -41.89
N SER A 217 38.15 36.86 -43.08
CA SER A 217 37.09 37.83 -43.38
C SER A 217 35.93 37.11 -44.07
N LEU A 218 34.74 37.19 -43.50
CA LEU A 218 33.56 36.46 -43.97
C LEU A 218 32.42 37.44 -44.27
N PHE A 219 31.86 37.39 -45.47
CA PHE A 219 30.75 38.26 -45.87
C PHE A 219 29.40 37.63 -45.51
N THR A 220 28.45 38.47 -45.11
CA THR A 220 27.08 38.05 -44.84
C THR A 220 26.12 38.43 -45.97
N SER A 221 24.98 37.74 -46.02
CA SER A 221 23.81 38.05 -46.85
C SER A 221 23.08 39.33 -46.36
N GLN A 222 21.90 39.63 -46.94
CA GLN A 222 21.05 40.78 -46.59
C GLN A 222 20.34 40.64 -45.21
N GLU A 223 20.61 39.56 -44.47
CA GLU A 223 20.04 39.28 -43.15
C GLU A 223 20.55 40.28 -42.08
N THR A 224 19.70 40.57 -41.09
CA THR A 224 20.03 41.50 -40.00
C THR A 224 20.58 40.76 -38.81
N LEU A 225 21.82 41.06 -38.40
CA LEU A 225 22.46 40.37 -37.28
C LEU A 225 21.86 40.81 -35.94
N ILE A 226 21.31 39.86 -35.19
CA ILE A 226 20.84 40.07 -33.81
C ILE A 226 22.02 39.94 -32.86
N ASP A 227 22.76 38.83 -32.91
CA ASP A 227 23.90 38.56 -32.04
C ASP A 227 24.82 37.47 -32.61
N PHE A 228 26.03 37.37 -32.07
CA PHE A 228 26.95 36.28 -32.41
C PHE A 228 27.81 35.89 -31.21
N ALA A 229 28.33 34.67 -31.26
CA ALA A 229 29.29 34.10 -30.32
C ALA A 229 30.51 33.57 -31.09
N LEU A 230 31.67 33.57 -30.43
CA LEU A 230 32.94 33.16 -31.00
C LEU A 230 33.56 32.05 -30.16
N THR A 231 34.08 31.03 -30.82
CA THR A 231 34.96 30.01 -30.24
C THR A 231 36.36 30.11 -30.84
N SER A 232 37.27 29.23 -30.45
CA SER A 232 38.61 29.17 -31.06
C SER A 232 38.60 28.78 -32.55
N THR A 233 37.53 28.12 -33.03
CA THR A 233 37.45 27.53 -34.37
C THR A 233 36.25 28.02 -35.18
N ASP A 234 35.15 28.33 -34.50
CA ASP A 234 33.85 28.57 -35.12
C ASP A 234 33.22 29.91 -34.68
N ILE A 235 32.52 30.54 -35.62
CA ILE A 235 31.60 31.66 -35.34
C ILE A 235 30.18 31.12 -35.38
N TRP A 236 29.41 31.41 -34.34
CA TRP A 236 27.97 31.18 -34.30
C TRP A 236 27.26 32.52 -34.42
N ALA A 237 26.32 32.64 -35.33
CA ALA A 237 25.60 33.89 -35.53
C ALA A 237 24.09 33.65 -35.66
N LEU A 238 23.35 34.67 -35.21
CA LEU A 238 21.91 34.70 -35.07
C LEU A 238 21.38 35.93 -35.80
N TRP A 239 20.49 35.71 -36.76
CA TRP A 239 19.92 36.74 -37.63
C TRP A 239 18.40 36.74 -37.64
N HIS A 240 17.83 37.85 -38.09
CA HIS A 240 16.50 37.88 -38.69
C HIS A 240 16.61 37.98 -40.22
N ASP A 241 15.76 37.22 -40.92
CA ASP A 241 15.56 37.38 -42.35
C ASP A 241 14.67 38.59 -42.69
N ALA A 242 14.27 38.72 -43.96
CA ALA A 242 13.40 39.80 -44.42
C ALA A 242 11.96 39.69 -43.88
N GLU A 243 11.54 38.50 -43.46
CA GLU A 243 10.22 38.18 -42.91
C GLU A 243 10.21 38.21 -41.36
N ASN A 244 11.32 38.58 -40.72
CA ASN A 244 11.56 38.51 -39.28
C ASN A 244 11.55 37.09 -38.68
N GLN A 245 11.84 36.07 -39.47
CA GLN A 245 12.08 34.72 -38.96
C GLN A 245 13.50 34.60 -38.40
N THR A 246 13.66 33.73 -37.40
CA THR A 246 14.93 33.52 -36.73
C THR A 246 15.81 32.58 -37.53
N ILE A 247 17.03 33.00 -37.86
CA ILE A 247 18.02 32.16 -38.56
C ILE A 247 19.26 32.04 -37.68
N VAL A 248 19.74 30.80 -37.51
CA VAL A 248 21.01 30.52 -36.82
C VAL A 248 21.89 29.72 -37.78
N LYS A 249 23.15 30.15 -37.89
CA LYS A 249 24.17 29.50 -38.72
C LYS A 249 25.49 29.52 -37.98
N TYR A 250 26.36 28.58 -38.30
CA TYR A 250 27.73 28.57 -37.81
C TYR A 250 28.71 28.36 -38.96
N ILE A 251 29.96 28.76 -38.75
CA ILE A 251 31.02 28.58 -39.74
C ILE A 251 32.35 28.34 -39.04
N ASN A 252 33.08 27.33 -39.50
CA ASN A 252 34.47 27.10 -39.11
C ASN A 252 35.37 28.02 -39.92
N PHE A 253 36.03 28.98 -39.27
CA PHE A 253 36.81 29.99 -40.00
C PHE A 253 38.26 29.58 -40.28
N GLU A 254 38.72 28.43 -39.77
CA GLU A 254 40.07 27.91 -40.02
C GLU A 254 40.11 26.98 -41.24
N HIS A 255 39.11 26.10 -41.40
CA HIS A 255 39.11 25.04 -42.41
C HIS A 255 38.19 25.32 -43.61
N ASN A 256 37.27 26.29 -43.51
CA ASN A 256 36.28 26.55 -44.55
C ASN A 256 36.78 27.56 -45.59
N VAL A 257 37.51 27.06 -46.59
CA VAL A 257 38.04 27.87 -47.71
C VAL A 257 36.90 28.44 -48.60
N ALA A 258 35.73 27.78 -48.62
CA ALA A 258 34.58 28.18 -49.43
C ALA A 258 33.74 29.31 -48.81
N GLY A 259 33.91 29.59 -47.51
CA GLY A 259 33.15 30.62 -46.79
C GLY A 259 31.65 30.30 -46.64
N GLN A 260 31.28 29.02 -46.69
CA GLN A 260 29.89 28.57 -46.63
C GLN A 260 29.41 28.46 -45.18
N TRP A 261 28.22 28.98 -44.90
CA TRP A 261 27.63 28.92 -43.56
C TRP A 261 26.80 27.65 -43.40
N ASN A 262 27.05 26.90 -42.33
CA ASN A 262 26.28 25.70 -41.99
C ASN A 262 24.97 26.11 -41.30
N PRO A 263 23.80 25.72 -41.85
CA PRO A 263 22.51 26.06 -41.26
C PRO A 263 22.28 25.27 -39.96
N VAL A 264 21.54 25.87 -39.03
CA VAL A 264 21.03 25.19 -37.83
C VAL A 264 19.52 25.04 -37.97
N PHE A 265 19.04 23.80 -37.85
CA PHE A 265 17.60 23.50 -37.93
C PHE A 265 16.89 23.97 -36.66
N ILE A 266 16.11 25.05 -36.78
CA ILE A 266 15.29 25.58 -35.70
C ILE A 266 13.92 24.91 -35.76
N GLN A 267 13.39 24.52 -34.60
CA GLN A 267 12.05 23.97 -34.52
C GLN A 267 11.03 25.03 -35.00
N PRO A 268 10.16 24.70 -35.97
CA PRO A 268 9.16 25.64 -36.45
C PRO A 268 8.12 25.93 -35.37
N LEU A 269 7.42 27.05 -35.52
CA LEU A 269 6.26 27.38 -34.70
C LEU A 269 5.12 26.39 -34.98
N PRO A 270 4.14 26.24 -34.07
CA PRO A 270 2.95 25.46 -34.33
C PRO A 270 2.24 25.95 -35.61
N GLU A 271 1.64 25.03 -36.35
CA GLU A 271 0.88 25.32 -37.57
C GLU A 271 -0.28 26.30 -37.29
N GLU A 272 -0.60 27.14 -38.26
CA GLU A 272 -1.64 28.17 -38.12
C GLU A 272 -3.05 27.57 -38.02
N GLU A 273 -3.31 26.48 -38.75
CA GLU A 273 -4.62 25.81 -38.80
C GLU A 273 -4.51 24.33 -38.44
N ILE A 274 -5.50 23.83 -37.69
CA ILE A 274 -5.63 22.41 -37.36
C ILE A 274 -6.73 21.83 -38.24
N ILE A 275 -6.36 20.87 -39.08
CA ILE A 275 -7.31 20.13 -39.91
C ILE A 275 -8.01 19.09 -39.02
N ILE A 276 -9.34 19.16 -38.95
CA ILE A 276 -10.18 18.24 -38.18
C ILE A 276 -11.00 17.42 -39.17
N ARG A 277 -10.87 16.11 -39.12
CA ARG A 277 -11.66 15.19 -39.95
C ARG A 277 -13.07 15.04 -39.43
N ASP A 278 -14.01 14.66 -40.31
CA ASP A 278 -15.42 14.50 -39.96
C ASP A 278 -15.70 13.48 -38.83
N ASP A 279 -14.80 12.52 -38.61
CA ASP A 279 -14.91 11.51 -37.56
C ASP A 279 -14.36 11.94 -36.17
N GLN A 280 -13.79 13.14 -36.04
CA GLN A 280 -13.10 13.59 -34.83
C GLN A 280 -13.82 14.75 -34.12
N ASP A 281 -13.80 14.76 -32.78
CA ASP A 281 -14.28 15.88 -31.98
C ASP A 281 -13.30 17.07 -32.05
N PRO A 282 -13.73 18.26 -32.51
CA PRO A 282 -12.88 19.45 -32.55
C PRO A 282 -12.23 19.75 -31.21
N ARG A 283 -12.98 19.65 -30.10
CA ARG A 283 -12.45 19.98 -28.77
C ARG A 283 -11.27 19.09 -28.41
N GLU A 284 -11.37 17.77 -28.60
CA GLU A 284 -10.28 16.85 -28.29
C GLU A 284 -9.01 17.14 -29.11
N MET A 285 -9.15 17.43 -30.39
CA MET A 285 -8.02 17.73 -31.28
C MET A 285 -7.32 19.05 -30.91
N TYR A 286 -8.07 20.12 -30.65
CA TYR A 286 -7.50 21.39 -30.20
C TYR A 286 -6.83 21.25 -28.83
N LEU A 287 -7.47 20.55 -27.88
CA LEU A 287 -6.87 20.29 -26.57
C LEU A 287 -5.59 19.45 -26.68
N ARG A 288 -5.58 18.44 -27.54
CA ARG A 288 -4.38 17.65 -27.79
C ARG A 288 -3.28 18.55 -28.34
N SER A 289 -3.54 19.37 -29.37
CA SER A 289 -2.54 20.26 -29.95
C SER A 289 -2.00 21.31 -28.96
N LEU A 290 -2.89 21.98 -28.21
CA LEU A 290 -2.53 23.02 -27.24
C LEU A 290 -1.68 22.48 -26.08
N PHE A 291 -2.02 21.29 -25.59
CA PHE A 291 -1.39 20.69 -24.41
C PHE A 291 -0.33 19.63 -24.76
N THR A 292 -0.08 19.37 -26.05
CA THR A 292 1.08 18.58 -26.49
C THR A 292 2.34 19.23 -25.94
N PRO A 293 3.17 18.49 -25.19
CA PRO A 293 4.35 19.04 -24.56
C PRO A 293 5.23 19.74 -25.60
N GLY A 294 5.65 20.97 -25.33
CA GLY A 294 6.66 21.68 -26.13
C GLY A 294 6.12 22.46 -27.33
N ARG A 295 4.80 22.42 -27.63
CA ARG A 295 4.19 23.29 -28.65
C ARG A 295 3.94 24.70 -28.13
N PHE A 296 3.26 24.82 -26.99
CA PHE A 296 2.94 26.09 -26.35
C PHE A 296 3.60 26.20 -24.98
N THR A 297 4.08 27.39 -24.65
CA THR A 297 4.55 27.70 -23.30
C THR A 297 3.37 27.95 -22.36
N ASN A 298 3.52 27.60 -21.08
CA ASN A 298 2.50 27.89 -20.06
C ASN A 298 2.13 29.39 -20.03
N ALA A 299 3.16 30.25 -20.15
CA ALA A 299 2.97 31.70 -20.21
C ALA A 299 2.11 32.17 -21.41
N ALA A 300 2.20 31.51 -22.57
CA ALA A 300 1.35 31.82 -23.72
C ALA A 300 -0.10 31.42 -23.46
N LEU A 301 -0.34 30.21 -22.95
CA LEU A 301 -1.69 29.70 -22.65
C LEU A 301 -2.39 30.52 -21.56
N CYS A 302 -1.70 30.86 -20.46
CA CYS A 302 -2.27 31.70 -19.41
C CYS A 302 -2.63 33.10 -19.89
N LYS A 303 -1.79 33.73 -20.71
CA LYS A 303 -2.08 35.06 -21.29
C LYS A 303 -3.24 35.01 -22.26
N ALA A 304 -3.30 33.98 -23.12
CA ALA A 304 -4.42 33.78 -24.03
C ALA A 304 -5.73 33.60 -23.25
N LEU A 305 -5.74 32.79 -22.19
CA LEU A 305 -6.89 32.57 -21.32
C LEU A 305 -7.36 33.85 -20.61
N GLN A 306 -6.44 34.64 -20.03
CA GLN A 306 -6.78 35.91 -19.37
C GLN A 306 -7.53 36.88 -20.28
N ILE A 307 -7.10 36.96 -21.54
CA ILE A 307 -7.70 37.86 -22.53
C ILE A 307 -9.01 37.29 -23.04
N PHE A 308 -9.06 35.98 -23.30
CA PHE A 308 -10.26 35.30 -23.77
C PHE A 308 -11.41 35.45 -22.77
N CYS A 309 -11.13 35.30 -21.45
CA CYS A 309 -12.12 35.44 -20.39
C CYS A 309 -12.45 36.90 -19.98
N ARG A 310 -11.88 37.93 -20.64
CA ARG A 310 -12.07 39.36 -20.32
C ARG A 310 -11.97 39.68 -18.81
N GLY A 311 -11.09 38.99 -18.09
CA GLY A 311 -11.03 39.00 -16.62
C GLY A 311 -9.81 39.75 -16.07
N THR A 312 -10.01 40.49 -14.98
CA THR A 312 -8.96 41.19 -14.18
C THR A 312 -7.76 40.30 -13.86
N GLU A 313 -6.56 40.88 -13.81
CA GLU A 313 -5.26 40.28 -13.43
C GLU A 313 -5.38 39.33 -12.22
N ARG A 314 -5.76 38.07 -12.46
CA ARG A 314 -5.53 36.98 -11.51
C ARG A 314 -4.18 36.38 -11.90
N ASN A 315 -3.23 36.39 -10.97
CA ASN A 315 -2.01 35.60 -11.11
C ASN A 315 -2.43 34.12 -11.08
N LEU A 316 -2.55 33.54 -12.26
CA LEU A 316 -2.95 32.16 -12.45
C LEU A 316 -1.71 31.29 -12.38
N ASP A 317 -1.21 31.05 -11.17
CA ASP A 317 -0.28 29.94 -10.91
C ASP A 317 -1.09 28.63 -10.89
N LEU A 318 -1.69 28.27 -12.04
CA LEU A 318 -2.51 27.08 -12.20
C LEU A 318 -1.64 25.87 -12.52
N SER A 319 -2.04 24.70 -12.03
CA SER A 319 -1.47 23.43 -12.51
C SER A 319 -1.89 23.16 -13.96
N TRP A 320 -1.18 22.27 -14.66
CA TRP A 320 -1.46 21.97 -16.07
C TRP A 320 -2.86 21.35 -16.28
N SER A 321 -3.31 20.52 -15.35
CA SER A 321 -4.65 19.91 -15.36
C SER A 321 -5.75 20.93 -15.08
N GLU A 322 -5.52 21.84 -14.13
CA GLU A 322 -6.41 22.98 -13.86
C GLU A 322 -6.47 23.94 -15.05
N LEU A 323 -5.33 24.24 -15.68
CA LEU A 323 -5.28 25.09 -16.88
C LEU A 323 -6.08 24.46 -18.02
N LYS A 324 -5.92 23.15 -18.26
CA LYS A 324 -6.73 22.43 -19.25
C LYS A 324 -8.22 22.54 -18.94
N ARG A 325 -8.62 22.37 -17.68
CA ARG A 325 -10.01 22.51 -17.23
C ARG A 325 -10.53 23.95 -17.42
N GLU A 326 -9.78 24.96 -17.01
CA GLU A 326 -10.18 26.36 -17.15
C GLU A 326 -10.28 26.80 -18.61
N VAL A 327 -9.37 26.34 -19.49
CA VAL A 327 -9.46 26.57 -20.94
C VAL A 327 -10.73 25.92 -21.51
N THR A 328 -11.03 24.66 -21.15
CA THR A 328 -12.27 24.02 -21.60
C THR A 328 -13.51 24.78 -21.15
N LEU A 329 -13.56 25.19 -19.88
CA LEU A 329 -14.71 25.92 -19.34
C LEU A 329 -14.86 27.31 -19.98
N ALA A 330 -13.74 28.00 -20.25
CA ALA A 330 -13.75 29.30 -20.91
C ALA A 330 -14.34 29.21 -22.32
N VAL A 331 -13.84 28.28 -23.14
CA VAL A 331 -14.35 28.08 -24.52
C VAL A 331 -15.80 27.60 -24.51
N GLU A 332 -16.16 26.67 -23.63
CA GLU A 332 -17.54 26.18 -23.49
C GLU A 332 -18.50 27.28 -23.01
N SER A 333 -18.07 28.19 -22.13
CA SER A 333 -18.91 29.29 -21.65
C SER A 333 -19.24 30.31 -22.75
N GLU A 334 -18.26 30.65 -23.59
CA GLU A 334 -18.47 31.53 -24.75
C GLU A 334 -19.34 30.84 -25.82
N LEU A 335 -19.12 29.54 -26.03
CA LEU A 335 -19.95 28.72 -26.91
C LEU A 335 -21.41 28.71 -26.43
N GLN A 336 -21.67 28.39 -25.15
CA GLN A 336 -23.01 28.41 -24.55
C GLN A 336 -23.67 29.80 -24.62
N GLY A 337 -22.89 30.87 -24.45
CA GLY A 337 -23.39 32.25 -24.57
C GLY A 337 -23.83 32.64 -25.99
N SER A 338 -23.34 31.94 -27.02
CA SER A 338 -23.66 32.20 -28.44
C SER A 338 -24.81 31.36 -29.00
N VAL A 339 -25.21 30.29 -28.31
CA VAL A 339 -26.36 29.46 -28.67
C VAL A 339 -27.65 30.21 -28.31
N THR A 340 -28.30 30.80 -29.31
CA THR A 340 -29.52 31.60 -29.13
C THR A 340 -30.81 30.85 -29.46
N GLU A 341 -30.73 29.70 -30.13
CA GLU A 341 -31.87 28.89 -30.58
C GLU A 341 -32.08 27.64 -29.70
N TYR A 342 -33.35 27.24 -29.52
CA TYR A 342 -33.75 26.11 -28.66
C TYR A 342 -33.51 24.72 -29.29
N GLU A 343 -33.42 24.64 -30.63
CA GLU A 343 -33.06 23.43 -31.39
C GLU A 343 -31.79 23.75 -32.19
N PHE A 344 -30.74 22.95 -32.03
CA PHE A 344 -29.43 23.16 -32.66
C PHE A 344 -29.05 21.93 -33.47
N SER A 345 -28.68 22.09 -34.75
CA SER A 345 -28.20 20.95 -35.53
C SER A 345 -26.79 20.53 -35.07
N GLN A 346 -26.47 19.24 -35.18
CA GLN A 346 -25.15 18.72 -34.77
C GLN A 346 -24.01 19.32 -35.62
N GLU A 347 -24.27 19.59 -36.90
CA GLU A 347 -23.30 20.20 -37.82
C GLU A 347 -23.04 21.66 -37.48
N GLU A 348 -24.07 22.45 -37.18
CA GLU A 348 -23.90 23.84 -36.72
C GLU A 348 -23.18 23.90 -35.38
N PHE A 349 -23.50 22.99 -34.44
CA PHE A 349 -22.82 22.92 -33.15
C PHE A 349 -21.32 22.67 -33.32
N ARG A 350 -20.98 21.71 -34.19
CA ARG A 350 -19.60 21.37 -34.50
C ARG A 350 -18.84 22.53 -35.16
N ASN A 351 -19.46 23.20 -36.14
CA ASN A 351 -18.86 24.36 -36.81
C ASN A 351 -18.60 25.50 -35.83
N LEU A 352 -19.56 25.77 -34.94
CA LEU A 352 -19.42 26.77 -33.89
C LEU A 352 -18.30 26.40 -32.90
N GLN A 353 -18.23 25.13 -32.49
CA GLN A 353 -17.17 24.60 -31.65
C GLN A 353 -15.80 24.81 -32.30
N GLN A 354 -15.65 24.44 -33.57
CA GLN A 354 -14.40 24.66 -34.32
C GLN A 354 -14.04 26.15 -34.42
N GLU A 355 -15.01 27.04 -34.64
CA GLU A 355 -14.78 28.48 -34.72
C GLU A 355 -14.21 29.05 -33.40
N PHE A 356 -14.81 28.70 -32.26
CA PHE A 356 -14.34 29.21 -30.96
C PHE A 356 -12.99 28.61 -30.54
N TRP A 357 -12.77 27.32 -30.79
CA TRP A 357 -11.47 26.70 -30.52
C TRP A 357 -10.38 27.27 -31.44
N CYS A 358 -10.68 27.52 -32.72
CA CYS A 358 -9.76 28.18 -33.66
C CYS A 358 -9.39 29.58 -33.18
N LYS A 359 -10.37 30.39 -32.72
CA LYS A 359 -10.11 31.72 -32.13
C LYS A 359 -9.19 31.65 -30.92
N PHE A 360 -9.42 30.70 -30.01
CA PHE A 360 -8.56 30.52 -28.85
C PHE A 360 -7.14 30.06 -29.24
N TYR A 361 -7.03 29.12 -30.18
CA TYR A 361 -5.76 28.62 -30.71
C TYR A 361 -4.94 29.74 -31.37
N ALA A 362 -5.55 30.54 -32.25
CA ALA A 362 -4.91 31.68 -32.90
C ALA A 362 -4.40 32.71 -31.88
N CYS A 363 -5.15 32.96 -30.80
CA CYS A 363 -4.69 33.80 -29.70
C CYS A 363 -3.43 33.23 -29.02
N CYS A 364 -3.41 31.92 -28.75
CA CYS A 364 -2.24 31.24 -28.20
C CYS A 364 -1.02 31.35 -29.14
N LEU A 365 -1.22 31.19 -30.44
CA LEU A 365 -0.16 31.26 -31.46
C LEU A 365 0.49 32.64 -31.51
N GLN A 366 -0.30 33.72 -31.55
CA GLN A 366 0.20 35.10 -31.53
C GLN A 366 1.09 35.39 -30.30
N TYR A 367 0.72 34.88 -29.13
CA TYR A 367 1.55 35.04 -27.93
C TYR A 367 2.80 34.16 -27.96
N GLN A 368 2.70 32.95 -28.49
CA GLN A 368 3.84 32.06 -28.65
C GLN A 368 4.87 32.65 -29.62
N GLU A 369 4.44 33.28 -30.71
CA GLU A 369 5.28 34.07 -31.63
C GLU A 369 5.98 35.23 -30.93
N ALA A 370 5.24 36.02 -30.14
CA ALA A 370 5.82 37.12 -29.39
C ALA A 370 6.89 36.64 -28.39
N LEU A 371 6.70 35.47 -27.77
CA LEU A 371 7.65 34.84 -26.85
C LEU A 371 8.82 34.15 -27.55
N SER A 372 8.65 33.72 -28.80
CA SER A 372 9.69 33.03 -29.59
C SER A 372 10.75 33.98 -30.15
N HIS A 373 10.49 35.30 -30.11
CA HIS A 373 11.40 36.31 -30.62
C HIS A 373 12.79 36.21 -29.95
N PRO A 374 13.87 36.12 -30.74
CA PRO A 374 15.21 35.89 -30.24
C PRO A 374 15.81 37.18 -29.68
N LEU A 375 16.56 37.05 -28.60
CA LEU A 375 17.17 38.18 -27.89
C LEU A 375 18.70 38.15 -27.98
N ALA A 376 19.30 36.98 -27.76
CA ALA A 376 20.75 36.84 -27.71
C ALA A 376 21.18 35.39 -27.96
N LEU A 377 22.46 35.22 -28.28
CA LEU A 377 23.12 33.94 -28.38
C LEU A 377 24.20 33.85 -27.32
N HIS A 378 24.19 32.78 -26.52
CA HIS A 378 25.19 32.56 -25.49
C HIS A 378 25.92 31.23 -25.71
N LEU A 379 27.24 31.26 -25.58
CA LEU A 379 28.08 30.08 -25.70
C LEU A 379 28.90 29.93 -24.42
N ASN A 380 28.82 28.77 -23.78
CA ASN A 380 29.63 28.47 -22.61
C ASN A 380 30.99 27.92 -23.08
N PRO A 381 32.11 28.63 -22.85
CA PRO A 381 33.43 28.22 -23.33
C PRO A 381 33.97 26.96 -22.64
N HIS A 382 33.44 26.58 -21.48
CA HIS A 382 33.88 25.38 -20.76
C HIS A 382 33.18 24.10 -21.23
N THR A 383 31.94 24.22 -21.72
CA THR A 383 31.14 23.07 -22.14
C THR A 383 30.87 23.02 -23.64
N ASN A 384 31.18 24.08 -24.39
CA ASN A 384 30.77 24.28 -25.78
C ASN A 384 29.24 24.18 -25.98
N MET A 385 28.47 24.45 -24.93
CA MET A 385 27.02 24.49 -25.00
C MET A 385 26.56 25.82 -25.60
N VAL A 386 25.76 25.74 -26.66
CA VAL A 386 25.17 26.92 -27.32
C VAL A 386 23.71 27.04 -26.93
N CYS A 387 23.36 28.20 -26.37
CA CYS A 387 22.02 28.53 -25.91
C CYS A 387 21.50 29.77 -26.65
N LEU A 388 20.29 29.65 -27.18
CA LEU A 388 19.53 30.74 -27.78
C LEU A 388 18.54 31.28 -26.74
N LEU A 389 18.71 32.55 -26.39
CA LEU A 389 17.83 33.27 -25.47
C LEU A 389 16.65 33.85 -26.27
N LYS A 390 15.42 33.41 -25.97
CA LYS A 390 14.19 34.00 -26.51
C LYS A 390 13.44 34.75 -25.42
N LYS A 391 12.46 35.59 -25.78
CA LYS A 391 11.69 36.40 -24.81
C LYS A 391 10.98 35.57 -23.73
N GLY A 392 10.47 34.39 -24.08
CA GLY A 392 9.71 33.55 -23.14
C GLY A 392 10.36 32.26 -22.69
N TYR A 393 11.39 31.79 -23.39
CA TYR A 393 11.99 30.47 -23.13
C TYR A 393 13.42 30.38 -23.67
N LEU A 394 14.13 29.32 -23.26
CA LEU A 394 15.49 29.01 -23.71
C LEU A 394 15.45 27.90 -24.77
N SER A 395 16.35 27.94 -25.73
CA SER A 395 16.56 26.85 -26.69
C SER A 395 18.02 26.45 -26.72
N PHE A 396 18.30 25.15 -26.76
CA PHE A 396 19.67 24.62 -26.77
C PHE A 396 19.94 23.97 -28.11
N LEU A 397 21.14 24.17 -28.64
CA LEU A 397 21.56 23.54 -29.88
C LEU A 397 22.17 22.17 -29.59
N VAL A 398 21.81 21.19 -30.40
CA VAL A 398 22.21 19.79 -30.25
C VAL A 398 22.67 19.27 -31.62
N PRO A 399 23.72 18.45 -31.69
CA PRO A 399 24.14 17.83 -32.95
C PRO A 399 23.06 16.90 -33.52
N SER A 400 22.88 16.96 -34.84
CA SER A 400 22.03 16.02 -35.58
C SER A 400 22.80 14.75 -35.93
N SER A 401 22.11 13.61 -36.01
CA SER A 401 22.69 12.42 -36.62
C SER A 401 22.82 12.60 -38.13
N LEU A 402 23.69 11.84 -38.79
CA LEU A 402 23.96 11.97 -40.23
C LEU A 402 22.67 11.81 -41.07
N VAL A 403 21.87 10.77 -40.80
CA VAL A 403 20.64 10.49 -41.55
C VAL A 403 19.61 11.62 -41.36
N ASP A 404 19.46 12.13 -40.14
CA ASP A 404 18.54 13.23 -39.85
C ASP A 404 19.01 14.54 -40.51
N HIS A 405 20.33 14.79 -40.53
CA HIS A 405 20.93 15.96 -41.20
C HIS A 405 20.66 15.94 -42.70
N LEU A 406 20.94 14.81 -43.37
CA LEU A 406 20.71 14.66 -44.81
C LEU A 406 19.23 14.83 -45.20
N TYR A 407 18.31 14.36 -44.38
CA TYR A 407 16.87 14.48 -44.63
C TYR A 407 16.32 15.91 -44.40
N LEU A 408 16.88 16.65 -43.44
CA LEU A 408 16.41 18.01 -43.10
C LEU A 408 17.06 19.12 -43.95
N LEU A 409 18.21 18.86 -44.57
CA LEU A 409 18.92 19.84 -45.40
C LEU A 409 18.07 20.32 -46.60
N PRO A 410 18.13 21.61 -46.98
CA PRO A 410 17.56 22.09 -48.25
C PRO A 410 18.27 21.51 -49.48
N ASP A 411 17.57 21.39 -50.61
CA ASP A 411 18.09 20.83 -51.87
C ASP A 411 19.38 21.49 -52.35
N GLU A 412 19.48 22.82 -52.20
CA GLU A 412 20.64 23.60 -52.63
C GLU A 412 21.94 23.21 -51.90
N ASN A 413 21.82 22.78 -50.64
CA ASN A 413 22.97 22.46 -49.77
C ASN A 413 23.34 20.98 -49.77
N LEU A 414 22.45 20.10 -50.24
CA LEU A 414 22.70 18.65 -50.29
C LEU A 414 23.76 18.28 -51.34
N LEU A 415 23.90 19.09 -52.39
CA LEU A 415 24.88 18.88 -53.47
C LEU A 415 26.32 19.24 -53.07
N THR A 416 26.50 19.94 -51.95
CA THR A 416 27.78 20.45 -51.48
C THR A 416 28.39 19.65 -50.33
N GLU A 417 27.69 18.63 -49.82
CA GLU A 417 28.18 17.79 -48.73
C GLU A 417 29.33 16.88 -49.19
N ASP A 418 30.33 16.71 -48.32
CA ASP A 418 31.51 15.91 -48.61
C ASP A 418 31.15 14.41 -48.63
N GLU A 419 31.21 13.77 -49.81
CA GLU A 419 30.87 12.35 -50.02
C GLU A 419 31.61 11.40 -49.05
N THR A 420 32.80 11.81 -48.58
CA THR A 420 33.63 11.06 -47.61
C THR A 420 33.06 10.97 -46.20
N THR A 421 32.12 11.84 -45.82
CA THR A 421 31.49 11.82 -44.48
C THR A 421 30.40 10.76 -44.35
N ILE A 422 29.89 10.27 -45.49
CA ILE A 422 28.76 9.33 -45.56
C ILE A 422 29.26 7.89 -45.63
N SER A 423 30.28 7.63 -46.44
CA SER A 423 30.87 6.30 -46.61
C SER A 423 32.29 6.42 -47.18
N ASP A 424 33.17 5.46 -46.84
CA ASP A 424 34.48 5.33 -47.47
C ASP A 424 34.35 5.01 -48.98
N ASP A 425 33.21 4.45 -49.40
CA ASP A 425 32.87 4.20 -50.81
C ASP A 425 32.02 5.35 -51.38
N VAL A 426 32.63 6.10 -52.30
CA VAL A 426 32.04 7.23 -53.02
C VAL A 426 30.76 6.85 -53.77
N ASP A 427 30.70 5.64 -54.34
CA ASP A 427 29.53 5.21 -55.10
C ASP A 427 28.34 4.94 -54.16
N VAL A 428 28.60 4.39 -52.96
CA VAL A 428 27.58 4.19 -51.93
C VAL A 428 27.11 5.52 -51.35
N ALA A 429 28.02 6.47 -51.12
CA ALA A 429 27.67 7.81 -50.65
C ALA A 429 26.71 8.51 -51.63
N ARG A 430 26.97 8.41 -52.94
CA ARG A 430 26.08 8.95 -53.98
C ARG A 430 24.72 8.27 -54.01
N ASP A 431 24.69 6.94 -53.94
CA ASP A 431 23.45 6.16 -53.90
C ASP A 431 22.57 6.58 -52.70
N VAL A 432 23.18 6.81 -51.53
CA VAL A 432 22.48 7.29 -50.32
C VAL A 432 21.95 8.72 -50.50
N ILE A 433 22.74 9.64 -51.07
CA ILE A 433 22.29 11.01 -51.34
C ILE A 433 21.09 11.01 -52.31
N CYS A 434 21.15 10.23 -53.39
CA CYS A 434 20.04 10.12 -54.33
C CYS A 434 18.80 9.47 -53.70
N LEU A 435 18.98 8.45 -52.85
CA LEU A 435 17.88 7.87 -52.06
C LEU A 435 17.20 8.92 -51.17
N ILE A 436 17.97 9.70 -50.41
CA ILE A 436 17.42 10.75 -49.53
C ILE A 436 16.66 11.81 -50.35
N LYS A 437 17.14 12.18 -51.54
CA LYS A 437 16.40 13.08 -52.46
C LYS A 437 15.04 12.51 -52.85
N CYS A 438 14.96 11.21 -53.15
CA CYS A 438 13.69 10.56 -53.44
C CYS A 438 12.75 10.59 -52.23
N LEU A 439 13.26 10.32 -51.03
CA LEU A 439 12.48 10.37 -49.80
C LEU A 439 11.93 11.76 -49.51
N ARG A 440 12.71 12.82 -49.76
CA ARG A 440 12.27 14.21 -49.56
C ARG A 440 11.17 14.62 -50.55
N LEU A 441 11.30 14.25 -51.83
CA LEU A 441 10.22 14.49 -52.82
C LEU A 441 8.91 13.78 -52.42
N ILE A 442 9.00 12.58 -51.85
CA ILE A 442 7.83 11.89 -51.28
C ILE A 442 7.30 12.67 -50.07
N GLY A 443 8.18 13.03 -49.13
CA GLY A 443 7.81 13.77 -47.93
C GLY A 443 7.11 15.10 -48.22
N GLU A 444 7.53 15.82 -49.26
CA GLU A 444 6.95 17.10 -49.70
C GLU A 444 5.61 16.92 -50.44
N SER A 445 5.37 15.77 -51.08
CA SER A 445 4.11 15.46 -51.77
C SER A 445 3.03 14.85 -50.86
N VAL A 446 3.40 14.31 -49.70
CA VAL A 446 2.45 13.77 -48.71
C VAL A 446 1.64 14.89 -48.07
N THR A 447 0.33 14.87 -48.28
CA THR A 447 -0.60 15.84 -47.66
C THR A 447 -0.78 15.57 -46.16
N MET A 448 -1.30 16.56 -45.43
CA MET A 448 -1.60 16.41 -44.01
C MET A 448 -2.56 15.22 -43.76
N ASP A 449 -3.60 15.04 -44.59
CA ASP A 449 -4.55 13.93 -44.45
C ASP A 449 -3.89 12.55 -44.57
N MET A 450 -2.96 12.40 -45.52
CA MET A 450 -2.16 11.19 -45.69
C MET A 450 -1.23 10.97 -44.48
N SER A 451 -0.67 12.03 -43.91
CA SER A 451 0.18 11.93 -42.71
C SER A 451 -0.61 11.44 -41.48
N VAL A 452 -1.82 11.95 -41.28
CA VAL A 452 -2.74 11.53 -40.21
C VAL A 452 -3.20 10.09 -40.46
N MET A 453 -3.43 9.69 -41.72
CA MET A 453 -3.77 8.32 -42.06
C MET A 453 -2.70 7.34 -41.53
N MET A 454 -1.42 7.60 -41.80
CA MET A 454 -0.33 6.75 -41.30
C MET A 454 -0.30 6.68 -39.77
N GLU A 455 -0.41 7.81 -39.07
CA GLU A 455 -0.41 7.84 -37.61
C GLU A 455 -1.61 7.10 -37.00
N MET A 456 -2.80 7.26 -37.60
CA MET A 456 -4.02 6.57 -37.17
C MET A 456 -3.95 5.06 -37.44
N SER A 457 -3.36 4.64 -38.56
CA SER A 457 -3.12 3.23 -38.83
C SER A 457 -2.19 2.61 -37.79
N CYS A 458 -1.12 3.31 -37.38
CA CYS A 458 -0.24 2.87 -36.30
C CYS A 458 -0.98 2.75 -34.97
N TYR A 459 -1.77 3.77 -34.60
CA TYR A 459 -2.55 3.78 -33.36
C TYR A 459 -3.60 2.65 -33.31
N ASN A 460 -4.30 2.44 -34.43
CA ASN A 460 -5.34 1.41 -34.57
C ASN A 460 -4.77 0.01 -34.84
N LEU A 461 -3.45 -0.18 -34.73
CA LEU A 461 -2.77 -1.48 -34.88
C LEU A 461 -2.98 -2.11 -36.27
N GLN A 462 -3.16 -1.27 -37.30
CA GLN A 462 -3.22 -1.70 -38.69
C GLN A 462 -1.80 -1.85 -39.26
N SER A 463 -1.63 -2.69 -40.27
CA SER A 463 -0.31 -2.90 -40.89
C SER A 463 0.18 -1.61 -41.58
N PRO A 464 1.32 -1.04 -41.18
CA PRO A 464 1.85 0.20 -41.77
C PRO A 464 2.18 0.04 -43.26
N GLU A 465 2.52 -1.18 -43.68
CA GLU A 465 2.76 -1.55 -45.09
C GLU A 465 1.53 -1.26 -45.97
N LYS A 466 0.31 -1.60 -45.50
CA LYS A 466 -0.94 -1.35 -46.24
C LYS A 466 -1.32 0.13 -46.23
N ALA A 467 -1.06 0.83 -45.12
CA ALA A 467 -1.27 2.27 -45.06
C ALA A 467 -0.35 3.00 -46.06
N ALA A 468 0.93 2.60 -46.14
CA ALA A 468 1.86 3.12 -47.13
C ALA A 468 1.42 2.82 -48.57
N GLU A 469 0.84 1.65 -48.83
CA GLU A 469 0.28 1.30 -50.13
C GLU A 469 -0.91 2.20 -50.51
N GLN A 470 -1.83 2.47 -49.57
CA GLN A 470 -2.96 3.38 -49.78
C GLN A 470 -2.50 4.82 -50.03
N ILE A 471 -1.55 5.31 -49.24
CA ILE A 471 -0.95 6.64 -49.44
C ILE A 471 -0.29 6.72 -50.82
N LEU A 472 0.39 5.66 -51.25
CA LEU A 472 0.99 5.61 -52.59
C LEU A 472 -0.07 5.65 -53.70
N GLU A 473 -1.20 4.95 -53.54
CA GLU A 473 -2.32 5.05 -54.48
C GLU A 473 -2.85 6.48 -54.55
N ASP A 474 -3.09 7.12 -53.41
CA ASP A 474 -3.58 8.48 -53.35
C ASP A 474 -2.59 9.46 -53.99
N LEU A 475 -1.29 9.32 -53.72
CA LEU A 475 -0.23 10.12 -54.36
C LEU A 475 -0.24 9.97 -55.89
N ILE A 476 -0.35 8.74 -56.40
CA ILE A 476 -0.42 8.49 -57.85
C ILE A 476 -1.70 9.08 -58.47
N THR A 477 -2.82 9.07 -57.74
CA THR A 477 -4.08 9.66 -58.25
C THR A 477 -4.07 11.18 -58.26
N ILE A 478 -3.38 11.80 -57.30
CA ILE A 478 -3.34 13.24 -57.13
C ILE A 478 -2.26 13.87 -58.01
N ASP A 479 -1.13 13.19 -58.27
CA ASP A 479 0.11 13.69 -58.91
C ASP A 479 -0.07 14.78 -59.99
N VAL A 480 -0.23 16.04 -59.54
CA VAL A 480 -0.50 17.19 -60.43
C VAL A 480 0.79 17.67 -61.11
N ASP A 481 1.93 17.44 -60.46
CA ASP A 481 3.22 18.04 -60.81
C ASP A 481 4.23 17.05 -61.43
N ASN A 482 3.80 15.86 -61.84
CA ASN A 482 4.65 14.76 -62.34
C ASN A 482 5.78 14.37 -61.37
N VAL A 483 5.56 14.51 -60.07
CA VAL A 483 6.54 14.21 -59.01
C VAL A 483 6.96 12.74 -59.08
N MET A 484 6.04 11.86 -59.49
CA MET A 484 6.33 10.44 -59.65
C MET A 484 7.33 10.16 -60.79
N GLU A 485 7.30 10.94 -61.88
CA GLU A 485 8.31 10.84 -62.95
C GLU A 485 9.68 11.30 -62.44
N ASP A 486 9.73 12.39 -61.67
CA ASP A 486 10.96 12.90 -61.06
C ASP A 486 11.57 11.90 -60.08
N ILE A 487 10.76 11.29 -59.21
CA ILE A 487 11.19 10.22 -58.30
C ILE A 487 11.74 9.03 -59.11
N CYS A 488 11.02 8.59 -60.15
CA CYS A 488 11.48 7.49 -61.01
C CYS A 488 12.80 7.81 -61.72
N SER A 489 13.01 9.06 -62.16
CA SER A 489 14.25 9.49 -62.81
C SER A 489 15.44 9.45 -61.85
N LYS A 490 15.27 9.95 -60.62
CA LYS A 490 16.32 9.92 -59.58
C LYS A 490 16.60 8.50 -59.10
N LEU A 491 15.59 7.64 -59.02
CA LEU A 491 15.75 6.23 -58.70
C LEU A 491 16.61 5.47 -59.73
N GLN A 492 16.57 5.85 -61.01
CA GLN A 492 17.42 5.25 -62.05
C GLN A 492 18.90 5.64 -61.92
N GLU A 493 19.22 6.73 -61.21
CA GLU A 493 20.61 7.13 -60.93
C GLU A 493 21.27 6.24 -59.86
N ILE A 494 20.47 5.54 -59.05
CA ILE A 494 20.95 4.70 -57.94
C ILE A 494 21.43 3.35 -58.50
N ARG A 495 22.68 2.98 -58.20
CA ARG A 495 23.26 1.72 -58.67
C ARG A 495 22.75 0.53 -57.88
N ASN A 496 22.70 0.64 -56.54
CA ASN A 496 22.23 -0.42 -55.66
C ASN A 496 21.27 0.11 -54.58
N PRO A 497 19.96 0.23 -54.89
CA PRO A 497 18.98 0.78 -53.95
C PRO A 497 18.83 -0.08 -52.69
N ILE A 498 18.94 -1.40 -52.80
CA ILE A 498 18.83 -2.32 -51.65
C ILE A 498 19.95 -2.06 -50.64
N HIS A 499 21.17 -1.87 -51.11
CA HIS A 499 22.30 -1.59 -50.22
C HIS A 499 22.19 -0.22 -49.56
N ALA A 500 21.81 0.82 -50.32
CA ALA A 500 21.60 2.16 -49.78
C ALA A 500 20.48 2.19 -48.72
N ILE A 501 19.34 1.54 -49.00
CA ILE A 501 18.24 1.38 -48.04
C ILE A 501 18.70 0.62 -46.79
N GLY A 502 19.43 -0.49 -46.97
CA GLY A 502 19.97 -1.28 -45.87
C GLY A 502 20.92 -0.49 -44.96
N LEU A 503 21.73 0.40 -45.53
CA LEU A 503 22.64 1.26 -44.77
C LEU A 503 21.86 2.32 -43.96
N VAL A 504 20.86 2.97 -44.56
CA VAL A 504 19.98 3.93 -43.87
C VAL A 504 19.22 3.27 -42.72
N ILE A 505 18.68 2.06 -42.92
CA ILE A 505 18.00 1.29 -41.87
C ILE A 505 18.97 0.97 -40.74
N ARG A 506 20.19 0.51 -41.04
CA ARG A 506 21.20 0.16 -40.03
C ARG A 506 21.60 1.36 -39.16
N GLU A 507 21.77 2.55 -39.75
CA GLU A 507 22.08 3.77 -38.99
C GLU A 507 20.90 4.25 -38.12
N MET A 508 19.68 3.86 -38.48
CA MET A 508 18.48 4.13 -37.71
C MET A 508 18.14 3.01 -36.71
N ASP A 509 18.85 1.90 -36.70
CA ASP A 509 18.52 0.78 -35.82
C ASP A 509 19.28 0.90 -34.50
N TYR A 510 18.53 1.02 -33.40
CA TYR A 510 19.09 1.04 -32.03
C TYR A 510 18.95 -0.30 -31.32
N GLU A 511 18.48 -1.34 -32.01
CA GLU A 511 18.49 -2.70 -31.49
C GLU A 511 19.96 -3.12 -31.25
N THR A 512 20.37 -3.19 -29.98
CA THR A 512 21.77 -3.40 -29.61
C THR A 512 21.93 -4.39 -28.46
N GLU A 513 22.97 -5.22 -28.58
CA GLU A 513 23.52 -6.14 -27.55
C GLU A 513 24.19 -5.34 -26.41
N VAL A 514 23.43 -4.52 -25.67
CA VAL A 514 24.00 -3.86 -24.49
C VAL A 514 24.21 -4.94 -23.42
N GLU A 515 25.45 -5.42 -23.26
CA GLU A 515 25.88 -6.18 -22.08
C GLU A 515 25.72 -5.28 -20.84
N MET A 516 24.54 -5.27 -20.22
CA MET A 516 24.22 -4.42 -19.06
C MET A 516 24.91 -4.85 -17.75
N GLU A 517 25.82 -5.84 -17.78
CA GLU A 517 26.41 -6.45 -16.59
C GLU A 517 27.95 -6.44 -16.57
N LYS A 518 28.59 -5.31 -16.87
CA LYS A 518 29.99 -5.09 -16.44
C LYS A 518 30.03 -4.10 -15.29
N GLY A 519 30.31 -4.64 -14.11
CA GLY A 519 30.36 -3.93 -12.84
C GLY A 519 31.19 -2.64 -12.87
N PHE A 520 30.80 -1.73 -11.99
CA PHE A 520 31.41 -0.42 -11.74
C PHE A 520 32.94 -0.49 -11.71
N ASN A 521 33.62 0.26 -12.59
CA ASN A 521 35.06 0.50 -12.49
C ASN A 521 35.30 1.79 -11.68
N PRO A 522 35.82 1.74 -10.44
CA PRO A 522 35.94 2.91 -9.57
C PRO A 522 37.07 3.90 -9.94
N ALA A 523 37.70 3.75 -11.11
CA ALA A 523 38.98 4.39 -11.44
C ALA A 523 38.92 5.88 -11.87
N GLN A 524 37.74 6.48 -12.10
CA GLN A 524 37.64 7.88 -12.57
C GLN A 524 37.52 8.93 -11.43
N PRO A 525 37.92 10.21 -11.61
CA PRO A 525 37.87 11.23 -10.55
C PRO A 525 36.46 11.50 -10.00
N LEU A 526 36.29 11.57 -8.68
CA LEU A 526 35.00 11.79 -8.00
C LEU A 526 34.30 13.10 -8.42
N ASN A 527 35.06 14.17 -8.68
CA ASN A 527 34.51 15.49 -9.04
C ASN A 527 33.77 15.47 -10.39
N ILE A 528 34.30 14.76 -11.39
CA ILE A 528 33.65 14.64 -12.70
C ILE A 528 32.35 13.86 -12.57
N ARG A 529 32.34 12.82 -11.73
CA ARG A 529 31.15 12.01 -11.44
C ARG A 529 30.05 12.83 -10.79
N MET A 530 30.38 13.63 -9.78
CA MET A 530 29.43 14.51 -9.09
C MET A 530 28.87 15.60 -10.01
N ASN A 531 29.71 16.23 -10.84
CA ASN A 531 29.26 17.28 -11.74
C ASN A 531 28.35 16.75 -12.86
N LEU A 532 28.63 15.55 -13.38
CA LEU A 532 27.79 14.90 -14.40
C LEU A 532 26.45 14.44 -13.84
N SER A 533 26.46 13.80 -12.65
CA SER A 533 25.22 13.45 -11.97
C SER A 533 24.38 14.68 -11.66
N GLN A 534 25.01 15.79 -11.26
CA GLN A 534 24.32 17.05 -10.97
C GLN A 534 23.75 17.71 -12.24
N LEU A 535 24.52 17.77 -13.34
CA LEU A 535 24.08 18.40 -14.59
C LEU A 535 22.85 17.68 -15.16
N TYR A 536 22.92 16.36 -15.31
CA TYR A 536 21.80 15.54 -15.80
C TYR A 536 20.77 15.22 -14.71
N GLY A 537 21.09 15.59 -13.47
CA GLY A 537 20.18 15.65 -12.33
C GLY A 537 19.10 16.72 -12.49
N SER A 538 19.46 17.82 -13.17
CA SER A 538 18.57 18.96 -13.39
C SER A 538 17.39 18.61 -14.29
N SER A 539 16.20 19.10 -13.91
CA SER A 539 14.98 18.99 -14.71
C SER A 539 15.13 19.60 -16.11
N THR A 540 15.91 20.68 -16.26
CA THR A 540 16.17 21.31 -17.56
C THR A 540 17.02 20.41 -18.46
N ALA A 541 18.05 19.77 -17.91
CA ALA A 541 18.89 18.86 -18.68
C ALA A 541 18.12 17.59 -19.09
N GLY A 542 17.33 17.02 -18.17
CA GLY A 542 16.43 15.91 -18.48
C GLY A 542 15.44 16.27 -19.59
N TYR A 543 14.83 17.46 -19.51
CA TYR A 543 13.96 17.98 -20.56
C TYR A 543 14.68 18.08 -21.92
N ILE A 544 15.90 18.65 -21.97
CA ILE A 544 16.65 18.79 -23.23
C ILE A 544 16.94 17.41 -23.85
N VAL A 545 17.39 16.44 -23.05
CA VAL A 545 17.70 15.08 -23.51
C VAL A 545 16.44 14.40 -24.07
N CYS A 546 15.34 14.41 -23.31
CA CYS A 546 14.08 13.77 -23.72
C CYS A 546 13.46 14.47 -24.94
N ARG A 547 13.60 15.79 -25.06
CA ARG A 547 13.21 16.53 -26.27
C ARG A 547 14.04 16.18 -27.48
N ASN A 548 15.34 15.94 -27.30
CA ASN A 548 16.18 15.48 -28.37
C ASN A 548 15.76 14.09 -28.86
N VAL A 549 15.46 13.16 -27.94
CA VAL A 549 14.87 11.85 -28.28
C VAL A 549 13.56 12.00 -29.04
N CYS A 550 12.65 12.86 -28.57
CA CYS A 550 11.38 13.14 -29.24
C CYS A 550 11.59 13.67 -30.68
N LYS A 551 12.57 14.56 -30.87
CA LYS A 551 12.91 15.11 -32.19
C LYS A 551 13.44 14.02 -33.10
N ILE A 552 14.41 13.24 -32.65
CA ILE A 552 14.99 12.12 -33.42
C ILE A 552 13.89 11.12 -33.81
N ALA A 553 13.06 10.70 -32.84
CA ALA A 553 11.98 9.76 -33.10
C ALA A 553 10.94 10.33 -34.09
N SER A 554 10.63 11.63 -34.01
CA SER A 554 9.68 12.26 -34.94
C SER A 554 10.24 12.37 -36.35
N THR A 555 11.50 12.77 -36.50
CA THR A 555 12.16 12.86 -37.82
C THR A 555 12.31 11.47 -38.44
N ARG A 556 12.79 10.49 -37.68
CA ARG A 556 12.97 9.12 -38.18
C ARG A 556 11.67 8.40 -38.48
N PHE A 557 10.59 8.71 -37.75
CA PHE A 557 9.24 8.26 -38.12
C PHE A 557 8.85 8.73 -39.54
N LEU A 558 9.12 10.00 -39.89
CA LEU A 558 8.86 10.52 -41.24
C LEU A 558 9.74 9.83 -42.28
N ILE A 559 11.04 9.66 -42.00
CA ILE A 559 11.97 8.94 -42.88
C ILE A 559 11.49 7.51 -43.12
N CYS A 560 11.05 6.79 -42.08
CA CYS A 560 10.53 5.43 -42.22
C CYS A 560 9.20 5.39 -42.99
N ARG A 561 8.31 6.38 -42.81
CA ARG A 561 7.06 6.51 -43.58
C ARG A 561 7.37 6.66 -45.06
N ASP A 562 8.22 7.63 -45.39
CA ASP A 562 8.58 7.94 -46.78
C ASP A 562 9.34 6.77 -47.41
N LEU A 563 10.17 6.08 -46.63
CA LEU A 563 10.90 4.90 -47.06
C LEU A 563 9.96 3.72 -47.35
N LEU A 564 8.92 3.51 -46.53
CA LEU A 564 7.90 2.50 -46.81
C LEU A 564 7.12 2.82 -48.09
N ILE A 565 6.72 4.08 -48.30
CA ILE A 565 6.05 4.51 -49.54
C ILE A 565 6.95 4.27 -50.75
N LEU A 566 8.24 4.62 -50.65
CA LEU A 566 9.23 4.38 -51.69
C LEU A 566 9.43 2.88 -51.96
N GLN A 567 9.50 2.05 -50.91
CA GLN A 567 9.61 0.60 -51.04
C GLN A 567 8.37 0.00 -51.73
N GLN A 568 7.17 0.49 -51.44
CA GLN A 568 5.94 0.09 -52.14
C GLN A 568 5.95 0.53 -53.60
N LEU A 569 6.47 1.73 -53.91
CA LEU A 569 6.65 2.18 -55.29
C LEU A 569 7.62 1.28 -56.05
N LEU A 570 8.76 0.94 -55.44
CA LEU A 570 9.73 0.02 -56.02
C LEU A 570 9.11 -1.38 -56.28
N MET A 571 8.22 -1.86 -55.41
CA MET A 571 7.49 -3.13 -55.61
C MET A 571 6.54 -3.04 -56.81
N ARG A 572 5.85 -1.90 -57.00
CA ARG A 572 4.90 -1.69 -58.11
C ARG A 572 5.60 -1.50 -59.46
N LEU A 573 6.76 -0.84 -59.47
CA LEU A 573 7.53 -0.60 -60.71
C LEU A 573 8.08 -1.91 -61.30
N GLY A 574 8.39 -2.91 -60.45
CA GLY A 574 8.76 -4.27 -60.88
C GLY A 574 9.93 -4.34 -61.88
N ASP A 575 10.19 -5.54 -62.42
CA ASP A 575 11.34 -5.88 -63.30
C ASP A 575 11.52 -5.01 -64.57
N ALA A 576 10.60 -4.08 -64.88
CA ALA A 576 10.53 -3.37 -66.15
C ALA A 576 11.54 -2.23 -66.31
N VAL A 577 12.11 -1.67 -65.22
CA VAL A 577 12.91 -0.43 -65.29
C VAL A 577 14.24 -0.49 -64.53
N ILE A 578 14.40 -1.32 -63.49
CA ILE A 578 15.57 -1.24 -62.58
C ILE A 578 16.08 -2.65 -62.21
N LEU A 579 17.05 -3.16 -62.99
CA LEU A 579 18.00 -4.27 -62.70
C LEU A 579 17.47 -5.69 -62.27
N GLY A 580 17.93 -6.74 -62.96
CA GLY A 580 18.38 -8.04 -62.39
C GLY A 580 17.43 -9.00 -61.62
N ALA A 581 16.72 -9.86 -62.34
CA ALA A 581 16.07 -11.15 -61.97
C ALA A 581 16.02 -11.60 -60.48
N GLY A 582 14.84 -11.51 -59.85
CA GLY A 582 14.32 -12.40 -58.79
C GLY A 582 14.95 -12.35 -57.39
N GLN A 583 16.27 -12.21 -57.26
CA GLN A 583 16.97 -12.12 -55.97
C GLN A 583 16.72 -10.77 -55.27
N LEU A 584 16.49 -9.71 -56.06
CA LEU A 584 16.19 -8.37 -55.56
C LEU A 584 14.80 -8.27 -54.94
N PHE A 585 13.80 -8.98 -55.49
CA PHE A 585 12.44 -8.99 -54.93
C PHE A 585 12.40 -9.60 -53.52
N GLN A 586 13.14 -10.69 -53.29
CA GLN A 586 13.21 -11.33 -51.98
C GLN A 586 13.98 -10.46 -50.96
N ALA A 587 15.06 -9.82 -51.37
CA ALA A 587 15.79 -8.88 -50.52
C ALA A 587 14.97 -7.62 -50.22
N GLN A 588 14.15 -7.15 -51.16
CA GLN A 588 13.26 -6.00 -50.97
C GLN A 588 12.11 -6.31 -50.01
N GLN A 589 11.54 -7.52 -50.06
CA GLN A 589 10.57 -7.97 -49.06
C GLN A 589 11.18 -8.08 -47.66
N ASP A 590 12.41 -8.57 -47.52
CA ASP A 590 13.12 -8.59 -46.23
C ASP A 590 13.32 -7.18 -45.67
N LEU A 591 13.72 -6.22 -46.52
CA LEU A 591 13.86 -4.82 -46.10
C LEU A 591 12.54 -4.18 -45.69
N LEU A 592 11.44 -4.50 -46.36
CA LEU A 592 10.10 -4.00 -46.04
C LEU A 592 9.61 -4.52 -44.68
N HIS A 593 9.89 -5.78 -44.37
CA HIS A 593 9.60 -6.36 -43.05
C HIS A 593 10.50 -5.82 -41.93
N ARG A 594 11.62 -5.15 -42.25
CA ARG A 594 12.46 -4.44 -41.26
C ARG A 594 12.03 -2.98 -41.06
N THR A 595 11.60 -2.29 -42.12
CA THR A 595 11.17 -0.89 -42.02
C THR A 595 9.85 -0.72 -41.27
N ALA A 596 8.93 -1.67 -41.37
CA ALA A 596 7.65 -1.62 -40.66
C ALA A 596 7.81 -1.66 -39.11
N PRO A 597 8.53 -2.61 -38.49
CA PRO A 597 8.83 -2.58 -37.05
C PRO A 597 9.63 -1.36 -36.62
N LEU A 598 10.52 -0.85 -37.48
CA LEU A 598 11.29 0.35 -37.21
C LEU A 598 10.38 1.58 -37.10
N LEU A 599 9.43 1.73 -38.03
CA LEU A 599 8.42 2.79 -38.00
C LEU A 599 7.58 2.69 -36.72
N LEU A 600 7.12 1.49 -36.35
CA LEU A 600 6.32 1.26 -35.14
C LEU A 600 7.12 1.55 -33.86
N SER A 601 8.41 1.22 -33.83
CA SER A 601 9.30 1.54 -32.71
C SER A 601 9.48 3.04 -32.53
N TYR A 602 9.71 3.78 -33.61
CA TYR A 602 9.78 5.25 -33.57
C TYR A 602 8.45 5.90 -33.24
N TYR A 603 7.34 5.35 -33.72
CA TYR A 603 6.00 5.78 -33.33
C TYR A 603 5.77 5.62 -31.82
N LEU A 604 6.17 4.48 -31.24
CA LEU A 604 6.02 4.21 -29.81
C LEU A 604 6.87 5.18 -28.96
N ILE A 605 8.12 5.43 -29.36
CA ILE A 605 9.01 6.39 -28.68
C ILE A 605 8.48 7.83 -28.82
N LYS A 606 7.98 8.21 -30.01
CA LYS A 606 7.33 9.49 -30.26
C LYS A 606 6.10 9.66 -29.38
N TRP A 607 5.22 8.65 -29.32
CA TRP A 607 4.05 8.61 -28.45
C TRP A 607 4.45 8.78 -26.99
N GLY A 608 5.42 8.01 -26.49
CA GLY A 608 5.87 8.10 -25.10
C GLY A 608 6.52 9.44 -24.76
N SER A 609 7.18 10.08 -25.72
CA SER A 609 7.75 11.41 -25.54
C SER A 609 6.71 12.54 -25.54
N GLN A 610 5.47 12.26 -25.97
CA GLN A 610 4.36 13.20 -25.98
C GLN A 610 3.31 12.87 -24.91
N CYS A 611 3.30 11.64 -24.41
CA CYS A 611 2.40 11.17 -23.37
C CYS A 611 2.80 11.74 -22.00
N LEU A 612 1.87 12.45 -21.37
CA LEU A 612 2.08 13.05 -20.06
C LEU A 612 1.95 11.98 -18.95
N ALA A 613 2.85 12.07 -17.97
CA ALA A 613 2.72 11.32 -16.74
C ALA A 613 1.53 11.86 -15.92
N THR A 614 0.79 10.95 -15.31
CA THR A 614 -0.30 11.25 -14.38
C THR A 614 0.23 11.59 -13.00
N ASP A 615 -0.37 12.59 -12.35
CA ASP A 615 -0.10 12.93 -10.97
C ASP A 615 -0.70 11.86 -10.04
N VAL A 616 0.16 11.19 -9.27
CA VAL A 616 -0.22 10.06 -8.40
C VAL A 616 -0.29 10.52 -6.94
N PRO A 617 -1.42 10.31 -6.24
CA PRO A 617 -1.52 10.55 -4.79
C PRO A 617 -0.48 9.76 -3.99
N VAL A 618 -0.01 10.33 -2.88
CA VAL A 618 1.01 9.69 -2.02
C VAL A 618 0.52 8.34 -1.47
N ASP A 619 -0.76 8.24 -1.10
CA ASP A 619 -1.36 7.01 -0.56
C ASP A 619 -1.32 5.85 -1.57
N THR A 620 -1.59 6.15 -2.85
CA THR A 620 -1.51 5.14 -3.93
C THR A 620 -0.07 4.70 -4.22
N LEU A 621 0.90 5.61 -4.08
CA LEU A 621 2.31 5.29 -4.21
C LEU A 621 2.80 4.41 -3.05
N GLU A 622 2.36 4.69 -1.83
CA GLU A 622 2.70 3.89 -0.64
C GLU A 622 2.12 2.47 -0.74
N SER A 623 0.86 2.33 -1.18
CA SER A 623 0.26 1.02 -1.47
C SER A 623 1.03 0.26 -2.55
N ASN A 624 1.45 0.93 -3.64
CA ASN A 624 2.25 0.28 -4.67
C ASN A 624 3.63 -0.15 -4.16
N LEU A 625 4.27 0.64 -3.30
CA LEU A 625 5.53 0.30 -2.65
C LEU A 625 5.38 -0.95 -1.77
N GLN A 626 4.28 -1.08 -1.03
CA GLN A 626 3.96 -2.30 -0.29
C GLN A 626 3.85 -3.50 -1.24
N HIS A 627 3.10 -3.38 -2.35
CA HIS A 627 2.97 -4.45 -3.35
C HIS A 627 4.31 -4.82 -4.02
N LEU A 628 5.16 -3.83 -4.30
CA LEU A 628 6.49 -4.03 -4.89
C LEU A 628 7.46 -4.70 -3.92
N SER A 629 7.40 -4.33 -2.64
CA SER A 629 8.24 -4.95 -1.60
C SER A 629 7.93 -6.43 -1.44
N VAL A 630 6.65 -6.82 -1.56
CA VAL A 630 6.20 -8.24 -1.53
C VAL A 630 6.77 -9.02 -2.71
N LEU A 631 6.95 -8.37 -3.85
CA LEU A 631 7.56 -8.95 -5.04
C LEU A 631 9.10 -8.92 -5.00
N GLU A 632 9.72 -8.30 -4.00
CA GLU A 632 11.18 -8.09 -3.88
C GLU A 632 11.79 -7.35 -5.09
N LEU A 633 11.00 -6.52 -5.78
CA LEU A 633 11.46 -5.71 -6.91
C LEU A 633 12.15 -4.39 -6.49
N THR A 634 12.34 -4.16 -5.18
CA THR A 634 12.84 -2.88 -4.65
C THR A 634 14.35 -2.88 -4.47
N ASP A 635 15.08 -2.67 -5.57
CA ASP A 635 16.46 -2.14 -5.56
C ASP A 635 16.57 -0.76 -6.24
N SER A 636 15.46 -0.22 -6.77
CA SER A 636 15.40 1.16 -7.27
C SER A 636 15.29 2.12 -6.07
N GLY A 637 16.46 2.58 -5.61
CA GLY A 637 16.63 3.42 -4.43
C GLY A 637 15.63 4.57 -4.35
N THR A 638 15.03 4.74 -3.16
CA THR A 638 14.24 5.89 -2.69
C THR A 638 13.59 6.69 -3.82
N LEU A 639 12.37 6.30 -4.21
CA LEU A 639 11.47 7.15 -5.00
C LEU A 639 11.27 8.46 -4.24
N THR A 640 12.13 9.44 -4.51
CA THR A 640 11.98 10.78 -3.96
C THR A 640 10.82 11.40 -4.70
N ALA A 641 9.70 11.59 -4.02
CA ALA A 641 8.61 12.41 -4.54
C ALA A 641 9.19 13.76 -4.95
N ASN A 642 9.42 13.97 -6.25
CA ASN A 642 9.89 15.23 -6.81
C ASN A 642 8.75 16.25 -6.70
N LYS A 643 8.57 16.79 -5.49
CA LYS A 643 7.49 17.73 -5.12
C LYS A 643 7.62 19.12 -5.78
N PHE A 644 8.61 19.35 -6.65
CA PHE A 644 8.92 20.68 -7.19
C PHE A 644 9.22 20.67 -8.69
N VAL A 645 8.37 20.04 -9.50
CA VAL A 645 8.43 20.23 -10.95
C VAL A 645 7.27 21.13 -11.35
N SER A 646 7.58 22.37 -11.73
CA SER A 646 6.60 23.39 -12.15
C SER A 646 5.95 23.09 -13.52
N SER A 647 6.42 22.07 -14.24
CA SER A 647 5.94 21.67 -15.57
C SER A 647 5.55 20.20 -15.59
N PRO A 648 4.49 19.83 -16.32
CA PRO A 648 4.08 18.42 -16.47
C PRO A 648 5.21 17.63 -17.14
N GLN A 649 5.56 16.48 -16.57
CA GLN A 649 6.59 15.61 -17.12
C GLN A 649 5.98 14.60 -18.09
N THR A 650 6.74 14.24 -19.12
CA THR A 650 6.38 13.12 -20.01
C THR A 650 6.80 11.79 -19.39
N ILE A 651 6.23 10.68 -19.84
CA ILE A 651 6.63 9.36 -19.32
C ILE A 651 8.10 9.02 -19.64
N VAL A 652 8.65 9.56 -20.74
CA VAL A 652 10.07 9.44 -21.09
C VAL A 652 10.95 10.31 -20.18
N GLU A 653 10.50 11.50 -19.80
CA GLU A 653 11.20 12.36 -18.82
C GLU A 653 11.23 11.71 -17.43
N LEU A 654 10.11 11.10 -17.01
CA LEU A 654 10.01 10.34 -15.77
C LEU A 654 11.00 9.17 -15.77
N PHE A 655 11.02 8.38 -16.85
CA PHE A 655 11.95 7.26 -16.99
C PHE A 655 13.43 7.71 -16.97
N PHE A 656 13.73 8.83 -17.64
CA PHE A 656 15.08 9.37 -17.65
C PHE A 656 15.54 9.75 -16.24
N GLN A 657 14.71 10.47 -15.49
CA GLN A 657 15.06 10.97 -14.16
C GLN A 657 15.23 9.85 -13.13
N GLU A 658 14.32 8.87 -13.11
CA GLU A 658 14.27 7.85 -12.05
C GLU A 658 15.24 6.68 -12.28
N VAL A 659 15.32 6.20 -13.52
CA VAL A 659 16.01 4.94 -13.87
C VAL A 659 17.13 5.17 -14.88
N ALA A 660 16.82 5.65 -16.08
CA ALA A 660 17.75 5.63 -17.21
C ALA A 660 19.03 6.42 -16.93
N ARG A 661 18.94 7.60 -16.29
CA ARG A 661 20.09 8.43 -15.92
C ARG A 661 21.14 7.64 -15.13
N LYS A 662 20.72 6.84 -14.14
CA LYS A 662 21.65 6.07 -13.29
C LYS A 662 22.38 5.00 -14.13
N HIS A 663 21.66 4.28 -14.97
CA HIS A 663 22.23 3.27 -15.86
C HIS A 663 23.17 3.89 -16.90
N ILE A 664 22.75 4.95 -17.59
CA ILE A 664 23.54 5.64 -18.62
C ILE A 664 24.85 6.18 -18.01
N ILE A 665 24.76 6.87 -16.87
CA ILE A 665 25.94 7.41 -16.19
C ILE A 665 26.89 6.29 -15.75
N SER A 666 26.35 5.18 -15.20
CA SER A 666 27.19 4.04 -14.81
C SER A 666 27.92 3.41 -16.01
N HIS A 667 27.25 3.32 -17.16
CA HIS A 667 27.81 2.76 -18.39
C HIS A 667 28.86 3.68 -19.02
N LEU A 668 28.61 5.00 -19.06
CA LEU A 668 29.60 5.99 -19.49
C LEU A 668 30.90 5.91 -18.66
N PHE A 669 30.81 5.56 -17.38
CA PHE A 669 31.97 5.40 -16.51
C PHE A 669 32.66 4.03 -16.59
N SER A 670 31.98 2.98 -17.05
CA SER A 670 32.57 1.64 -17.15
C SER A 670 33.44 1.47 -18.40
N GLN A 671 33.23 2.27 -19.45
CA GLN A 671 33.97 2.17 -20.69
C GLN A 671 35.42 2.73 -20.59
N PRO A 672 36.45 1.90 -20.85
CA PRO A 672 37.87 2.30 -20.73
C PRO A 672 38.36 3.23 -21.86
N LYS A 673 37.53 3.47 -22.89
CA LYS A 673 37.85 4.28 -24.08
C LYS A 673 37.03 5.58 -24.19
N ALA A 674 36.34 6.00 -23.13
CA ALA A 674 35.57 7.25 -23.20
C ALA A 674 36.52 8.46 -23.43
N PRO A 675 36.20 9.39 -24.35
CA PRO A 675 36.99 10.58 -24.65
C PRO A 675 37.16 11.54 -23.45
N LEU A 676 36.41 11.29 -22.38
CA LEU A 676 36.46 11.98 -21.08
C LEU A 676 37.83 11.96 -20.37
N SER A 677 38.81 11.22 -20.89
CA SER A 677 40.07 10.95 -20.19
C SER A 677 41.12 12.07 -20.29
N GLN A 678 40.98 13.07 -21.16
CA GLN A 678 42.01 14.12 -21.33
C GLN A 678 41.52 15.56 -21.58
N THR A 679 40.27 15.78 -22.00
CA THR A 679 39.72 17.12 -22.31
C THR A 679 38.36 17.33 -21.64
N GLY A 680 37.99 18.58 -21.35
CA GLY A 680 36.80 18.94 -20.56
C GLY A 680 35.45 18.40 -21.06
N LEU A 681 34.39 18.68 -20.30
CA LEU A 681 33.01 18.26 -20.58
C LEU A 681 32.48 18.83 -21.92
N ASN A 682 32.69 18.15 -23.04
CA ASN A 682 32.15 18.55 -24.34
C ASN A 682 30.65 18.22 -24.42
N TRP A 683 29.79 19.25 -24.41
CA TRP A 683 28.34 19.11 -24.53
C TRP A 683 27.89 18.31 -25.77
N PRO A 684 28.40 18.56 -27.00
CA PRO A 684 27.97 17.86 -28.21
C PRO A 684 28.19 16.33 -28.16
N GLU A 685 29.37 15.88 -27.73
CA GLU A 685 29.67 14.44 -27.66
C GLU A 685 28.83 13.76 -26.57
N MET A 686 28.67 14.44 -25.43
CA MET A 686 27.99 13.90 -24.28
C MET A 686 26.48 13.78 -24.51
N ILE A 687 25.85 14.82 -25.09
CA ILE A 687 24.41 14.79 -25.38
C ILE A 687 24.09 13.72 -26.42
N THR A 688 24.94 13.55 -27.45
CA THR A 688 24.77 12.50 -28.46
C THR A 688 24.91 11.11 -27.84
N ALA A 689 25.93 10.87 -27.01
CA ALA A 689 26.10 9.58 -26.34
C ALA A 689 24.90 9.25 -25.42
N ILE A 690 24.47 10.20 -24.59
CA ILE A 690 23.34 9.99 -23.66
C ILE A 690 22.03 9.77 -24.41
N THR A 691 21.79 10.53 -25.49
CA THR A 691 20.59 10.37 -26.32
C THR A 691 20.57 8.98 -26.97
N SER A 692 21.70 8.52 -27.51
CA SER A 692 21.82 7.17 -28.09
C SER A 692 21.56 6.07 -27.06
N TYR A 693 22.14 6.16 -25.86
CA TYR A 693 21.86 5.18 -24.80
C TYR A 693 20.41 5.22 -24.32
N LEU A 694 19.81 6.41 -24.23
CA LEU A 694 18.39 6.54 -23.87
C LEU A 694 17.49 5.90 -24.94
N LEU A 695 17.80 6.09 -26.23
CA LEU A 695 17.09 5.43 -27.33
C LEU A 695 17.20 3.91 -27.26
N GLN A 696 18.38 3.37 -26.91
CA GLN A 696 18.57 1.92 -26.70
C GLN A 696 17.77 1.38 -25.50
N LEU A 697 17.67 2.15 -24.40
CA LEU A 697 16.88 1.77 -23.22
C LEU A 697 15.36 1.87 -23.46
N LEU A 698 14.93 2.81 -24.29
CA LEU A 698 13.53 2.96 -24.72
C LEU A 698 13.16 1.99 -25.85
N TRP A 699 14.14 1.29 -26.43
CA TRP A 699 13.89 0.43 -27.58
C TRP A 699 12.95 -0.72 -27.19
N PRO A 700 11.89 -0.99 -27.97
CA PRO A 700 10.87 -1.98 -27.61
C PRO A 700 11.42 -3.40 -27.42
N SER A 701 12.41 -3.81 -28.22
CA SER A 701 13.06 -5.12 -28.13
C SER A 701 14.09 -5.25 -26.99
N ASN A 702 14.23 -4.25 -26.12
CA ASN A 702 15.23 -4.30 -25.06
C ASN A 702 14.88 -5.38 -24.00
N PRO A 703 15.73 -6.39 -23.76
CA PRO A 703 15.44 -7.50 -22.84
C PRO A 703 15.28 -7.06 -21.37
N GLY A 704 15.85 -5.91 -20.99
CA GLY A 704 15.86 -5.43 -19.61
C GLY A 704 14.50 -4.92 -19.11
N CYS A 705 13.54 -4.63 -20.01
CA CYS A 705 12.16 -4.22 -19.66
C CYS A 705 12.06 -3.00 -18.70
N LEU A 706 13.14 -2.22 -18.57
CA LEU A 706 13.30 -1.18 -17.54
C LEU A 706 12.28 -0.04 -17.68
N PHE A 707 11.87 0.29 -18.90
CA PHE A 707 10.86 1.33 -19.14
C PHE A 707 9.51 0.93 -18.56
N LEU A 708 9.05 -0.30 -18.81
CA LEU A 708 7.80 -0.85 -18.28
C LEU A 708 7.85 -0.96 -16.75
N GLU A 709 8.98 -1.43 -16.21
CA GLU A 709 9.23 -1.50 -14.77
C GLU A 709 9.13 -0.13 -14.10
N CYS A 710 9.71 0.92 -14.71
CA CYS A 710 9.65 2.29 -14.21
C CYS A 710 8.23 2.84 -14.18
N LEU A 711 7.43 2.62 -15.22
CA LEU A 711 6.03 3.08 -15.26
C LEU A 711 5.18 2.39 -14.18
N MET A 712 5.39 1.10 -14.00
CA MET A 712 4.72 0.31 -12.98
C MET A 712 5.14 0.74 -11.56
N GLY A 713 6.43 1.04 -11.35
CA GLY A 713 6.97 1.59 -10.09
C GLY A 713 6.37 2.94 -9.70
N ASN A 714 6.17 3.81 -10.68
CA ASN A 714 5.60 5.16 -10.50
C ASN A 714 4.07 5.23 -10.68
N CYS A 715 3.38 4.09 -10.62
CA CYS A 715 1.91 4.00 -10.72
C CYS A 715 1.29 4.58 -12.01
N GLN A 716 2.03 4.60 -13.12
CA GLN A 716 1.56 5.08 -14.43
C GLN A 716 0.80 3.97 -15.18
N TYR A 717 -0.24 3.41 -14.55
CA TYR A 717 -0.91 2.19 -15.04
C TYR A 717 -1.68 2.38 -16.35
N VAL A 718 -2.27 3.55 -16.58
CA VAL A 718 -3.03 3.85 -17.81
C VAL A 718 -2.08 3.92 -19.00
N GLN A 719 -1.01 4.70 -18.87
CA GLN A 719 0.02 4.83 -19.90
C GLN A 719 0.72 3.48 -20.14
N LEU A 720 0.91 2.68 -19.09
CA LEU A 720 1.47 1.34 -19.21
C LEU A 720 0.52 0.39 -19.99
N GLN A 721 -0.79 0.46 -19.77
CA GLN A 721 -1.78 -0.30 -20.56
C GLN A 721 -1.75 0.12 -22.03
N ASP A 722 -1.78 1.43 -22.31
CA ASP A 722 -1.73 1.96 -23.67
C ASP A 722 -0.43 1.53 -24.39
N TYR A 723 0.71 1.62 -23.71
CA TYR A 723 2.00 1.19 -24.26
C TYR A 723 2.01 -0.30 -24.60
N ILE A 724 1.52 -1.15 -23.68
CA ILE A 724 1.45 -2.61 -23.91
C ILE A 724 0.50 -2.93 -25.06
N GLN A 725 -0.63 -2.22 -25.18
CA GLN A 725 -1.57 -2.38 -26.30
C GLN A 725 -0.92 -2.03 -27.64
N LEU A 726 -0.15 -0.93 -27.70
CA LEU A 726 0.57 -0.51 -28.90
C LEU A 726 1.69 -1.50 -29.27
N LEU A 727 2.28 -2.19 -28.30
CA LEU A 727 3.41 -3.11 -28.48
C LEU A 727 2.98 -4.54 -28.90
N HIS A 728 1.88 -5.04 -28.32
CA HIS A 728 1.46 -6.45 -28.35
C HIS A 728 1.36 -7.10 -29.75
N PRO A 729 0.87 -6.43 -30.81
CA PRO A 729 0.62 -7.11 -32.09
C PRO A 729 1.87 -7.48 -32.89
N TRP A 730 2.99 -6.79 -32.68
CA TRP A 730 4.17 -6.89 -33.56
C TRP A 730 5.46 -7.20 -32.82
N CYS A 731 5.62 -6.81 -31.55
CA CYS A 731 6.81 -7.14 -30.77
C CYS A 731 6.65 -8.50 -30.06
N GLN A 732 7.59 -9.41 -30.31
CA GLN A 732 7.61 -10.76 -29.70
C GLN A 732 8.60 -10.87 -28.53
N VAL A 733 9.28 -9.78 -28.17
CA VAL A 733 10.21 -9.73 -27.06
C VAL A 733 9.47 -9.32 -25.78
N ASN A 734 9.81 -9.93 -24.64
CA ASN A 734 9.22 -9.63 -23.33
C ASN A 734 7.69 -9.82 -23.23
N VAL A 735 7.13 -10.77 -23.99
CA VAL A 735 5.67 -11.03 -24.00
C VAL A 735 5.19 -11.44 -22.60
N GLY A 736 5.94 -12.30 -21.89
CA GLY A 736 5.63 -12.72 -20.54
C GLY A 736 5.65 -11.56 -19.54
N SER A 737 6.68 -10.73 -19.61
CA SER A 737 6.85 -9.54 -18.77
C SER A 737 5.73 -8.52 -19.03
N CYS A 738 5.37 -8.28 -20.30
CA CYS A 738 4.24 -7.43 -20.66
C CYS A 738 2.92 -7.98 -20.09
N ARG A 739 2.68 -9.31 -20.19
CA ARG A 739 1.48 -9.95 -19.59
C ARG A 739 1.47 -9.80 -18.08
N PHE A 740 2.60 -9.99 -17.39
CA PHE A 740 2.68 -9.77 -15.95
C PHE A 740 2.36 -8.33 -15.56
N MET A 741 2.97 -7.35 -16.25
CA MET A 741 2.72 -5.92 -16.00
C MET A 741 1.27 -5.53 -16.29
N LEU A 742 0.69 -6.03 -17.39
CA LEU A 742 -0.72 -5.84 -17.72
C LEU A 742 -1.64 -6.45 -16.66
N GLY A 743 -1.29 -7.63 -16.14
CA GLY A 743 -1.99 -8.26 -15.03
C GLY A 743 -2.00 -7.38 -13.78
N ARG A 744 -0.87 -6.74 -13.45
CA ARG A 744 -0.80 -5.75 -12.37
C ARG A 744 -1.67 -4.53 -12.64
N CYS A 745 -1.66 -3.99 -13.87
CA CYS A 745 -2.54 -2.88 -14.23
C CYS A 745 -4.01 -3.24 -14.01
N TYR A 746 -4.45 -4.41 -14.48
CA TYR A 746 -5.84 -4.88 -14.29
C TYR A 746 -6.20 -5.10 -12.83
N LEU A 747 -5.25 -5.55 -12.01
CA LEU A 747 -5.45 -5.70 -10.57
C LEU A 747 -5.71 -4.34 -9.92
N VAL A 748 -4.94 -3.30 -10.27
CA VAL A 748 -5.15 -1.94 -9.73
C VAL A 748 -6.44 -1.31 -10.24
N THR A 749 -6.84 -1.56 -11.50
CA THR A 749 -8.12 -1.08 -12.04
C THR A 749 -9.35 -1.86 -11.53
N GLY A 750 -9.16 -2.89 -10.70
CA GLY A 750 -10.23 -3.71 -10.13
C GLY A 750 -10.76 -4.82 -11.04
N GLU A 751 -10.10 -5.10 -12.17
CA GLU A 751 -10.47 -6.15 -13.13
C GLU A 751 -9.73 -7.48 -12.82
N GLY A 752 -9.97 -8.04 -11.64
CA GLY A 752 -9.20 -9.17 -11.10
C GLY A 752 -9.18 -10.45 -11.97
N GLN A 753 -10.25 -10.77 -12.70
CA GLN A 753 -10.28 -11.96 -13.58
C GLN A 753 -9.33 -11.83 -14.77
N LYS A 754 -9.31 -10.66 -15.43
CA LYS A 754 -8.36 -10.40 -16.53
C LYS A 754 -6.93 -10.38 -16.01
N ALA A 755 -6.72 -9.86 -14.80
CA ALA A 755 -5.42 -9.89 -14.14
C ALA A 755 -4.91 -11.34 -13.98
N LEU A 756 -5.76 -12.23 -13.48
CA LEU A 756 -5.43 -13.64 -13.30
C LEU A 756 -5.07 -14.33 -14.63
N GLU A 757 -5.86 -14.12 -15.68
CA GLU A 757 -5.57 -14.67 -17.01
C GLU A 757 -4.18 -14.22 -17.51
N CYS A 758 -3.87 -12.93 -17.33
CA CYS A 758 -2.57 -12.37 -17.72
C CYS A 758 -1.43 -12.98 -16.89
N PHE A 759 -1.61 -13.17 -15.58
CA PHE A 759 -0.59 -13.81 -14.73
C PHE A 759 -0.34 -15.27 -15.13
N CYS A 760 -1.38 -16.04 -15.46
CA CYS A 760 -1.26 -17.42 -15.93
C CYS A 760 -0.56 -17.49 -17.30
N GLN A 761 -0.85 -16.56 -18.21
CA GLN A 761 -0.16 -16.48 -19.51
C GLN A 761 1.32 -16.12 -19.35
N ALA A 762 1.66 -15.21 -18.43
CA ALA A 762 3.06 -14.85 -18.16
C ALA A 762 3.87 -16.03 -17.60
N ALA A 763 3.25 -16.96 -16.88
CA ALA A 763 3.93 -18.14 -16.31
C ALA A 763 4.57 -19.06 -17.38
N SER A 764 4.08 -19.06 -18.63
CA SER A 764 4.66 -19.90 -19.69
C SER A 764 6.04 -19.44 -20.14
N GLU A 765 6.33 -18.15 -20.01
CA GLU A 765 7.56 -17.48 -20.46
C GLU A 765 8.61 -17.30 -19.34
N VAL A 766 8.29 -17.70 -18.11
CA VAL A 766 9.22 -17.77 -16.99
C VAL A 766 10.42 -18.68 -17.33
N GLY A 767 11.65 -18.19 -17.14
CA GLY A 767 12.89 -18.87 -17.54
C GLY A 767 13.41 -18.51 -18.94
N LYS A 768 12.66 -17.69 -19.71
CA LYS A 768 13.10 -17.19 -21.03
C LYS A 768 13.40 -15.70 -21.04
N GLU A 769 12.86 -14.95 -20.08
CA GLU A 769 12.91 -13.49 -20.03
C GLU A 769 13.63 -13.00 -18.76
N GLU A 770 14.55 -12.05 -18.93
CA GLU A 770 15.43 -11.57 -17.85
C GLU A 770 14.65 -10.95 -16.68
N PHE A 771 13.61 -10.16 -16.97
CA PHE A 771 12.78 -9.53 -15.94
C PHE A 771 12.04 -10.55 -15.07
N LEU A 772 11.42 -11.58 -15.67
CA LEU A 772 10.74 -12.63 -14.93
C LEU A 772 11.72 -13.47 -14.10
N ASP A 773 12.92 -13.70 -14.62
CA ASP A 773 13.97 -14.37 -13.86
C ASP A 773 14.45 -13.52 -12.69
N ARG A 774 14.58 -12.19 -12.86
CA ARG A 774 14.89 -11.24 -11.78
C ARG A 774 13.81 -11.23 -10.69
N LEU A 775 12.53 -11.29 -11.07
CA LEU A 775 11.39 -11.37 -10.15
C LEU A 775 11.41 -12.63 -9.26
N ILE A 776 11.98 -13.72 -9.79
CA ILE A 776 12.01 -15.03 -9.12
C ILE A 776 13.27 -15.22 -8.26
N ARG A 777 14.35 -14.45 -8.50
CA ARG A 777 15.59 -14.53 -7.71
C ARG A 777 15.31 -14.20 -6.24
N SER A 778 15.38 -15.22 -5.38
CA SER A 778 15.36 -15.05 -3.91
C SER A 778 16.78 -14.87 -3.38
N GLU A 779 16.97 -13.98 -2.41
CA GLU A 779 18.24 -13.82 -1.69
C GLU A 779 18.63 -15.09 -0.89
N ASP A 780 17.64 -15.90 -0.52
CA ASP A 780 17.82 -17.17 0.16
C ASP A 780 18.19 -18.27 -0.85
N GLY A 781 19.45 -18.71 -0.81
CA GLY A 781 20.07 -19.67 -1.73
C GLY A 781 19.56 -21.12 -1.70
N GLU A 782 18.31 -21.37 -1.30
CA GLU A 782 17.68 -22.70 -1.36
C GLU A 782 16.73 -22.81 -2.56
N ILE A 783 17.28 -23.11 -3.75
CA ILE A 783 16.49 -23.41 -4.96
C ILE A 783 15.85 -24.80 -4.80
N VAL A 784 14.71 -24.88 -4.12
CA VAL A 784 13.99 -26.15 -3.87
C VAL A 784 12.83 -26.37 -4.85
N SER A 785 12.33 -25.32 -5.50
CA SER A 785 11.13 -25.34 -6.36
C SER A 785 11.43 -24.96 -7.82
N THR A 786 10.57 -25.38 -8.74
CA THR A 786 10.65 -24.97 -10.16
C THR A 786 10.42 -23.46 -10.31
N PRO A 787 11.00 -22.78 -11.32
CA PRO A 787 10.90 -21.33 -11.46
C PRO A 787 9.45 -20.86 -11.65
N ARG A 788 8.62 -21.65 -12.33
CA ARG A 788 7.17 -21.38 -12.45
C ARG A 788 6.45 -21.43 -11.11
N LEU A 789 6.79 -22.36 -10.21
CA LEU A 789 6.19 -22.41 -8.88
C LEU A 789 6.62 -21.21 -8.03
N GLN A 790 7.87 -20.76 -8.15
CA GLN A 790 8.34 -19.55 -7.47
C GLN A 790 7.60 -18.31 -7.97
N TYR A 791 7.36 -18.22 -9.28
CA TYR A 791 6.52 -17.18 -9.86
C TYR A 791 5.09 -17.22 -9.30
N TYR A 792 4.44 -18.40 -9.28
CA TYR A 792 3.11 -18.54 -8.70
C TYR A 792 3.07 -18.16 -7.22
N ASP A 793 4.10 -18.51 -6.42
CA ASP A 793 4.20 -18.11 -5.02
C ASP A 793 4.25 -16.57 -4.87
N LYS A 794 5.05 -15.89 -5.70
CA LYS A 794 5.10 -14.41 -5.73
C LYS A 794 3.75 -13.78 -6.07
N VAL A 795 3.07 -14.30 -7.10
CA VAL A 795 1.73 -13.79 -7.51
C VAL A 795 0.67 -14.11 -6.45
N LEU A 796 0.73 -15.27 -5.79
CA LEU A 796 -0.17 -15.62 -4.68
C LEU A 796 -0.02 -14.67 -3.50
N ARG A 797 1.22 -14.33 -3.11
CA ARG A 797 1.48 -13.33 -2.06
C ARG A 797 0.93 -11.96 -2.46
N LEU A 798 1.09 -11.56 -3.73
CA LEU A 798 0.53 -10.31 -4.24
C LEU A 798 -1.01 -10.30 -4.11
N LEU A 799 -1.68 -11.37 -4.52
CA LEU A 799 -3.15 -11.46 -4.44
C LEU A 799 -3.67 -11.52 -2.99
N ASP A 800 -2.93 -12.15 -2.07
CA ASP A 800 -3.25 -12.20 -0.63
C ASP A 800 -3.18 -10.78 -0.02
N VAL A 801 -2.14 -10.00 -0.34
CA VAL A 801 -1.98 -8.61 0.12
C VAL A 801 -3.09 -7.69 -0.39
N VAL A 802 -3.54 -7.90 -1.63
CA VAL A 802 -4.62 -7.13 -2.24
C VAL A 802 -6.00 -7.54 -1.68
N GLY A 803 -6.09 -8.72 -1.06
CA GLY A 803 -7.31 -9.19 -0.40
C GLY A 803 -8.35 -9.77 -1.36
N LEU A 804 -7.92 -10.47 -2.42
CA LEU A 804 -8.80 -11.11 -3.41
C LEU A 804 -8.81 -12.65 -3.27
N PRO A 805 -9.50 -13.21 -2.26
CA PRO A 805 -9.41 -14.64 -1.90
C PRO A 805 -9.86 -15.60 -3.02
N GLU A 806 -10.85 -15.22 -3.84
CA GLU A 806 -11.33 -16.06 -4.94
C GLU A 806 -10.26 -16.29 -6.01
N LEU A 807 -9.50 -15.25 -6.34
CA LEU A 807 -8.41 -15.33 -7.33
C LEU A 807 -7.23 -16.13 -6.77
N VAL A 808 -6.94 -15.99 -5.47
CA VAL A 808 -5.92 -16.79 -4.78
C VAL A 808 -6.24 -18.27 -4.91
N ILE A 809 -7.50 -18.67 -4.70
CA ILE A 809 -7.95 -20.07 -4.83
C ILE A 809 -7.76 -20.57 -6.27
N GLN A 810 -8.18 -19.81 -7.26
CA GLN A 810 -8.06 -20.20 -8.67
C GLN A 810 -6.58 -20.35 -9.09
N LEU A 811 -5.74 -19.37 -8.73
CA LEU A 811 -4.30 -19.41 -9.01
C LEU A 811 -3.62 -20.58 -8.28
N ALA A 812 -3.91 -20.79 -7.00
CA ALA A 812 -3.34 -21.89 -6.23
C ALA A 812 -3.75 -23.26 -6.81
N THR A 813 -4.98 -23.38 -7.31
CA THR A 813 -5.45 -24.59 -8.00
C THR A 813 -4.67 -24.84 -9.29
N SER A 814 -4.38 -23.80 -10.08
CA SER A 814 -3.51 -23.92 -11.26
C SER A 814 -2.04 -24.18 -10.91
N ALA A 815 -1.54 -23.65 -9.79
CA ALA A 815 -0.17 -23.90 -9.35
C ALA A 815 0.02 -25.36 -8.88
N ILE A 816 -1.02 -26.02 -8.35
CA ILE A 816 -0.96 -27.44 -7.95
C ILE A 816 -0.69 -28.34 -9.16
N THR A 817 -1.23 -28.03 -10.35
CA THR A 817 -0.94 -28.84 -11.54
C THR A 817 0.52 -28.74 -11.98
N GLU A 818 1.17 -27.59 -11.73
CA GLU A 818 2.58 -27.37 -12.04
C GLU A 818 3.52 -27.92 -10.95
N ALA A 819 3.01 -28.13 -9.72
CA ALA A 819 3.80 -28.68 -8.61
C ALA A 819 4.20 -30.16 -8.80
N GLY A 820 3.56 -30.88 -9.73
CA GLY A 820 3.90 -32.27 -10.03
C GLY A 820 3.89 -33.14 -8.76
N ASP A 821 5.02 -33.78 -8.45
CA ASP A 821 5.17 -34.67 -7.29
C ASP A 821 5.77 -34.00 -6.03
N ASP A 822 6.02 -32.68 -6.04
CA ASP A 822 6.58 -32.00 -4.85
C ASP A 822 5.52 -31.85 -3.74
N TRP A 823 5.55 -32.81 -2.81
CA TRP A 823 4.61 -32.85 -1.68
C TRP A 823 4.69 -31.62 -0.78
N LYS A 824 5.84 -30.94 -0.66
CA LYS A 824 5.99 -29.75 0.20
C LYS A 824 5.25 -28.56 -0.39
N SER A 825 5.45 -28.30 -1.68
CA SER A 825 4.75 -27.24 -2.43
C SER A 825 3.26 -27.55 -2.57
N GLN A 826 2.88 -28.82 -2.78
CA GLN A 826 1.46 -29.21 -2.73
C GLN A 826 0.84 -28.95 -1.36
N ALA A 827 1.56 -29.22 -0.26
CA ALA A 827 1.08 -28.97 1.09
C ALA A 827 0.91 -27.48 1.37
N THR A 828 1.83 -26.60 0.92
CA THR A 828 1.68 -25.14 1.08
C THR A 828 0.48 -24.61 0.29
N LEU A 829 0.37 -24.98 -0.99
CA LEU A 829 -0.71 -24.53 -1.86
C LEU A 829 -2.09 -25.00 -1.38
N ARG A 830 -2.24 -26.27 -0.98
CA ARG A 830 -3.51 -26.78 -0.43
C ARG A 830 -3.87 -26.14 0.92
N THR A 831 -2.88 -25.82 1.75
CA THR A 831 -3.10 -25.05 2.99
C THR A 831 -3.59 -23.63 2.68
N CYS A 832 -3.03 -23.01 1.64
CA CYS A 832 -3.47 -21.70 1.16
C CYS A 832 -4.92 -21.73 0.66
N ILE A 833 -5.28 -22.72 -0.17
CA ILE A 833 -6.66 -22.94 -0.65
C ILE A 833 -7.62 -23.12 0.53
N PHE A 834 -7.27 -23.96 1.50
CA PHE A 834 -8.06 -24.18 2.71
C PHE A 834 -8.35 -22.87 3.46
N LYS A 835 -7.31 -22.08 3.73
CA LYS A 835 -7.43 -20.81 4.47
C LYS A 835 -8.39 -19.85 3.77
N HIS A 836 -8.25 -19.67 2.46
CA HIS A 836 -9.09 -18.71 1.72
C HIS A 836 -10.54 -19.18 1.54
N HIS A 837 -10.80 -20.49 1.34
CA HIS A 837 -12.17 -21.00 1.36
C HIS A 837 -12.82 -20.84 2.73
N LEU A 838 -12.04 -21.02 3.81
CA LEU A 838 -12.50 -20.79 5.17
C LEU A 838 -12.85 -19.31 5.38
N ASP A 839 -11.99 -18.38 4.93
CA ASP A 839 -12.23 -16.94 5.02
C ASP A 839 -13.50 -16.52 4.27
N LEU A 840 -13.73 -17.06 3.06
CA LEU A 840 -14.95 -16.86 2.25
C LEU A 840 -16.22 -17.51 2.84
N GLY A 841 -16.09 -18.44 3.78
CA GLY A 841 -17.23 -19.19 4.35
C GLY A 841 -17.71 -20.38 3.50
N HIS A 842 -16.92 -20.82 2.53
CA HIS A 842 -17.19 -22.03 1.74
C HIS A 842 -16.77 -23.28 2.51
N ASN A 843 -17.52 -23.64 3.55
CA ASN A 843 -17.15 -24.66 4.53
C ASN A 843 -16.93 -26.06 3.93
N SER A 844 -17.77 -26.48 2.97
CA SER A 844 -17.64 -27.77 2.30
C SER A 844 -16.37 -27.86 1.47
N GLN A 845 -16.06 -26.83 0.68
CA GLN A 845 -14.86 -26.75 -0.15
C GLN A 845 -13.59 -26.65 0.71
N ALA A 846 -13.64 -25.90 1.82
CA ALA A 846 -12.54 -25.87 2.79
C ALA A 846 -12.28 -27.27 3.37
N TYR A 847 -13.33 -28.01 3.75
CA TYR A 847 -13.18 -29.37 4.24
C TYR A 847 -12.61 -30.32 3.17
N GLU A 848 -13.05 -30.22 1.92
CA GLU A 848 -12.48 -30.98 0.80
C GLU A 848 -10.98 -30.69 0.62
N ALA A 849 -10.59 -29.42 0.59
CA ALA A 849 -9.18 -29.01 0.50
C ALA A 849 -8.33 -29.58 1.64
N LEU A 850 -8.87 -29.59 2.87
CA LEU A 850 -8.21 -30.15 4.05
C LEU A 850 -7.93 -31.65 3.92
N THR A 851 -8.87 -32.42 3.36
CA THR A 851 -8.67 -33.88 3.17
C THR A 851 -7.60 -34.21 2.14
N GLN A 852 -7.29 -33.27 1.25
CA GLN A 852 -6.29 -33.44 0.21
C GLN A 852 -4.88 -33.05 0.65
N ILE A 853 -4.67 -32.48 1.84
CA ILE A 853 -3.33 -32.08 2.34
C ILE A 853 -2.47 -33.34 2.59
N PRO A 854 -1.28 -33.48 1.95
CA PRO A 854 -0.43 -34.67 2.12
C PRO A 854 0.32 -34.69 3.47
N ASP A 855 0.56 -33.52 4.09
CA ASP A 855 1.24 -33.38 5.37
C ASP A 855 0.27 -33.47 6.55
N SER A 856 0.42 -34.52 7.36
CA SER A 856 -0.39 -34.75 8.56
C SER A 856 -0.32 -33.61 9.59
N SER A 857 0.83 -32.95 9.73
CA SER A 857 1.00 -31.90 10.74
C SER A 857 0.17 -30.66 10.40
N ARG A 858 0.34 -30.16 9.16
CA ARG A 858 -0.45 -29.05 8.62
C ARG A 858 -1.94 -29.37 8.52
N GLN A 859 -2.29 -30.61 8.17
CA GLN A 859 -3.69 -31.05 8.16
C GLN A 859 -4.35 -30.91 9.54
N LEU A 860 -3.64 -31.23 10.64
CA LEU A 860 -4.15 -31.07 12.00
C LEU A 860 -4.28 -29.60 12.41
N ASP A 861 -3.35 -28.74 11.99
CA ASP A 861 -3.43 -27.31 12.27
C ASP A 861 -4.58 -26.63 11.50
N CYS A 862 -4.75 -26.97 10.22
CA CYS A 862 -5.93 -26.57 9.44
C CYS A 862 -7.23 -27.07 10.08
N LEU A 863 -7.25 -28.32 10.57
CA LEU A 863 -8.41 -28.89 11.24
C LEU A 863 -8.77 -28.12 12.52
N ARG A 864 -7.76 -27.77 13.32
CA ARG A 864 -7.96 -26.91 14.50
C ARG A 864 -8.60 -25.60 14.08
N GLN A 865 -8.04 -24.91 13.08
CA GLN A 865 -8.55 -23.64 12.57
C GLN A 865 -10.00 -23.75 12.08
N LEU A 866 -10.33 -24.79 11.30
CA LEU A 866 -11.70 -25.06 10.83
C LEU A 866 -12.68 -25.16 12.01
N VAL A 867 -12.34 -25.97 13.02
CA VAL A 867 -13.18 -26.16 14.21
C VAL A 867 -13.35 -24.84 14.97
N VAL A 868 -12.30 -24.02 15.08
CA VAL A 868 -12.38 -22.69 15.72
C VAL A 868 -13.39 -21.80 15.00
N VAL A 869 -13.16 -21.59 13.70
CA VAL A 869 -13.86 -20.59 12.90
C VAL A 869 -15.33 -20.97 12.76
N LEU A 870 -15.64 -22.26 12.55
CA LEU A 870 -17.04 -22.72 12.48
C LEU A 870 -17.78 -22.55 13.82
N CYS A 871 -17.09 -22.75 14.94
CA CYS A 871 -17.69 -22.51 16.25
C CYS A 871 -17.93 -21.02 16.52
N GLU A 872 -16.97 -20.15 16.16
CA GLU A 872 -17.10 -18.69 16.28
C GLU A 872 -18.20 -18.12 15.37
N ARG A 873 -18.34 -18.66 14.15
CA ARG A 873 -19.41 -18.31 13.20
C ARG A 873 -20.76 -18.96 13.52
N SER A 874 -20.85 -19.78 14.57
CA SER A 874 -22.06 -20.54 14.97
C SER A 874 -22.62 -21.50 13.90
N GLN A 875 -21.81 -21.92 12.93
CA GLN A 875 -22.16 -22.88 11.87
C GLN A 875 -21.97 -24.33 12.35
N LEU A 876 -22.74 -24.70 13.38
CA LEU A 876 -22.56 -25.96 14.12
C LEU A 876 -23.04 -27.21 13.34
N GLN A 877 -23.97 -27.03 12.41
CA GLN A 877 -24.53 -28.14 11.61
C GLN A 877 -23.47 -28.77 10.70
N ASP A 878 -22.76 -27.94 9.94
CA ASP A 878 -21.67 -28.38 9.06
C ASP A 878 -20.61 -29.18 9.84
N LEU A 879 -20.26 -28.72 11.04
CA LEU A 879 -19.27 -29.40 11.89
C LEU A 879 -19.70 -30.82 12.29
N VAL A 880 -21.00 -31.08 12.45
CA VAL A 880 -21.52 -32.40 12.82
C VAL A 880 -21.63 -33.31 11.60
N GLU A 881 -22.11 -32.77 10.47
CA GLU A 881 -22.41 -33.49 9.25
C GLU A 881 -21.16 -33.90 8.46
N PHE A 882 -20.03 -33.17 8.58
CA PHE A 882 -18.81 -33.53 7.86
C PHE A 882 -18.30 -34.94 8.22
N PRO A 883 -17.81 -35.72 7.23
CA PRO A 883 -17.45 -37.13 7.41
C PRO A 883 -16.13 -37.38 8.16
N TYR A 884 -15.25 -36.38 8.34
CA TYR A 884 -13.91 -36.45 8.97
C TYR A 884 -13.13 -37.76 8.77
N VAL A 885 -12.95 -38.20 7.53
CA VAL A 885 -12.25 -39.46 7.20
C VAL A 885 -10.88 -39.50 7.90
N ASN A 886 -10.67 -40.48 8.79
CA ASN A 886 -9.47 -40.65 9.63
C ASN A 886 -9.11 -39.51 10.62
N LEU A 887 -9.89 -38.43 10.70
CA LEU A 887 -9.65 -37.27 11.58
C LEU A 887 -10.64 -37.19 12.76
N HIS A 888 -11.52 -38.19 12.91
CA HIS A 888 -12.56 -38.23 13.94
C HIS A 888 -12.03 -38.01 15.36
N ASN A 889 -10.97 -38.72 15.74
CA ASN A 889 -10.43 -38.65 17.10
C ASN A 889 -9.80 -37.28 17.38
N GLU A 890 -9.22 -36.66 16.37
CA GLU A 890 -8.58 -35.35 16.46
C GLU A 890 -9.62 -34.24 16.62
N VAL A 891 -10.71 -34.26 15.84
CA VAL A 891 -11.84 -33.33 16.01
C VAL A 891 -12.43 -33.44 17.41
N VAL A 892 -12.70 -34.66 17.88
CA VAL A 892 -13.21 -34.89 19.23
C VAL A 892 -12.21 -34.38 20.27
N GLY A 893 -10.91 -34.66 20.12
CA GLY A 893 -9.87 -34.16 21.02
C GLY A 893 -9.80 -32.63 21.06
N ILE A 894 -9.90 -31.96 19.91
CA ILE A 894 -9.89 -30.49 19.81
C ILE A 894 -11.12 -29.91 20.50
N ILE A 895 -12.33 -30.40 20.21
CA ILE A 895 -13.56 -29.88 20.81
C ILE A 895 -13.60 -30.21 22.31
N GLU A 896 -13.17 -31.40 22.74
CA GLU A 896 -13.07 -31.76 24.16
C GLU A 896 -12.09 -30.86 24.92
N SER A 897 -10.90 -30.61 24.36
CA SER A 897 -9.90 -29.74 25.00
C SER A 897 -10.42 -28.32 25.18
N ARG A 898 -11.14 -27.79 24.17
CA ARG A 898 -11.78 -26.47 24.22
C ARG A 898 -12.97 -26.44 25.15
N ALA A 899 -13.83 -27.47 25.10
CA ALA A 899 -14.96 -27.61 26.00
C ALA A 899 -14.50 -27.53 27.45
N ARG A 900 -13.40 -28.21 27.81
CA ARG A 900 -12.79 -28.18 29.15
C ARG A 900 -12.09 -26.87 29.52
N ALA A 901 -11.60 -26.11 28.53
CA ALA A 901 -10.85 -24.87 28.77
C ALA A 901 -11.73 -23.61 28.82
N VAL A 902 -12.82 -23.57 28.06
CA VAL A 902 -13.70 -22.40 27.91
C VAL A 902 -14.77 -22.36 29.00
N ASP A 903 -15.24 -21.16 29.35
CA ASP A 903 -16.32 -20.95 30.31
C ASP A 903 -17.67 -21.45 29.76
N LEU A 904 -18.38 -22.24 30.57
CA LEU A 904 -19.59 -22.98 30.21
C LEU A 904 -20.75 -22.08 29.76
N MET A 905 -20.74 -20.81 30.16
CA MET A 905 -21.82 -19.85 29.86
C MET A 905 -21.62 -19.09 28.54
N THR A 906 -20.44 -19.21 27.91
CA THR A 906 -20.09 -18.42 26.70
C THR A 906 -20.33 -19.18 25.40
N HIS A 907 -19.94 -20.46 25.33
CA HIS A 907 -20.01 -21.28 24.13
C HIS A 907 -20.48 -22.71 24.45
N ASN A 908 -21.40 -23.25 23.64
CA ASN A 908 -22.07 -24.53 23.88
C ASN A 908 -21.27 -25.75 23.34
N TYR A 909 -19.96 -25.83 23.59
CA TYR A 909 -19.11 -26.91 23.05
C TYR A 909 -19.53 -28.32 23.51
N TYR A 910 -20.05 -28.47 24.74
CA TYR A 910 -20.55 -29.75 25.24
C TYR A 910 -21.85 -30.19 24.54
N GLU A 911 -22.74 -29.25 24.22
CA GLU A 911 -23.97 -29.53 23.48
C GLU A 911 -23.64 -29.92 22.02
N LEU A 912 -22.62 -29.29 21.43
CA LEU A 912 -22.07 -29.66 20.12
C LEU A 912 -21.44 -31.06 20.12
N LEU A 913 -20.58 -31.39 21.10
CA LEU A 913 -20.01 -32.73 21.26
C LEU A 913 -21.09 -33.81 21.40
N TYR A 914 -22.15 -33.50 22.13
CA TYR A 914 -23.29 -34.40 22.26
C TYR A 914 -23.99 -34.62 20.92
N ALA A 915 -24.35 -33.54 20.21
CA ALA A 915 -24.97 -33.63 18.88
C ALA A 915 -24.09 -34.43 17.90
N PHE A 916 -22.78 -34.19 17.92
CA PHE A 916 -21.78 -34.89 17.12
C PHE A 916 -21.77 -36.40 17.36
N HIS A 917 -21.80 -36.83 18.64
CA HIS A 917 -21.83 -38.24 18.98
C HIS A 917 -23.18 -38.91 18.72
N ILE A 918 -24.30 -38.20 18.91
CA ILE A 918 -25.65 -38.69 18.58
C ILE A 918 -25.79 -38.94 17.08
N TYR A 919 -25.36 -37.99 16.24
CA TYR A 919 -25.42 -38.11 14.78
C TYR A 919 -24.67 -39.36 14.26
N ARG A 920 -23.57 -39.74 14.91
CA ARG A 920 -22.75 -40.91 14.56
C ARG A 920 -23.12 -42.18 15.32
N HIS A 921 -24.26 -42.18 16.01
CA HIS A 921 -24.77 -43.30 16.83
C HIS A 921 -23.81 -43.78 17.93
N ASN A 922 -22.88 -42.91 18.37
CA ASN A 922 -21.94 -43.18 19.45
C ASN A 922 -22.55 -42.80 20.81
N TYR A 923 -23.66 -43.45 21.17
CA TYR A 923 -24.46 -43.11 22.36
C TYR A 923 -23.65 -43.18 23.66
N ARG A 924 -22.65 -44.06 23.74
CA ARG A 924 -21.81 -44.20 24.94
C ARG A 924 -20.96 -42.95 25.22
N LYS A 925 -20.31 -42.43 24.17
CA LYS A 925 -19.52 -41.20 24.25
C LYS A 925 -20.43 -39.98 24.44
N ALA A 926 -21.58 -39.94 23.76
CA ALA A 926 -22.59 -38.89 23.96
C ALA A 926 -23.04 -38.80 25.44
N GLY A 927 -23.32 -39.95 26.06
CA GLY A 927 -23.67 -40.02 27.47
C GLY A 927 -22.53 -39.58 28.40
N THR A 928 -21.28 -39.95 28.08
CA THR A 928 -20.08 -39.54 28.83
C THR A 928 -19.89 -38.01 28.79
N VAL A 929 -20.02 -37.39 27.62
CA VAL A 929 -19.89 -35.94 27.44
C VAL A 929 -20.97 -35.18 28.21
N MET A 930 -22.24 -35.61 28.12
CA MET A 930 -23.33 -34.96 28.84
C MET A 930 -23.21 -35.14 30.36
N PHE A 931 -22.71 -36.28 30.82
CA PHE A 931 -22.42 -36.48 32.23
C PHE A 931 -21.27 -35.58 32.72
N GLU A 932 -20.19 -35.45 31.95
CA GLU A 932 -19.09 -34.52 32.25
C GLU A 932 -19.58 -33.06 32.29
N TYR A 933 -20.42 -32.67 31.33
CA TYR A 933 -21.02 -31.34 31.28
C TYR A 933 -21.89 -31.06 32.51
N GLY A 934 -22.77 -31.99 32.90
CA GLY A 934 -23.59 -31.89 34.10
C GLY A 934 -22.76 -31.78 35.38
N MET A 935 -21.68 -32.57 35.50
CA MET A 935 -20.77 -32.50 36.64
C MET A 935 -20.07 -31.14 36.73
N ARG A 936 -19.63 -30.59 35.59
CA ARG A 936 -18.94 -29.30 35.56
C ARG A 936 -19.89 -28.13 35.81
N LEU A 937 -21.11 -28.17 35.25
CA LEU A 937 -22.18 -27.21 35.55
C LEU A 937 -22.48 -27.13 37.05
N GLY A 938 -22.58 -28.28 37.73
CA GLY A 938 -22.82 -28.31 39.17
C GLY A 938 -21.70 -27.67 40.01
N ARG A 939 -20.45 -27.71 39.53
CA ARG A 939 -19.29 -27.12 40.23
C ARG A 939 -19.14 -25.63 39.96
N GLU A 940 -19.24 -25.24 38.69
CA GLU A 940 -18.89 -23.90 38.19
C GLU A 940 -20.09 -22.96 38.11
N VAL A 941 -21.28 -23.44 37.74
CA VAL A 941 -22.47 -22.61 37.46
C VAL A 941 -23.55 -22.83 38.52
N ARG A 942 -23.41 -22.11 39.64
CA ARG A 942 -24.33 -22.19 40.79
C ARG A 942 -25.53 -21.26 40.65
N THR A 943 -26.23 -21.38 39.53
CA THR A 943 -27.46 -20.62 39.26
C THR A 943 -28.64 -21.58 39.09
N LEU A 944 -29.86 -21.09 39.27
CA LEU A 944 -31.07 -21.89 39.06
C LEU A 944 -31.11 -22.50 37.65
N ARG A 945 -30.76 -21.72 36.62
CA ARG A 945 -30.63 -22.21 35.23
C ARG A 945 -29.51 -23.24 35.07
N GLY A 946 -28.40 -23.09 35.80
CA GLY A 946 -27.30 -24.06 35.82
C GLY A 946 -27.72 -25.41 36.37
N LEU A 947 -28.51 -25.42 37.46
CA LEU A 947 -29.07 -26.63 38.06
C LEU A 947 -30.13 -27.29 37.16
N GLU A 948 -30.97 -26.49 36.49
CA GLU A 948 -31.91 -27.00 35.47
C GLU A 948 -31.17 -27.68 34.31
N LYS A 949 -30.14 -27.02 33.77
CA LYS A 949 -29.29 -27.61 32.73
C LYS A 949 -28.58 -28.87 33.24
N GLN A 950 -28.04 -28.87 34.45
CA GLN A 950 -27.40 -30.04 35.06
C GLN A 950 -28.35 -31.25 35.10
N GLY A 951 -29.59 -31.06 35.55
CA GLY A 951 -30.61 -32.11 35.56
C GLY A 951 -30.90 -32.64 34.15
N ASN A 952 -31.05 -31.73 33.18
CA ASN A 952 -31.27 -32.09 31.77
C ASN A 952 -30.09 -32.86 31.16
N CYS A 953 -28.85 -32.49 31.48
CA CYS A 953 -27.65 -33.19 31.04
C CYS A 953 -27.59 -34.63 31.56
N TYR A 954 -27.89 -34.86 32.84
CA TYR A 954 -27.94 -36.21 33.39
C TYR A 954 -29.07 -37.05 32.80
N LEU A 955 -30.25 -36.45 32.56
CA LEU A 955 -31.34 -37.12 31.85
C LEU A 955 -30.93 -37.51 30.42
N ALA A 956 -30.26 -36.63 29.69
CA ALA A 956 -29.73 -36.92 28.36
C ALA A 956 -28.70 -38.07 28.39
N ALA A 957 -27.83 -38.10 29.40
CA ALA A 957 -26.86 -39.18 29.60
C ALA A 957 -27.53 -40.53 29.88
N ILE A 958 -28.53 -40.56 30.77
CA ILE A 958 -29.33 -41.76 31.07
C ILE A 958 -30.04 -42.25 29.80
N ASN A 959 -30.67 -41.35 29.05
CA ASN A 959 -31.34 -41.70 27.80
C ASN A 959 -30.36 -42.31 26.79
N CYS A 960 -29.15 -41.76 26.66
CA CYS A 960 -28.11 -42.32 25.79
C CYS A 960 -27.69 -43.73 26.21
N LEU A 961 -27.49 -43.97 27.51
CA LEU A 961 -27.10 -45.29 28.01
C LEU A 961 -28.21 -46.33 27.87
N ARG A 962 -29.47 -45.93 28.00
CA ARG A 962 -30.64 -46.81 27.78
C ARG A 962 -30.81 -47.24 26.32
N LEU A 963 -30.26 -46.48 25.36
CA LEU A 963 -30.24 -46.86 23.94
C LEU A 963 -29.16 -47.93 23.64
N ILE A 964 -28.25 -48.18 24.58
CA ILE A 964 -27.19 -49.17 24.47
C ILE A 964 -27.65 -50.46 25.16
N ARG A 965 -27.11 -51.60 24.71
CA ARG A 965 -27.30 -52.86 25.43
C ARG A 965 -26.79 -52.74 26.88
N PRO A 966 -27.50 -53.33 27.87
CA PRO A 966 -27.18 -53.17 29.28
C PRO A 966 -25.73 -53.59 29.64
N GLU A 967 -25.17 -54.57 28.93
CA GLU A 967 -23.78 -55.03 29.10
C GLU A 967 -22.71 -53.94 28.84
N TYR A 968 -23.04 -52.91 28.07
CA TYR A 968 -22.10 -51.84 27.68
C TYR A 968 -22.53 -50.46 28.19
N ALA A 969 -23.54 -50.39 29.06
CA ALA A 969 -24.15 -49.17 29.57
C ALA A 969 -23.41 -48.62 30.81
N TRP A 970 -22.13 -48.24 30.62
CA TRP A 970 -21.27 -47.71 31.68
C TRP A 970 -20.39 -46.54 31.19
N ILE A 971 -20.10 -45.62 32.11
CA ILE A 971 -19.26 -44.42 31.91
C ILE A 971 -18.01 -44.52 32.78
N VAL A 972 -16.91 -43.93 32.32
CA VAL A 972 -15.63 -43.88 33.03
C VAL A 972 -15.44 -42.50 33.64
N GLN A 973 -15.21 -42.43 34.94
CA GLN A 973 -14.88 -41.20 35.66
C GLN A 973 -13.56 -41.36 36.44
N PRO A 974 -12.68 -40.34 36.50
CA PRO A 974 -11.63 -40.33 37.51
C PRO A 974 -12.23 -40.07 38.90
N ALA A 975 -11.87 -40.90 39.88
CA ALA A 975 -12.45 -40.93 41.21
C ALA A 975 -12.49 -39.54 41.89
N SER A 976 -13.56 -39.30 42.64
CA SER A 976 -13.77 -38.06 43.41
C SER A 976 -12.58 -37.78 44.34
N GLY A 977 -11.78 -36.77 43.98
CA GLY A 977 -10.53 -36.42 44.68
C GLY A 977 -9.30 -36.32 43.78
N ALA A 978 -9.36 -36.82 42.53
CA ALA A 978 -8.32 -36.57 41.54
C ALA A 978 -8.36 -35.11 41.09
N VAL A 979 -7.35 -34.33 41.48
CA VAL A 979 -7.13 -32.97 40.97
C VAL A 979 -6.91 -33.07 39.46
N TYR A 980 -7.87 -32.57 38.68
CA TYR A 980 -7.59 -32.20 37.30
C TYR A 980 -6.64 -31.00 37.35
N ASP A 981 -5.34 -31.24 37.15
CA ASP A 981 -4.45 -30.15 36.78
C ASP A 981 -4.97 -29.56 35.47
N ARG A 982 -5.32 -28.26 35.50
CA ARG A 982 -5.62 -27.51 34.28
C ARG A 982 -4.43 -27.69 33.32
N PRO A 983 -4.63 -28.11 32.07
CA PRO A 983 -3.57 -28.06 31.07
C PRO A 983 -3.07 -26.62 30.97
N GLY A 984 -1.82 -26.36 31.37
CA GLY A 984 -1.21 -25.02 31.39
C GLY A 984 -1.06 -24.35 32.77
N ALA A 985 -1.45 -24.98 33.87
CA ALA A 985 -1.08 -24.48 35.21
C ALA A 985 0.42 -24.71 35.46
N SER A 986 1.14 -23.67 35.91
CA SER A 986 2.56 -23.77 36.23
C SER A 986 2.84 -24.91 37.22
N PRO A 987 3.90 -25.71 37.02
CA PRO A 987 4.24 -26.80 37.93
C PRO A 987 4.35 -26.28 39.36
N LYS A 988 3.58 -26.84 40.30
CA LYS A 988 3.71 -26.50 41.71
C LYS A 988 5.12 -26.89 42.17
N ARG A 989 5.90 -25.90 42.56
CA ARG A 989 7.25 -26.07 43.13
C ARG A 989 7.14 -26.18 44.64
N ASN A 990 8.00 -27.01 45.22
CA ASN A 990 8.16 -27.07 46.68
C ASN A 990 8.77 -25.77 47.20
N HIS A 991 8.78 -25.61 48.53
CA HIS A 991 9.44 -24.48 49.20
C HIS A 991 10.95 -24.38 48.85
N ASP A 992 11.55 -25.45 48.30
CA ASP A 992 12.94 -25.53 47.81
C ASP A 992 13.09 -25.39 46.28
N GLY A 993 12.00 -25.11 45.54
CA GLY A 993 12.06 -24.80 44.11
C GLY A 993 12.07 -26.00 43.15
N GLU A 994 12.09 -27.24 43.64
CA GLU A 994 12.00 -28.45 42.81
C GLU A 994 10.55 -28.75 42.36
N CYS A 995 10.40 -29.21 41.11
CA CYS A 995 9.10 -29.66 40.56
C CYS A 995 8.67 -30.98 41.20
N THR A 996 7.52 -31.00 41.86
CA THR A 996 6.93 -32.26 42.35
C THR A 996 6.45 -33.11 41.18
N ALA A 997 6.85 -34.39 41.15
CA ALA A 997 6.26 -35.37 40.24
C ALA A 997 4.76 -35.53 40.55
N ALA A 998 3.93 -35.53 39.50
CA ALA A 998 2.49 -35.73 39.63
C ALA A 998 2.18 -37.10 40.28
N PRO A 999 1.22 -37.18 41.23
CA PRO A 999 0.85 -38.46 41.83
C PRO A 999 0.20 -39.38 40.78
N THR A 1000 0.81 -40.53 40.55
CA THR A 1000 0.49 -41.51 39.49
C THR A 1000 -0.65 -42.47 39.80
N ASN A 1001 -1.52 -42.18 40.77
CA ASN A 1001 -2.69 -43.02 41.05
C ASN A 1001 -3.99 -42.28 40.70
N ARG A 1002 -4.29 -42.20 39.41
CA ARG A 1002 -5.65 -41.90 38.93
C ARG A 1002 -6.50 -43.15 39.16
N GLN A 1003 -7.15 -43.26 40.32
CA GLN A 1003 -8.20 -44.26 40.51
C GLN A 1003 -9.33 -43.95 39.54
N ILE A 1004 -9.68 -44.92 38.70
CA ILE A 1004 -10.75 -44.82 37.71
C ILE A 1004 -11.97 -45.53 38.29
N GLU A 1005 -13.09 -44.82 38.36
CA GLU A 1005 -14.40 -45.30 38.82
C GLU A 1005 -15.29 -45.57 37.59
N ILE A 1006 -15.92 -46.75 37.57
CA ILE A 1006 -16.88 -47.14 36.52
C ILE A 1006 -18.27 -46.88 37.08
N LEU A 1007 -19.02 -46.00 36.44
CA LEU A 1007 -20.39 -45.68 36.81
C LEU A 1007 -21.37 -46.47 35.93
N GLU A 1008 -22.24 -47.22 36.58
CA GLU A 1008 -23.35 -47.92 35.93
C GLU A 1008 -24.61 -47.05 35.89
N LEU A 1009 -25.63 -47.50 35.16
CA LEU A 1009 -26.89 -46.76 35.00
C LEU A 1009 -27.52 -46.38 36.35
N GLU A 1010 -27.49 -47.29 37.33
CA GLU A 1010 -28.06 -47.05 38.66
C GLU A 1010 -27.36 -45.89 39.40
N ASP A 1011 -26.06 -45.72 39.19
CA ASP A 1011 -25.29 -44.65 39.83
C ASP A 1011 -25.56 -43.29 39.18
N LEU A 1012 -25.73 -43.26 37.85
CA LEU A 1012 -26.21 -42.06 37.15
C LEU A 1012 -27.63 -41.67 37.54
N GLU A 1013 -28.51 -42.64 37.78
CA GLU A 1013 -29.85 -42.38 38.28
C GLU A 1013 -29.84 -41.76 39.68
N LYS A 1014 -28.92 -42.19 40.56
CA LYS A 1014 -28.69 -41.57 41.87
C LYS A 1014 -28.21 -40.12 41.73
N GLU A 1015 -27.20 -39.86 40.89
CA GLU A 1015 -26.70 -38.49 40.65
C GLU A 1015 -27.75 -37.58 40.03
N CYS A 1016 -28.54 -38.09 39.07
CA CYS A 1016 -29.67 -37.36 38.50
C CYS A 1016 -30.74 -37.05 39.55
N SER A 1017 -31.03 -38.00 40.44
CA SER A 1017 -31.98 -37.79 41.54
C SER A 1017 -31.49 -36.69 42.49
N LEU A 1018 -30.19 -36.67 42.81
CA LEU A 1018 -29.56 -35.66 43.65
C LEU A 1018 -29.61 -34.28 42.99
N ALA A 1019 -29.28 -34.18 41.70
CA ALA A 1019 -29.37 -32.92 40.96
C ALA A 1019 -30.81 -32.38 40.91
N ARG A 1020 -31.80 -33.26 40.72
CA ARG A 1020 -33.22 -32.87 40.77
C ARG A 1020 -33.64 -32.39 42.15
N ILE A 1021 -33.13 -33.02 43.21
CA ILE A 1021 -33.41 -32.61 44.59
C ILE A 1021 -32.76 -31.24 44.90
N ARG A 1022 -31.54 -30.99 44.42
CA ARG A 1022 -30.88 -29.67 44.47
C ARG A 1022 -31.71 -28.60 43.76
N LEU A 1023 -32.24 -28.92 42.58
CA LEU A 1023 -33.12 -28.03 41.82
C LEU A 1023 -34.42 -27.73 42.58
N THR A 1024 -35.08 -28.74 43.16
CA THR A 1024 -36.31 -28.53 43.94
C THR A 1024 -36.08 -27.65 45.17
N LEU A 1025 -34.93 -27.79 45.84
CA LEU A 1025 -34.54 -26.91 46.94
C LEU A 1025 -34.32 -25.48 46.45
N ALA A 1026 -33.56 -25.32 45.36
CA ALA A 1026 -33.27 -24.02 44.73
C ALA A 1026 -34.54 -23.28 44.24
N GLN A 1027 -35.56 -24.00 43.79
CA GLN A 1027 -36.85 -23.42 43.37
C GLN A 1027 -37.70 -23.00 44.58
N HIS A 1028 -37.67 -23.75 45.68
CA HIS A 1028 -38.41 -23.45 46.90
C HIS A 1028 -37.75 -22.33 47.72
N ASP A 1029 -36.41 -22.28 47.74
CA ASP A 1029 -35.62 -21.23 48.37
C ASP A 1029 -34.49 -20.74 47.44
N PRO A 1030 -34.72 -19.62 46.71
CA PRO A 1030 -33.73 -19.04 45.81
C PRO A 1030 -32.43 -18.62 46.49
N SER A 1031 -32.44 -18.38 47.81
CA SER A 1031 -31.23 -18.00 48.56
C SER A 1031 -30.29 -19.20 48.78
N ALA A 1032 -30.83 -20.42 48.79
CA ALA A 1032 -30.09 -21.65 49.00
C ALA A 1032 -29.36 -22.18 47.74
N VAL A 1033 -29.57 -21.57 46.56
CA VAL A 1033 -29.03 -22.03 45.26
C VAL A 1033 -27.51 -22.20 45.29
N ALA A 1034 -26.79 -21.25 45.88
CA ALA A 1034 -25.33 -21.26 45.91
C ALA A 1034 -24.77 -22.41 46.77
N VAL A 1035 -25.50 -22.80 47.82
CA VAL A 1035 -25.11 -23.86 48.76
C VAL A 1035 -25.55 -25.23 48.24
N ALA A 1036 -26.75 -25.29 47.64
CA ALA A 1036 -27.33 -26.51 47.08
C ALA A 1036 -26.50 -27.10 45.91
N GLY A 1037 -25.81 -26.27 45.13
CA GLY A 1037 -25.02 -26.75 43.99
C GLY A 1037 -23.82 -27.65 44.35
N SER A 1038 -23.23 -27.46 45.54
CA SER A 1038 -22.02 -28.17 45.97
C SER A 1038 -22.23 -29.15 47.12
N SER A 1039 -23.42 -29.20 47.70
CA SER A 1039 -23.70 -29.98 48.89
C SER A 1039 -23.71 -31.48 48.62
N SER A 1040 -23.08 -32.25 49.50
CA SER A 1040 -23.16 -33.72 49.47
C SER A 1040 -24.57 -34.22 49.75
N ALA A 1041 -24.85 -35.51 49.52
CA ALA A 1041 -26.15 -36.09 49.85
C ALA A 1041 -26.51 -35.89 51.33
N GLU A 1042 -25.54 -35.99 52.25
CA GLU A 1042 -25.74 -35.78 53.69
C GLU A 1042 -26.05 -34.31 54.03
N GLU A 1043 -25.29 -33.38 53.46
CA GLU A 1043 -25.55 -31.95 53.64
C GLU A 1043 -26.90 -31.54 53.05
N MET A 1044 -27.27 -32.12 51.90
CA MET A 1044 -28.58 -31.90 51.29
C MET A 1044 -29.73 -32.35 52.19
N VAL A 1045 -29.60 -33.44 52.95
CA VAL A 1045 -30.61 -33.83 53.95
C VAL A 1045 -30.82 -32.71 54.95
N THR A 1046 -29.74 -32.09 55.47
CA THR A 1046 -29.85 -31.00 56.45
C THR A 1046 -30.51 -29.75 55.86
N LEU A 1047 -30.18 -29.38 54.62
CA LEU A 1047 -30.75 -28.22 53.94
C LEU A 1047 -32.24 -28.41 53.60
N LEU A 1048 -32.63 -29.60 53.14
CA LEU A 1048 -34.02 -29.94 52.87
C LEU A 1048 -34.87 -29.90 54.15
N VAL A 1049 -34.30 -30.38 55.25
CA VAL A 1049 -34.94 -30.32 56.58
C VAL A 1049 -35.13 -28.88 57.05
N GLN A 1050 -34.15 -28.00 56.85
CA GLN A 1050 -34.28 -26.58 57.14
C GLN A 1050 -35.36 -25.91 56.28
N ALA A 1051 -35.39 -26.20 54.97
CA ALA A 1051 -36.41 -25.70 54.04
C ALA A 1051 -37.82 -26.27 54.33
N GLY A 1052 -37.91 -27.43 55.00
CA GLY A 1052 -39.18 -28.09 55.32
C GLY A 1052 -39.69 -29.06 54.24
N LEU A 1053 -38.81 -29.52 53.35
CA LEU A 1053 -39.12 -30.48 52.28
C LEU A 1053 -38.83 -31.93 52.73
N PHE A 1054 -39.56 -32.39 53.74
CA PHE A 1054 -39.31 -33.66 54.42
C PHE A 1054 -39.50 -34.91 53.53
N ASP A 1055 -40.51 -34.95 52.65
CA ASP A 1055 -40.68 -36.10 51.73
C ASP A 1055 -39.50 -36.28 50.78
N THR A 1056 -38.98 -35.17 50.26
CA THR A 1056 -37.80 -35.20 49.38
C THR A 1056 -36.54 -35.60 50.15
N ALA A 1057 -36.41 -35.19 51.41
CA ALA A 1057 -35.32 -35.61 52.30
C ALA A 1057 -35.40 -37.12 52.60
N ILE A 1058 -36.60 -37.66 52.83
CA ILE A 1058 -36.82 -39.10 53.03
C ILE A 1058 -36.46 -39.89 51.77
N SER A 1059 -36.91 -39.42 50.60
CA SER A 1059 -36.56 -40.01 49.31
C SER A 1059 -35.04 -40.03 49.10
N LEU A 1060 -34.36 -38.92 49.38
CA LEU A 1060 -32.90 -38.83 49.31
C LEU A 1060 -32.21 -39.84 50.25
N CYS A 1061 -32.68 -39.94 51.50
CA CYS A 1061 -32.14 -40.89 52.47
C CYS A 1061 -32.33 -42.34 52.03
N GLN A 1062 -33.45 -42.67 51.36
CA GLN A 1062 -33.68 -44.00 50.83
C GLN A 1062 -32.78 -44.31 49.63
N THR A 1063 -32.63 -43.36 48.70
CA THR A 1063 -31.77 -43.51 47.51
C THR A 1063 -30.30 -43.68 47.85
N PHE A 1064 -29.79 -42.92 48.82
CA PHE A 1064 -28.38 -42.94 49.26
C PHE A 1064 -28.13 -43.82 50.49
N LYS A 1065 -29.15 -44.50 51.03
CA LYS A 1065 -29.09 -45.33 52.24
C LYS A 1065 -28.56 -44.55 53.48
N LEU A 1066 -28.98 -43.30 53.66
CA LEU A 1066 -28.63 -42.43 54.78
C LEU A 1066 -29.58 -42.59 55.97
N PRO A 1067 -29.15 -42.26 57.21
CA PRO A 1067 -30.02 -42.32 58.38
C PRO A 1067 -31.14 -41.27 58.34
N LEU A 1068 -32.38 -41.67 58.65
CA LEU A 1068 -33.55 -40.78 58.68
C LEU A 1068 -33.63 -39.92 59.98
N THR A 1069 -32.75 -40.13 60.94
CA THR A 1069 -32.79 -39.43 62.24
C THR A 1069 -32.80 -37.90 62.11
N PRO A 1070 -32.00 -37.24 61.23
CA PRO A 1070 -32.02 -35.78 61.13
C PRO A 1070 -33.35 -35.22 60.61
N VAL A 1071 -34.09 -36.02 59.81
CA VAL A 1071 -35.40 -35.64 59.27
C VAL A 1071 -36.44 -35.57 60.38
N PHE A 1072 -36.47 -36.57 61.26
CA PHE A 1072 -37.40 -36.62 62.40
C PHE A 1072 -37.07 -35.55 63.46
N GLU A 1073 -35.79 -35.30 63.76
CA GLU A 1073 -35.39 -34.21 64.67
C GLU A 1073 -35.81 -32.84 64.14
N GLY A 1074 -35.57 -32.60 62.85
CA GLY A 1074 -35.90 -31.33 62.24
C GLY A 1074 -37.41 -31.10 62.10
N LEU A 1075 -38.18 -32.14 61.79
CA LEU A 1075 -39.64 -32.06 61.76
C LEU A 1075 -40.21 -31.81 63.16
N ALA A 1076 -39.73 -32.52 64.18
CA ALA A 1076 -40.11 -32.27 65.57
C ALA A 1076 -39.77 -30.83 65.98
N PHE A 1077 -38.58 -30.34 65.62
CA PHE A 1077 -38.18 -28.96 65.89
C PHE A 1077 -39.05 -27.92 65.18
N LYS A 1078 -39.50 -28.15 63.93
CA LYS A 1078 -40.46 -27.27 63.26
C LYS A 1078 -41.83 -27.29 63.93
N CYS A 1079 -42.30 -28.45 64.40
CA CYS A 1079 -43.55 -28.55 65.17
C CYS A 1079 -43.49 -27.72 66.47
N ILE A 1080 -42.37 -27.79 67.19
CA ILE A 1080 -42.12 -26.97 68.40
C ILE A 1080 -42.13 -25.47 68.06
N LYS A 1081 -41.41 -25.06 67.01
CA LYS A 1081 -41.39 -23.66 66.57
C LYS A 1081 -42.76 -23.12 66.19
N LEU A 1082 -43.62 -23.95 65.58
CA LEU A 1082 -44.98 -23.57 65.24
C LEU A 1082 -45.89 -23.44 66.47
N GLN A 1083 -45.74 -24.34 67.44
CA GLN A 1083 -46.53 -24.32 68.67
C GLN A 1083 -46.31 -23.05 69.50
N PHE A 1084 -45.09 -22.51 69.49
CA PHE A 1084 -44.74 -21.25 70.19
C PHE A 1084 -44.69 -20.04 69.25
N GLY A 1085 -44.92 -20.22 67.95
CA GLY A 1085 -44.91 -19.17 66.94
C GLY A 1085 -46.26 -18.47 66.85
N GLY A 1086 -46.25 -17.14 66.76
CA GLY A 1086 -47.47 -16.36 66.53
C GLY A 1086 -48.07 -16.55 65.13
N GLU A 1087 -49.06 -15.74 64.78
CA GLU A 1087 -49.70 -15.72 63.45
C GLU A 1087 -48.74 -15.76 62.23
N PRO A 1088 -47.58 -15.06 62.20
CA PRO A 1088 -46.68 -15.14 61.04
C PRO A 1088 -46.07 -16.53 60.84
N ALA A 1089 -45.76 -17.24 61.93
CA ALA A 1089 -45.20 -18.60 61.85
C ALA A 1089 -46.23 -19.60 61.31
N GLN A 1090 -47.52 -19.40 61.65
CA GLN A 1090 -48.61 -20.22 61.10
C GLN A 1090 -48.85 -19.96 59.61
N ALA A 1091 -48.71 -18.71 59.15
CA ALA A 1091 -48.83 -18.38 57.73
C ALA A 1091 -47.69 -19.00 56.89
N GLU A 1092 -46.44 -18.94 57.40
CA GLU A 1092 -45.27 -19.55 56.76
C GLU A 1092 -45.33 -21.09 56.76
N ALA A 1093 -45.99 -21.68 57.77
CA ALA A 1093 -46.14 -23.12 57.93
C ALA A 1093 -46.82 -23.81 56.74
N TRP A 1094 -47.87 -23.19 56.23
CA TRP A 1094 -48.70 -23.76 55.17
C TRP A 1094 -47.91 -24.02 53.89
N ALA A 1095 -46.89 -23.19 53.60
CA ALA A 1095 -46.04 -23.36 52.42
C ALA A 1095 -45.26 -24.67 52.46
N TRP A 1096 -44.57 -24.97 53.56
CA TRP A 1096 -43.81 -26.22 53.68
C TRP A 1096 -44.70 -27.43 53.99
N LEU A 1097 -45.84 -27.26 54.66
CA LEU A 1097 -46.82 -28.34 54.86
C LEU A 1097 -47.44 -28.80 53.54
N ALA A 1098 -47.76 -27.87 52.64
CA ALA A 1098 -48.28 -28.18 51.31
C ALA A 1098 -47.24 -28.89 50.41
N ALA A 1099 -45.95 -28.64 50.64
CA ALA A 1099 -44.87 -29.26 49.89
C ALA A 1099 -44.63 -30.74 50.27
N ASN A 1100 -45.22 -31.22 51.37
CA ASN A 1100 -45.17 -32.62 51.80
C ASN A 1100 -46.54 -33.27 51.60
N GLN A 1101 -46.56 -34.45 50.97
CA GLN A 1101 -47.74 -35.25 50.65
C GLN A 1101 -48.43 -35.76 51.92
N LEU A 1102 -49.33 -34.94 52.46
CA LEU A 1102 -50.48 -35.42 53.23
C LEU A 1102 -51.55 -35.87 52.23
N SER A 1103 -51.80 -37.17 52.11
CA SER A 1103 -52.85 -37.73 51.26
C SER A 1103 -54.30 -37.33 51.66
N SER A 1104 -54.47 -36.42 52.61
CA SER A 1104 -55.74 -35.73 52.89
C SER A 1104 -55.51 -34.45 53.71
N VAL A 1105 -55.11 -33.35 53.07
CA VAL A 1105 -55.30 -32.02 53.68
C VAL A 1105 -56.79 -31.72 53.63
N ILE A 1106 -57.51 -32.08 54.69
CA ILE A 1106 -58.88 -31.63 54.88
C ILE A 1106 -58.76 -30.27 55.56
N THR A 1107 -58.74 -29.19 54.78
CA THR A 1107 -58.91 -27.84 55.32
C THR A 1107 -60.36 -27.68 55.79
N THR A 1108 -60.71 -28.23 56.96
CA THR A 1108 -61.86 -27.73 57.70
C THR A 1108 -61.49 -26.38 58.32
N LYS A 1109 -62.45 -25.48 58.53
CA LYS A 1109 -62.24 -24.16 59.16
C LYS A 1109 -61.71 -24.22 60.61
N GLU A 1110 -61.40 -25.41 61.11
CA GLU A 1110 -61.14 -25.69 62.53
C GLU A 1110 -59.74 -26.27 62.80
N SER A 1111 -58.94 -26.66 61.79
CA SER A 1111 -57.56 -27.13 62.04
C SER A 1111 -56.52 -26.04 61.80
N SER A 1112 -55.64 -25.83 62.79
CA SER A 1112 -54.52 -24.90 62.69
C SER A 1112 -53.33 -25.56 61.99
N ALA A 1113 -52.41 -24.76 61.43
CA ALA A 1113 -51.19 -25.30 60.80
C ALA A 1113 -50.36 -26.16 61.77
N THR A 1114 -50.42 -25.86 63.07
CA THR A 1114 -49.77 -26.62 64.13
C THR A 1114 -50.34 -28.04 64.23
N ASP A 1115 -51.66 -28.19 64.13
CA ASP A 1115 -52.33 -29.49 64.22
C ASP A 1115 -51.95 -30.38 63.03
N GLU A 1116 -51.89 -29.81 61.82
CA GLU A 1116 -51.50 -30.52 60.61
C GLU A 1116 -50.01 -30.91 60.61
N ALA A 1117 -49.12 -30.09 61.19
CA ALA A 1117 -47.71 -30.43 61.38
C ALA A 1117 -47.51 -31.60 62.34
N TRP A 1118 -48.23 -31.61 63.47
CA TRP A 1118 -48.22 -32.73 64.42
C TRP A 1118 -48.78 -34.01 63.80
N ARG A 1119 -49.82 -33.89 62.96
CA ARG A 1119 -50.39 -35.01 62.21
C ARG A 1119 -49.39 -35.57 61.20
N LEU A 1120 -48.61 -34.72 60.53
CA LEU A 1120 -47.55 -35.15 59.60
C LEU A 1120 -46.42 -35.91 60.33
N LEU A 1121 -46.01 -35.45 61.51
CA LEU A 1121 -45.05 -36.18 62.35
C LEU A 1121 -45.59 -37.55 62.79
N SER A 1122 -46.86 -37.60 63.20
CA SER A 1122 -47.56 -38.84 63.55
C SER A 1122 -47.58 -39.84 62.38
N THR A 1123 -47.96 -39.41 61.18
CA THR A 1123 -48.05 -40.30 60.02
C THR A 1123 -46.68 -40.81 59.57
N TYR A 1124 -45.62 -39.99 59.65
CA TYR A 1124 -44.27 -40.43 59.33
C TYR A 1124 -43.73 -41.47 60.33
N LEU A 1125 -43.96 -41.28 61.63
CA LEU A 1125 -43.58 -42.26 62.66
C LEU A 1125 -44.31 -43.61 62.49
N GLU A 1126 -45.57 -43.57 62.03
CA GLU A 1126 -46.33 -44.79 61.71
C GLU A 1126 -45.83 -45.48 60.43
N ARG A 1127 -45.52 -44.70 59.39
CA ARG A 1127 -45.09 -45.20 58.08
C ARG A 1127 -43.69 -45.80 58.10
N TYR A 1128 -42.77 -45.25 58.90
CA TYR A 1128 -41.36 -45.66 58.95
C TYR A 1128 -40.98 -46.23 60.32
N LYS A 1129 -41.27 -47.52 60.55
CA LYS A 1129 -40.94 -48.24 61.80
C LYS A 1129 -39.59 -48.96 61.70
N VAL A 1130 -38.75 -48.85 62.74
CA VAL A 1130 -37.45 -49.54 62.86
C VAL A 1130 -37.44 -50.38 64.13
N GLN A 1131 -36.72 -51.51 64.11
CA GLN A 1131 -36.69 -52.53 65.18
C GLN A 1131 -36.33 -51.98 66.58
N ASN A 1132 -35.55 -50.89 66.68
CA ASN A 1132 -35.15 -50.28 67.96
C ASN A 1132 -35.88 -48.95 68.26
N ASN A 1133 -36.92 -48.61 67.51
CA ASN A 1133 -37.76 -47.40 67.72
C ASN A 1133 -36.99 -46.07 67.90
N LEU A 1134 -35.80 -46.01 67.30
CA LEU A 1134 -34.86 -44.88 67.38
C LEU A 1134 -35.51 -43.53 67.04
N TYR A 1135 -36.47 -43.51 66.11
CA TYR A 1135 -37.15 -42.28 65.70
C TYR A 1135 -38.11 -41.74 66.78
N HIS A 1136 -38.80 -42.62 67.53
CA HIS A 1136 -39.66 -42.18 68.64
C HIS A 1136 -38.82 -41.62 69.78
N HIS A 1137 -37.74 -42.31 70.15
CA HIS A 1137 -36.77 -41.82 71.13
C HIS A 1137 -36.24 -40.44 70.73
N CYS A 1138 -35.77 -40.31 69.50
CA CYS A 1138 -35.20 -39.09 68.94
C CYS A 1138 -36.18 -37.90 68.98
N VAL A 1139 -37.45 -38.11 68.57
CA VAL A 1139 -38.50 -37.08 68.65
C VAL A 1139 -38.82 -36.70 70.09
N ILE A 1140 -39.02 -37.68 70.98
CA ILE A 1140 -39.34 -37.45 72.40
C ILE A 1140 -38.21 -36.68 73.08
N ASN A 1141 -36.97 -37.12 72.88
CA ASN A 1141 -35.79 -36.46 73.42
C ASN A 1141 -35.70 -35.00 72.95
N LYS A 1142 -36.00 -34.74 71.67
CA LYS A 1142 -36.03 -33.38 71.12
C LYS A 1142 -37.13 -32.51 71.77
N LEU A 1143 -38.35 -33.03 71.92
CA LEU A 1143 -39.46 -32.30 72.56
C LEU A 1143 -39.15 -31.94 74.02
N LEU A 1144 -38.66 -32.90 74.79
CA LEU A 1144 -38.32 -32.71 76.19
C LEU A 1144 -37.16 -31.72 76.36
N SER A 1145 -36.14 -31.76 75.49
CA SER A 1145 -35.03 -30.80 75.51
C SER A 1145 -35.45 -29.34 75.32
N HIS A 1146 -36.62 -29.10 74.70
CA HIS A 1146 -37.19 -27.77 74.49
C HIS A 1146 -38.31 -27.44 75.49
N GLY A 1147 -38.54 -28.29 76.50
CA GLY A 1147 -39.56 -28.07 77.53
C GLY A 1147 -41.00 -28.19 77.02
N VAL A 1148 -41.22 -28.91 75.91
CA VAL A 1148 -42.56 -29.11 75.34
C VAL A 1148 -43.21 -30.34 75.98
N PRO A 1149 -44.44 -30.23 76.51
CA PRO A 1149 -45.15 -31.40 77.03
C PRO A 1149 -45.43 -32.38 75.89
N LEU A 1150 -45.18 -33.67 76.14
CA LEU A 1150 -45.35 -34.70 75.12
C LEU A 1150 -46.85 -34.89 74.78
N PRO A 1151 -47.23 -34.94 73.50
CA PRO A 1151 -48.60 -35.23 73.12
C PRO A 1151 -49.06 -36.62 73.57
N ASN A 1152 -50.31 -36.73 74.02
CA ASN A 1152 -50.88 -38.00 74.50
C ASN A 1152 -50.77 -39.14 73.48
N TRP A 1153 -50.88 -38.86 72.18
CA TRP A 1153 -50.74 -39.90 71.14
C TRP A 1153 -49.31 -40.46 71.09
N LEU A 1154 -48.28 -39.63 71.32
CA LEU A 1154 -46.86 -40.02 71.31
C LEU A 1154 -46.48 -40.76 72.59
N ILE A 1155 -47.00 -40.31 73.73
CA ILE A 1155 -46.89 -41.02 75.01
C ILE A 1155 -47.52 -42.41 74.87
N ASN A 1156 -48.75 -42.49 74.35
CA ASN A 1156 -49.47 -43.75 74.20
C ASN A 1156 -48.82 -44.68 73.17
N SER A 1157 -48.23 -44.15 72.11
CA SER A 1157 -47.51 -44.97 71.14
C SER A 1157 -46.20 -45.49 71.71
N TYR A 1158 -45.45 -44.67 72.45
CA TYR A 1158 -44.16 -45.05 73.01
C TYR A 1158 -44.28 -45.90 74.30
N LYS A 1159 -45.33 -45.71 75.13
CA LYS A 1159 -45.67 -46.59 76.27
C LYS A 1159 -45.81 -48.05 75.84
N LYS A 1160 -46.41 -48.29 74.67
CA LYS A 1160 -46.55 -49.64 74.09
C LYS A 1160 -45.23 -50.25 73.61
N VAL A 1161 -44.21 -49.41 73.43
CA VAL A 1161 -42.95 -49.75 72.79
C VAL A 1161 -41.84 -49.92 73.82
N ASP A 1162 -41.53 -48.89 74.61
CA ASP A 1162 -40.55 -48.92 75.70
C ASP A 1162 -40.88 -47.88 76.78
N ALA A 1163 -41.70 -48.30 77.75
CA ALA A 1163 -42.05 -47.45 78.90
C ALA A 1163 -40.88 -47.22 79.87
N ALA A 1164 -39.89 -48.13 79.91
CA ALA A 1164 -38.75 -48.02 80.81
C ALA A 1164 -37.73 -46.98 80.30
N GLU A 1165 -37.60 -46.82 78.99
CA GLU A 1165 -36.84 -45.74 78.37
C GLU A 1165 -37.56 -44.39 78.49
N LEU A 1166 -38.88 -44.34 78.34
CA LEU A 1166 -39.66 -43.12 78.59
C LEU A 1166 -39.49 -42.58 80.01
N LEU A 1167 -39.48 -43.48 81.01
CA LEU A 1167 -39.22 -43.12 82.39
C LEU A 1167 -37.82 -42.50 82.57
N ARG A 1168 -36.80 -43.08 81.91
CA ARG A 1168 -35.44 -42.52 81.93
C ARG A 1168 -35.38 -41.16 81.26
N LEU A 1169 -36.11 -40.96 80.16
CA LEU A 1169 -36.19 -39.65 79.51
C LEU A 1169 -36.85 -38.60 80.42
N TYR A 1170 -37.98 -38.91 81.08
CA TYR A 1170 -38.58 -37.98 82.04
C TYR A 1170 -37.66 -37.63 83.22
N LEU A 1171 -36.90 -38.60 83.72
CA LEU A 1171 -35.90 -38.38 84.76
C LEU A 1171 -34.75 -37.49 84.29
N ASN A 1172 -34.26 -37.71 83.07
CA ASN A 1172 -33.16 -36.89 82.50
C ASN A 1172 -33.54 -35.41 82.33
N TYR A 1173 -34.83 -35.09 82.26
CA TYR A 1173 -35.35 -33.73 82.10
C TYR A 1173 -36.08 -33.20 83.35
N ASP A 1174 -35.89 -33.82 84.52
CA ASP A 1174 -36.47 -33.43 85.81
C ASP A 1174 -38.02 -33.33 85.83
N LEU A 1175 -38.72 -34.07 84.96
CA LEU A 1175 -40.19 -34.15 84.95
C LEU A 1175 -40.69 -35.18 85.96
N LEU A 1176 -40.51 -34.87 87.24
CA LEU A 1176 -40.76 -35.79 88.36
C LEU A 1176 -42.24 -36.18 88.50
N GLU A 1177 -43.17 -35.25 88.27
CA GLU A 1177 -44.63 -35.51 88.33
C GLU A 1177 -45.08 -36.52 87.26
N GLU A 1178 -44.70 -36.28 86.00
CA GLU A 1178 -45.02 -37.17 84.88
C GLU A 1178 -44.31 -38.53 85.01
N ALA A 1179 -43.11 -38.55 85.56
CA ALA A 1179 -42.41 -39.80 85.90
C ALA A 1179 -43.14 -40.57 87.01
N VAL A 1180 -43.65 -39.90 88.06
CA VAL A 1180 -44.45 -40.51 89.13
C VAL A 1180 -45.74 -41.11 88.57
N ASP A 1181 -46.41 -40.38 87.69
CA ASP A 1181 -47.64 -40.84 87.06
C ASP A 1181 -47.38 -41.99 86.09
N LEU A 1182 -46.30 -41.94 85.30
CA LEU A 1182 -45.88 -43.05 84.45
C LEU A 1182 -45.55 -44.30 85.26
N VAL A 1183 -44.82 -44.19 86.38
CA VAL A 1183 -44.51 -45.32 87.27
C VAL A 1183 -45.77 -45.86 87.92
N SER A 1184 -46.66 -44.99 88.39
CA SER A 1184 -47.94 -45.40 88.99
C SER A 1184 -48.80 -46.18 88.00
N GLU A 1185 -48.93 -45.66 86.77
CA GLU A 1185 -49.65 -46.33 85.69
C GLU A 1185 -48.96 -47.60 85.23
N TYR A 1186 -47.62 -47.63 85.19
CA TYR A 1186 -46.87 -48.81 84.78
C TYR A 1186 -46.96 -49.93 85.82
N VAL A 1187 -46.90 -49.59 87.11
CA VAL A 1187 -47.15 -50.54 88.21
C VAL A 1187 -48.59 -51.05 88.15
N ASP A 1188 -49.58 -50.18 87.94
CA ASP A 1188 -50.98 -50.59 87.76
C ASP A 1188 -51.16 -51.50 86.53
N ALA A 1189 -50.46 -51.22 85.42
CA ALA A 1189 -50.44 -52.02 84.20
C ALA A 1189 -49.84 -53.39 84.43
N VAL A 1190 -48.71 -53.48 85.14
CA VAL A 1190 -48.13 -54.77 85.56
C VAL A 1190 -49.10 -55.52 86.48
N LEU A 1191 -49.83 -54.83 87.35
CA LEU A 1191 -50.88 -55.41 88.22
C LEU A 1191 -52.19 -55.76 87.47
N GLY A 1192 -52.26 -55.53 86.16
CA GLY A 1192 -53.38 -55.93 85.30
C GLY A 1192 -54.39 -54.84 84.95
N LYS A 1193 -54.23 -53.62 85.45
CA LYS A 1193 -55.08 -52.48 85.11
C LYS A 1193 -54.48 -51.71 83.93
N GLY A 1194 -55.09 -51.82 82.75
CA GLY A 1194 -54.62 -51.06 81.57
C GLY A 1194 -53.34 -51.62 80.93
N HIS A 1195 -53.02 -52.91 81.14
CA HIS A 1195 -51.81 -53.57 80.62
C HIS A 1195 -51.62 -53.44 79.09
N GLN A 1196 -52.71 -53.33 78.33
CA GLN A 1196 -52.70 -53.10 76.87
C GLN A 1196 -52.10 -51.75 76.46
N TYR A 1197 -52.16 -50.73 77.33
CA TYR A 1197 -51.59 -49.40 77.06
C TYR A 1197 -50.06 -49.40 77.15
N PHE A 1198 -49.45 -50.38 77.82
CA PHE A 1198 -48.00 -50.52 78.02
C PHE A 1198 -47.38 -51.66 77.19
N GLY A 1199 -48.14 -52.24 76.25
CA GLY A 1199 -47.64 -53.36 75.43
C GLY A 1199 -47.38 -54.65 76.22
N ILE A 1200 -47.91 -54.77 77.43
CA ILE A 1200 -47.73 -55.94 78.30
C ILE A 1200 -48.76 -57.01 77.91
N GLU A 1201 -48.29 -58.11 77.32
CA GLU A 1201 -49.15 -59.23 76.89
C GLU A 1201 -49.83 -59.94 78.06
N PHE A 1202 -49.09 -60.16 79.15
CA PHE A 1202 -49.59 -60.86 80.33
C PHE A 1202 -49.28 -60.07 81.61
N PRO A 1203 -50.30 -59.62 82.36
CA PRO A 1203 -50.07 -58.98 83.65
C PRO A 1203 -49.64 -59.98 84.72
N LEU A 1204 -49.19 -59.46 85.86
CA LEU A 1204 -48.73 -60.21 87.02
C LEU A 1204 -49.79 -61.25 87.44
N SER A 1205 -49.50 -62.51 87.13
CA SER A 1205 -50.32 -63.66 87.47
C SER A 1205 -49.41 -64.84 87.80
N ALA A 1206 -49.90 -65.82 88.55
CA ALA A 1206 -49.13 -67.01 88.91
C ALA A 1206 -48.74 -67.89 87.69
N THR A 1207 -49.22 -67.56 86.48
CA THR A 1207 -49.00 -68.32 85.24
C THR A 1207 -48.20 -67.58 84.18
N ALA A 1208 -47.94 -66.28 84.36
CA ALA A 1208 -47.25 -65.45 83.38
C ALA A 1208 -45.78 -65.22 83.78
N PRO A 1209 -44.87 -64.98 82.82
CA PRO A 1209 -43.50 -64.55 83.11
C PRO A 1209 -43.50 -63.21 83.87
N MET A 1210 -42.56 -63.04 84.80
CA MET A 1210 -42.44 -61.81 85.59
C MET A 1210 -42.02 -60.64 84.69
N VAL A 1211 -42.86 -59.61 84.62
CA VAL A 1211 -42.51 -58.31 84.05
C VAL A 1211 -41.71 -57.55 85.11
N TRP A 1212 -40.46 -57.24 84.79
CA TRP A 1212 -39.56 -56.51 85.70
C TRP A 1212 -39.82 -55.02 85.59
N LEU A 1213 -40.08 -54.37 86.72
CA LEU A 1213 -40.07 -52.92 86.80
C LEU A 1213 -38.62 -52.40 86.66
N PRO A 1214 -38.41 -51.23 86.06
CA PRO A 1214 -37.09 -50.59 85.97
C PRO A 1214 -36.71 -50.01 87.33
N TYR A 1215 -36.39 -50.90 88.28
CA TYR A 1215 -36.11 -50.53 89.67
C TYR A 1215 -35.04 -49.47 89.79
N SER A 1216 -33.97 -49.53 89.00
CA SER A 1216 -32.91 -48.51 89.00
C SER A 1216 -33.44 -47.10 88.68
N SER A 1217 -34.38 -46.98 87.73
CA SER A 1217 -34.96 -45.69 87.34
C SER A 1217 -35.99 -45.24 88.38
N ILE A 1218 -36.73 -46.18 88.97
CA ILE A 1218 -37.69 -45.89 90.05
C ILE A 1218 -36.95 -45.45 91.32
N ASP A 1219 -35.82 -46.06 91.64
CA ASP A 1219 -34.97 -45.69 92.77
C ASP A 1219 -34.36 -44.29 92.55
N GLN A 1220 -33.94 -43.98 91.33
CA GLN A 1220 -33.51 -42.62 90.94
C GLN A 1220 -34.64 -41.60 91.08
N LEU A 1221 -35.89 -41.95 90.70
CA LEU A 1221 -37.05 -41.10 90.89
C LEU A 1221 -37.33 -40.83 92.37
N LEU A 1222 -37.29 -41.87 93.20
CA LEU A 1222 -37.47 -41.76 94.65
C LEU A 1222 -36.37 -40.92 95.30
N GLN A 1223 -35.13 -41.05 94.81
CA GLN A 1223 -34.01 -40.22 95.26
C GLN A 1223 -34.23 -38.74 94.87
N ALA A 1224 -34.55 -38.46 93.61
CA ALA A 1224 -34.79 -37.10 93.14
C ALA A 1224 -35.97 -36.42 93.87
N LEU A 1225 -37.03 -37.17 94.19
CA LEU A 1225 -38.15 -36.68 95.02
C LEU A 1225 -37.72 -36.41 96.48
N GLY A 1226 -36.76 -37.17 97.01
CA GLY A 1226 -36.24 -37.05 98.37
C GLY A 1226 -35.24 -35.91 98.57
N GLU A 1227 -34.54 -35.47 97.53
CA GLU A 1227 -33.51 -34.42 97.61
C GLU A 1227 -34.07 -33.03 97.98
N ASN A 1228 -35.36 -32.77 97.72
CA ASN A 1228 -36.07 -31.53 98.10
C ASN A 1228 -37.09 -31.77 99.24
N SER A 1229 -36.61 -32.18 100.41
CA SER A 1229 -37.44 -32.48 101.61
C SER A 1229 -38.32 -31.32 102.13
N ALA A 1230 -38.18 -30.10 101.61
CA ALA A 1230 -39.01 -28.95 101.98
C ALA A 1230 -40.32 -28.84 101.19
N ASN A 1231 -40.45 -29.53 100.05
CA ASN A 1231 -41.64 -29.42 99.20
C ASN A 1231 -42.67 -30.48 99.59
N SER A 1232 -43.76 -30.08 100.25
CA SER A 1232 -44.83 -30.99 100.68
C SER A 1232 -45.45 -31.77 99.53
N HIS A 1233 -45.37 -31.22 98.30
CA HIS A 1233 -45.84 -31.90 97.09
C HIS A 1233 -44.97 -33.11 96.73
N ASN A 1234 -43.64 -33.00 96.79
CA ASN A 1234 -42.72 -34.10 96.49
C ASN A 1234 -42.85 -35.26 97.48
N ILE A 1235 -43.12 -34.94 98.75
CA ILE A 1235 -43.37 -35.95 99.79
C ILE A 1235 -44.67 -36.71 99.47
N ALA A 1236 -45.74 -36.01 99.08
CA ALA A 1236 -46.99 -36.64 98.69
C ALA A 1236 -46.83 -37.54 97.45
N LEU A 1237 -46.02 -37.13 96.46
CA LEU A 1237 -45.72 -37.92 95.27
C LEU A 1237 -44.83 -39.14 95.58
N SER A 1238 -43.81 -38.98 96.41
CA SER A 1238 -42.96 -40.09 96.89
C SER A 1238 -43.80 -41.12 97.65
N GLN A 1239 -44.71 -40.66 98.52
CA GLN A 1239 -45.61 -41.52 99.26
C GLN A 1239 -46.60 -42.25 98.33
N LYS A 1240 -47.12 -41.57 97.29
CA LYS A 1240 -47.95 -42.19 96.23
C LYS A 1240 -47.22 -43.35 95.53
N ILE A 1241 -45.92 -43.20 95.21
CA ILE A 1241 -45.13 -44.30 94.62
C ILE A 1241 -44.88 -45.41 95.64
N LEU A 1242 -44.48 -45.07 96.86
CA LEU A 1242 -44.20 -46.06 97.92
C LEU A 1242 -45.43 -46.90 98.23
N ASP A 1243 -46.61 -46.28 98.36
CA ASP A 1243 -47.88 -46.99 98.56
C ASP A 1243 -48.19 -47.95 97.39
N LYS A 1244 -47.92 -47.50 96.15
CA LYS A 1244 -48.12 -48.32 94.94
C LYS A 1244 -47.12 -49.46 94.84
N LEU A 1245 -45.86 -49.23 95.20
CA LEU A 1245 -44.81 -50.24 95.25
C LEU A 1245 -45.05 -51.24 96.39
N GLU A 1246 -45.58 -50.81 97.53
CA GLU A 1246 -46.02 -51.71 98.61
C GLU A 1246 -47.19 -52.58 98.17
N ASP A 1247 -48.21 -52.01 97.51
CA ASP A 1247 -49.33 -52.79 96.94
C ASP A 1247 -48.80 -53.79 95.89
N TYR A 1248 -47.84 -53.37 95.06
CA TYR A 1248 -47.17 -54.24 94.12
C TYR A 1248 -46.38 -55.35 94.82
N GLN A 1249 -45.55 -55.04 95.83
CA GLN A 1249 -44.77 -56.02 96.59
C GLN A 1249 -45.66 -57.01 97.32
N GLN A 1250 -46.75 -56.57 97.96
CA GLN A 1250 -47.72 -57.46 98.60
C GLN A 1250 -48.39 -58.40 97.58
N LYS A 1251 -48.74 -57.89 96.39
CA LYS A 1251 -49.33 -58.70 95.32
C LYS A 1251 -48.31 -59.61 94.66
N VAL A 1252 -47.05 -59.20 94.50
CA VAL A 1252 -45.95 -60.04 94.05
C VAL A 1252 -45.66 -61.13 95.07
N ASP A 1253 -45.62 -60.82 96.36
CA ASP A 1253 -45.45 -61.81 97.44
C ASP A 1253 -46.59 -62.81 97.49
N LYS A 1254 -47.82 -62.36 97.23
CA LYS A 1254 -48.98 -63.24 97.12
C LYS A 1254 -48.91 -64.09 95.85
N ALA A 1255 -48.60 -63.49 94.70
CA ALA A 1255 -48.50 -64.19 93.42
C ALA A 1255 -47.30 -65.16 93.38
N THR A 1256 -46.17 -64.83 94.00
CA THR A 1256 -45.01 -65.71 94.17
C THR A 1256 -45.30 -66.81 95.17
N ARG A 1257 -46.01 -66.54 96.28
CA ARG A 1257 -46.54 -67.60 97.16
C ARG A 1257 -47.49 -68.53 96.42
N ASP A 1258 -48.43 -68.01 95.64
CA ASP A 1258 -49.36 -68.79 94.82
C ASP A 1258 -48.64 -69.57 93.71
N LEU A 1259 -47.58 -69.02 93.12
CA LEU A 1259 -46.71 -69.67 92.14
C LEU A 1259 -45.83 -70.77 92.79
N LEU A 1260 -45.32 -70.55 94.01
CA LEU A 1260 -44.61 -71.55 94.81
C LEU A 1260 -45.56 -72.66 95.27
N HIS A 1261 -46.79 -72.32 95.66
CA HIS A 1261 -47.83 -73.28 96.02
C HIS A 1261 -48.27 -74.14 94.84
N ARG A 1262 -48.32 -73.54 93.63
CA ARG A 1262 -48.60 -74.26 92.37
C ARG A 1262 -47.40 -74.99 91.77
N ARG A 1263 -46.16 -74.69 92.18
CA ARG A 1263 -44.96 -75.49 91.84
C ARG A 1263 -44.72 -76.65 92.80
N LEU A 1264 -45.30 -76.59 94.01
CA LEU A 1264 -45.31 -77.66 95.01
C LEU A 1264 -46.53 -78.59 94.90
N LEU A 1265 -47.44 -78.29 93.97
CA LEU A 1265 -48.48 -79.17 93.40
C LEU A 1265 -48.06 -79.54 91.98
#